data_AF-A0A349GX55-F1
#
_entry.id   AF-A0A349GX55-F1
#
_cell.length_a   1.000
_cell.length_b   1.000
_cell.length_c   1.000
_cell.angle_alpha   90.00
_cell.angle_beta   90.00
_cell.angle_gamma   90.00
#
_symmetry.space_group_name_H-M   'P 1'
#
loop_
_entity.id
_entity.type
_entity.pdbx_description
1 polymer ?
#
loop_
_entity_poly.entity_id
_entity_poly.type
_entity_poly.pdbx_seq_one_letter_code
_entity_poly.pdbx_strand_id
1 'polypeptide(L)'
;MRTIPMLAVMLLCTGRLASGQVHYVSHWGSHTAPYSTWETAATNLAAAISAAPNNAVIWVTNGVYRTGSLVAGGYNARVSITRPLTLRSVNGYSNTVIEGAFHTTATNLGANAVRALYMTNGILDGFTLRRGATAATGSVSATSGGGLYAGGGTQMNIRVAGNIGYTAGGAWLDACTVSNGLFTYNQTETESTVKINSHVLLTDCLINNGGMSAPDIRILGTNAAELVNGAFTQDAGSGTDFGQAHVLTGAFTRTFGITNQGNNPLVVSGWSMQGGNTGDWQVLSFPAAPLAAGTAGTLEVEFHPRSIGPRRSLLFVASNDPDDDPYALWLSGEGVQASMLALATNGYTVITNESVNPLIAQGTDFGDVRLTSGDTMQHAYIITNNGTAILNISAITTTNLDAGDFAVSDPSAFPLSVEPGNIATTRVVFAPQALGYRATLLRFDSDAVNDPYRFAVLGRGVEPEMQVTGLDDLRIANNDMTPDLADGTDFGLCVTEALTQTFTITNAGTYALTLTGTPYVVIGGTNPEDFIVTRQPAAATLATGGTLDFEISFFPSMATTRTARVSIYSDDIYNTNAIYQFAIRGDCSISNLFVNIQATLRRVGSSAIEWGDFNNDGLPDLTVLGFDGTNRYSDIYQNLGMGRFTNINANLPGLQSGGVAWGDYNNDGWLDLALCGISSNGVLTAIFRNHGDGTFANINATLQGAYTGGLIWGDYDNDGDLDLFISGSTQSSMVSRIYRNNGNDEFEAMSFNLLPVRDGRAAWIDVDKDGWLDLMLTGNDNTTPVTRLYRNTSGTFTNQPIGAVAGVNLGGLAVGDLNTDGMLDIALTGYDANGLASTVYQYSGGTGLFSIASSVIEPLWLGDCKWGDMNNDGRYDLIASGAGALDQRKVQIYTNAAGVLSAMPANLPGLRGSAMTVGDMDHDGDLDIALAGLSTNGYVTALYRNLAISSNQAPLTAPAGLSAVLTNGNEVILSWDPAADEKTPANGLSYNLYVGTTNNPIAIMSPHADLTTGQRRLSGMGNTQLRRQWTVRNLPAGETIVWGVQAIDSGYAGSQFTAGAQFDVPNLPDFVISDIQIRLVPFLASVEVSNIGTTTGSAGLLSVWLNRAAYAPSGASGDLSQVVGSIAPGASEIIEFTAFSLPTNMVTNTFRAYINSDSAIEEIMLENNQATNRYIHRIYEPFWIQAVAMTNNVYLRWINPTNIGMSATQVKLHHSTVNYPATTLDGTEVYQGSAQVFNHTGLTPNVPSFYTIWVTHDGTNWLAPPP
;
A
#
# COMPACT_ATOMS: atom_id res chain seq x y z
N MET A 1 76.43 2.95 -23.94
CA MET A 1 77.18 1.86 -24.60
C MET A 1 77.19 2.10 -26.10
N ARG A 2 78.30 2.63 -26.63
CA ARG A 2 78.62 2.66 -28.06
C ARG A 2 80.01 2.04 -28.21
N THR A 3 80.13 1.13 -29.16
CA THR A 3 81.30 0.35 -29.52
C THR A 3 82.38 1.19 -30.19
N ILE A 4 83.63 1.09 -29.73
CA ILE A 4 84.85 1.36 -30.52
C ILE A 4 85.88 0.26 -30.15
N PRO A 5 86.51 -0.42 -31.13
CA PRO A 5 87.47 -1.49 -30.89
C PRO A 5 88.90 -0.95 -30.74
N MET A 6 89.68 -1.54 -29.84
CA MET A 6 91.13 -1.29 -29.73
C MET A 6 91.88 -2.56 -30.12
N LEU A 7 92.73 -2.46 -31.14
CA LEU A 7 93.57 -3.52 -31.68
C LEU A 7 95.04 -3.24 -31.33
N ALA A 8 95.74 -4.32 -30.94
CA ALA A 8 97.20 -4.54 -30.85
C ALA A 8 97.93 -3.83 -29.67
N VAL A 9 98.76 -4.51 -28.86
CA VAL A 9 99.90 -5.36 -29.22
C VAL A 9 100.21 -6.40 -28.11
N MET A 10 100.34 -7.68 -28.48
CA MET A 10 101.11 -8.74 -27.78
C MET A 10 102.60 -8.60 -28.19
N LEU A 11 103.67 -8.96 -27.47
CA LEU A 11 103.96 -10.26 -26.87
C LEU A 11 105.34 -10.20 -26.12
N LEU A 12 105.40 -10.79 -24.92
CA LEU A 12 106.47 -11.54 -24.22
C LEU A 12 107.98 -11.24 -24.43
N CYS A 13 108.71 -11.08 -23.31
CA CYS A 13 109.80 -12.00 -22.91
C CYS A 13 110.24 -11.82 -21.43
N THR A 14 109.84 -12.81 -20.62
CA THR A 14 110.53 -13.46 -19.49
C THR A 14 111.51 -12.67 -18.60
N GLY A 15 111.04 -12.37 -17.38
CA GLY A 15 111.86 -12.21 -16.18
C GLY A 15 110.96 -12.38 -14.96
N ARG A 16 110.86 -13.60 -14.42
CA ARG A 16 110.12 -13.91 -13.19
C ARG A 16 110.86 -13.27 -12.01
N LEU A 17 110.53 -12.01 -11.69
CA LEU A 17 110.81 -11.41 -10.40
C LEU A 17 109.50 -11.40 -9.60
N ALA A 18 109.61 -11.70 -8.31
CA ALA A 18 108.55 -12.12 -7.42
C ALA A 18 107.23 -11.33 -7.55
N SER A 19 106.11 -12.06 -7.47
CA SER A 19 104.75 -11.55 -7.30
C SER A 19 104.67 -10.58 -6.11
N GLY A 20 104.91 -9.29 -6.37
CA GLY A 20 104.64 -8.20 -5.42
C GLY A 20 103.14 -7.98 -5.34
N GLN A 21 102.59 -8.02 -4.12
CA GLN A 21 101.17 -7.77 -3.88
C GLN A 21 100.78 -6.36 -4.35
N VAL A 22 99.63 -6.23 -5.04
CA VAL A 22 99.16 -4.94 -5.56
C VAL A 22 98.13 -4.34 -4.62
N HIS A 23 98.35 -3.10 -4.22
CA HIS A 23 97.38 -2.32 -3.45
C HIS A 23 96.94 -1.07 -4.22
N TYR A 24 95.77 -0.56 -3.88
CA TYR A 24 95.13 0.55 -4.58
C TYR A 24 94.78 1.67 -3.61
N VAL A 25 94.95 2.90 -4.07
CA VAL A 25 94.59 4.13 -3.34
C VAL A 25 93.69 4.99 -4.21
N SER A 26 92.50 5.30 -3.72
CA SER A 26 91.51 6.14 -4.41
C SER A 26 90.75 7.02 -3.43
N HIS A 27 90.54 8.29 -3.77
CA HIS A 27 89.76 9.21 -2.94
C HIS A 27 88.26 8.87 -2.87
N TRP A 28 87.78 7.99 -3.75
CA TRP A 28 86.44 7.41 -3.75
C TRP A 28 86.40 5.96 -3.27
N GLY A 29 87.54 5.40 -2.84
CA GLY A 29 87.62 4.03 -2.34
C GLY A 29 86.85 3.87 -1.03
N SER A 30 86.45 2.64 -0.69
CA SER A 30 85.73 2.37 0.56
C SER A 30 86.61 2.43 1.82
N HIS A 31 87.94 2.58 1.67
CA HIS A 31 88.91 2.51 2.77
C HIS A 31 88.88 1.19 3.56
N THR A 32 88.60 0.06 2.89
CA THR A 32 88.44 -1.25 3.55
C THR A 32 89.62 -2.16 3.21
N ALA A 33 90.40 -2.59 4.21
CA ALA A 33 91.50 -3.55 4.01
C ALA A 33 90.95 -4.85 3.36
N PRO A 34 91.66 -5.50 2.41
CA PRO A 34 93.10 -5.44 2.15
C PRO A 34 93.56 -4.43 1.08
N TYR A 35 92.71 -3.50 0.63
CA TYR A 35 93.03 -2.50 -0.40
C TYR A 35 93.52 -3.09 -1.73
N SER A 36 93.04 -4.28 -2.11
CA SER A 36 93.56 -5.05 -3.26
C SER A 36 92.76 -4.84 -4.56
N THR A 37 91.74 -3.98 -4.56
CA THR A 37 91.00 -3.54 -5.75
C THR A 37 90.68 -2.04 -5.66
N TRP A 38 90.20 -1.42 -6.74
CA TRP A 38 89.80 -0.02 -6.72
C TRP A 38 88.60 0.25 -5.79
N GLU A 39 87.68 -0.71 -5.65
CA GLU A 39 86.50 -0.61 -4.77
C GLU A 39 86.88 -0.69 -3.29
N THR A 40 87.88 -1.51 -2.97
CA THR A 40 88.44 -1.65 -1.62
C THR A 40 89.57 -0.67 -1.35
N ALA A 41 89.95 0.18 -2.30
CA ALA A 41 91.12 1.04 -2.22
C ALA A 41 91.17 1.88 -0.94
N ALA A 42 92.38 2.07 -0.40
CA ALA A 42 92.57 3.00 0.70
C ALA A 42 92.29 4.43 0.21
N THR A 43 91.58 5.21 1.01
CA THR A 43 91.37 6.65 0.74
C THR A 43 92.53 7.54 1.17
N ASN A 44 93.56 7.00 1.84
CA ASN A 44 94.81 7.72 2.11
C ASN A 44 96.04 6.85 1.89
N LEU A 45 97.15 7.51 1.53
CA LEU A 45 98.40 6.86 1.14
C LEU A 45 99.08 6.14 2.31
N ALA A 46 99.04 6.73 3.50
CA ALA A 46 99.65 6.19 4.71
C ALA A 46 99.08 4.81 5.09
N ALA A 47 97.77 4.63 4.98
CA ALA A 47 97.09 3.37 5.28
C ALA A 47 97.49 2.25 4.30
N ALA A 48 97.52 2.54 3.00
CA ALA A 48 97.94 1.55 2.00
C ALA A 48 99.42 1.16 2.16
N ILE A 49 100.30 2.13 2.43
CA ILE A 49 101.73 1.86 2.65
C ILE A 49 101.93 1.02 3.93
N SER A 50 101.17 1.31 4.98
CA SER A 50 101.23 0.54 6.23
C SER A 50 100.78 -0.91 6.04
N ALA A 51 99.78 -1.15 5.19
CA ALA A 51 99.25 -2.47 4.90
C ALA A 51 100.08 -3.27 3.86
N ALA A 52 100.83 -2.58 2.99
CA ALA A 52 101.57 -3.24 1.91
C ALA A 52 102.84 -3.96 2.41
N PRO A 53 103.13 -5.21 1.99
CA PRO A 53 104.36 -5.90 2.36
C PRO A 53 105.59 -5.38 1.57
N ASN A 54 106.79 -5.89 1.91
CA ASN A 54 108.01 -5.61 1.14
C ASN A 54 107.84 -6.05 -0.33
N ASN A 55 108.35 -5.24 -1.25
CA ASN A 55 108.30 -5.35 -2.71
C ASN A 55 106.90 -5.24 -3.34
N ALA A 56 105.89 -4.75 -2.59
CA ALA A 56 104.56 -4.46 -3.12
C ALA A 56 104.53 -3.26 -4.08
N VAL A 57 103.50 -3.21 -4.93
CA VAL A 57 103.21 -2.06 -5.82
C VAL A 57 101.89 -1.43 -5.40
N ILE A 58 101.90 -0.11 -5.19
CA ILE A 58 100.72 0.65 -4.79
C ILE A 58 100.35 1.60 -5.94
N TRP A 59 99.17 1.38 -6.54
CA TRP A 59 98.61 2.25 -7.59
C TRP A 59 97.71 3.32 -7.00
N VAL A 60 97.93 4.56 -7.43
CA VAL A 60 97.26 5.75 -6.86
C VAL A 60 96.49 6.47 -7.96
N THR A 61 95.18 6.64 -7.79
CA THR A 61 94.33 7.43 -8.71
C THR A 61 94.69 8.92 -8.68
N ASN A 62 94.27 9.65 -9.70
CA ASN A 62 94.40 11.11 -9.79
C ASN A 62 93.78 11.80 -8.56
N GLY A 63 94.35 12.93 -8.16
CA GLY A 63 93.83 13.76 -7.08
C GLY A 63 94.90 14.26 -6.12
N VAL A 64 94.44 14.97 -5.09
CA VAL A 64 95.29 15.61 -4.08
C VAL A 64 95.16 14.87 -2.75
N TYR A 65 96.26 14.25 -2.31
CA TYR A 65 96.29 13.45 -1.09
C TYR A 65 96.83 14.30 0.08
N ARG A 66 95.89 14.81 0.89
CA ARG A 66 96.14 15.75 2.01
C ARG A 66 96.07 15.11 3.39
N THR A 67 95.57 13.88 3.49
CA THR A 67 95.27 13.19 4.75
C THR A 67 96.17 11.97 4.96
N GLY A 68 96.42 11.62 6.22
CA GLY A 68 97.41 10.62 6.61
C GLY A 68 98.74 11.27 7.01
N SER A 69 99.35 10.74 8.07
CA SER A 69 100.69 11.12 8.51
C SER A 69 101.37 9.90 9.09
N LEU A 70 102.64 9.70 8.75
CA LEU A 70 103.52 8.71 9.36
C LEU A 70 104.69 9.47 9.99
N VAL A 71 104.99 9.13 11.24
CA VAL A 71 106.16 9.69 11.93
C VAL A 71 107.40 8.97 11.43
N ALA A 72 108.32 9.71 10.79
CA ALA A 72 109.57 9.17 10.25
C ALA A 72 110.72 10.18 10.36
N GLY A 73 111.91 9.71 10.76
CA GLY A 73 113.07 10.58 11.00
C GLY A 73 112.88 11.60 12.14
N GLY A 74 111.93 11.34 13.04
CA GLY A 74 111.57 12.17 14.21
C GLY A 74 110.40 13.13 14.02
N TYR A 75 109.81 13.26 12.81
CA TYR A 75 108.78 14.25 12.48
C TYR A 75 107.69 13.70 11.54
N ASN A 76 106.60 14.46 11.35
CA ASN A 76 105.45 14.06 10.54
C ASN A 76 105.71 14.19 9.03
N ALA A 77 105.42 13.14 8.27
CA ALA A 77 105.37 13.16 6.82
C ALA A 77 104.06 12.57 6.31
N ARG A 78 103.47 13.14 5.24
CA ARG A 78 102.25 12.59 4.61
C ARG A 78 102.48 11.18 4.11
N VAL A 79 103.65 10.95 3.56
CA VAL A 79 104.09 9.68 3.01
C VAL A 79 105.48 9.37 3.53
N SER A 80 105.70 8.12 3.98
CA SER A 80 107.01 7.63 4.42
C SER A 80 107.32 6.29 3.77
N ILE A 81 108.40 6.22 2.98
CA ILE A 81 108.87 4.99 2.30
C ILE A 81 110.26 4.62 2.81
N THR A 82 110.31 3.71 3.77
CA THR A 82 111.54 3.29 4.45
C THR A 82 111.91 1.83 4.20
N ARG A 83 111.03 1.07 3.55
CA ARG A 83 111.20 -0.34 3.15
C ARG A 83 111.06 -0.48 1.63
N PRO A 84 111.60 -1.53 1.00
CA PRO A 84 111.53 -1.66 -0.45
C PRO A 84 110.06 -1.89 -0.88
N LEU A 85 109.46 -0.93 -1.56
CA LEU A 85 108.14 -1.01 -2.22
C LEU A 85 108.05 0.07 -3.31
N THR A 86 107.07 -0.04 -4.22
CA THR A 86 106.85 0.94 -5.30
C THR A 86 105.52 1.67 -5.10
N LEU A 87 105.57 3.00 -5.01
CA LEU A 87 104.40 3.88 -5.00
C LEU A 87 104.29 4.59 -6.35
N ARG A 88 103.20 4.35 -7.09
CA ARG A 88 103.06 4.81 -8.48
C ARG A 88 101.71 5.48 -8.75
N SER A 89 101.77 6.65 -9.36
CA SER A 89 100.60 7.35 -9.91
C SER A 89 100.14 6.69 -11.20
N VAL A 90 98.82 6.58 -11.40
CA VAL A 90 98.26 6.04 -12.65
C VAL A 90 98.49 6.94 -13.86
N ASN A 91 98.54 8.27 -13.69
CA ASN A 91 98.62 9.24 -14.79
C ASN A 91 99.72 10.30 -14.59
N GLY A 92 100.76 9.98 -13.81
CA GLY A 92 101.94 10.84 -13.63
C GLY A 92 101.70 12.09 -12.78
N TYR A 93 102.75 12.93 -12.69
CA TYR A 93 102.82 14.03 -11.71
C TYR A 93 101.89 15.21 -12.00
N SER A 94 101.39 15.36 -13.23
CA SER A 94 100.41 16.41 -13.59
C SER A 94 99.03 16.17 -12.99
N ASN A 95 98.72 14.93 -12.59
CA ASN A 95 97.38 14.53 -12.14
C ASN A 95 97.32 14.06 -10.69
N THR A 96 98.47 13.83 -10.04
CA THR A 96 98.53 13.22 -8.71
C THR A 96 99.48 13.99 -7.80
N VAL A 97 98.93 14.50 -6.71
CA VAL A 97 99.62 15.41 -5.80
C VAL A 97 99.66 14.82 -4.39
N ILE A 98 100.85 14.83 -3.77
CA ILE A 98 101.01 14.61 -2.33
C ILE A 98 101.23 15.99 -1.71
N GLU A 99 100.30 16.38 -0.85
CA GLU A 99 100.30 17.72 -0.28
C GLU A 99 100.55 17.67 1.22
N GLY A 100 101.63 18.35 1.64
CA GLY A 100 102.04 18.45 3.05
C GLY A 100 101.08 19.28 3.91
N ALA A 101 101.62 20.02 4.87
CA ALA A 101 100.86 21.04 5.60
C ALA A 101 101.67 22.33 5.64
N PHE A 102 101.34 23.27 4.76
CA PHE A 102 101.82 24.65 4.76
C PHE A 102 100.62 25.60 4.90
N HIS A 103 100.75 26.62 5.76
CA HIS A 103 99.78 27.71 5.91
C HIS A 103 100.47 29.03 5.52
N THR A 104 99.85 29.81 4.62
CA THR A 104 100.44 30.94 3.89
C THR A 104 100.84 32.15 4.74
N THR A 105 100.70 32.10 6.07
CA THR A 105 100.93 33.24 6.97
C THR A 105 101.93 33.00 8.10
N ALA A 106 102.49 31.78 8.24
CA ALA A 106 103.44 31.46 9.30
C ALA A 106 104.77 30.96 8.74
N THR A 107 105.84 31.76 8.88
CA THR A 107 107.23 31.36 8.56
C THR A 107 107.79 30.32 9.53
N ASN A 108 107.02 29.88 10.55
CA ASN A 108 107.51 28.96 11.57
C ASN A 108 106.41 27.97 12.02
N LEU A 109 106.28 26.83 11.33
CA LEU A 109 105.22 25.84 11.61
C LEU A 109 105.50 24.92 12.82
N GLY A 110 106.69 24.98 13.42
CA GLY A 110 107.02 24.23 14.64
C GLY A 110 106.64 22.75 14.56
N ALA A 111 105.97 22.23 15.60
CA ALA A 111 105.55 20.83 15.71
C ALA A 111 104.43 20.41 14.73
N ASN A 112 103.79 21.36 14.04
CA ASN A 112 102.70 21.12 13.09
C ASN A 112 103.17 21.03 11.63
N ALA A 113 104.48 21.17 11.38
CA ALA A 113 105.05 21.00 10.05
C ALA A 113 104.86 19.54 9.59
N VAL A 114 104.22 19.38 8.43
CA VAL A 114 104.11 18.07 7.78
C VAL A 114 104.81 18.13 6.43
N ARG A 115 105.84 17.29 6.29
CA ARG A 115 106.56 17.10 5.04
C ARG A 115 105.68 16.34 4.04
N ALA A 116 105.83 16.61 2.74
CA ALA A 116 105.11 15.84 1.72
C ALA A 116 105.63 14.39 1.63
N LEU A 117 106.95 14.16 1.54
CA LEU A 117 107.53 12.81 1.47
C LEU A 117 108.84 12.64 2.26
N TYR A 118 108.93 11.57 3.05
CA TYR A 118 110.17 11.06 3.63
C TYR A 118 110.53 9.69 3.04
N MET A 119 111.76 9.52 2.56
CA MET A 119 112.19 8.32 1.85
C MET A 119 113.63 7.93 2.17
N THR A 120 113.86 6.66 2.47
CA THR A 120 115.21 6.08 2.64
C THR A 120 115.39 4.78 1.85
N ASN A 121 114.33 4.25 1.23
CA ASN A 121 114.34 3.05 0.39
C ASN A 121 113.10 3.04 -0.54
N GLY A 122 113.02 2.10 -1.48
CA GLY A 122 111.87 1.93 -2.37
C GLY A 122 111.88 2.80 -3.62
N ILE A 123 110.73 2.91 -4.29
CA ILE A 123 110.53 3.65 -5.54
C ILE A 123 109.29 4.56 -5.45
N LEU A 124 109.43 5.82 -5.88
CA LEU A 124 108.33 6.76 -6.09
C LEU A 124 108.27 7.15 -7.57
N ASP A 125 107.09 7.07 -8.20
CA ASP A 125 106.93 7.33 -9.64
C ASP A 125 105.67 8.15 -9.96
N GLY A 126 105.83 9.35 -10.51
CA GLY A 126 104.74 10.13 -11.10
C GLY A 126 103.98 11.05 -10.14
N PHE A 127 104.62 11.76 -9.21
CA PHE A 127 103.93 12.60 -8.22
C PHE A 127 104.41 14.05 -8.20
N THR A 128 103.48 14.98 -7.97
CA THR A 128 103.80 16.35 -7.52
C THR A 128 103.82 16.40 -5.99
N LEU A 129 104.92 16.87 -5.40
CA LEU A 129 105.10 17.10 -3.97
C LEU A 129 105.02 18.61 -3.72
N ARG A 130 103.97 19.07 -3.03
CA ARG A 130 103.76 20.51 -2.78
C ARG A 130 103.30 20.85 -1.38
N ARG A 131 103.47 22.12 -1.00
CA ARG A 131 103.01 22.71 0.26
C ARG A 131 103.44 21.90 1.50
N GLY A 132 104.62 21.27 1.41
CA GLY A 132 105.26 20.60 2.54
C GLY A 132 106.21 21.53 3.29
N ALA A 133 106.29 21.33 4.60
CA ALA A 133 107.08 22.14 5.51
C ALA A 133 107.96 21.28 6.41
N THR A 134 109.08 21.82 6.88
CA THR A 134 109.94 21.19 7.91
C THR A 134 109.84 21.92 9.25
N ALA A 135 110.34 21.27 10.30
CA ALA A 135 110.48 21.93 11.60
C ALA A 135 111.62 22.96 11.57
N ALA A 136 111.51 23.97 12.43
CA ALA A 136 112.47 25.07 12.53
C ALA A 136 113.75 24.72 13.31
N THR A 137 113.70 23.67 14.13
CA THR A 137 114.79 23.24 15.02
C THR A 137 114.85 21.72 15.05
N GLY A 138 116.04 21.13 15.16
CA GLY A 138 116.23 19.67 15.26
C GLY A 138 117.45 19.18 14.49
N SER A 139 117.52 17.86 14.24
CA SER A 139 118.54 17.26 13.37
C SER A 139 118.37 17.72 11.91
N VAL A 140 119.37 17.50 11.06
CA VAL A 140 119.28 17.84 9.62
C VAL A 140 118.07 17.17 8.94
N SER A 141 117.71 15.97 9.38
CA SER A 141 116.51 15.25 8.93
C SER A 141 115.19 15.88 9.36
N ALA A 142 115.20 16.70 10.40
CA ALA A 142 114.04 17.43 10.91
C ALA A 142 113.82 18.76 10.18
N THR A 143 114.91 19.43 9.81
CA THR A 143 114.90 20.81 9.32
C THR A 143 115.01 20.92 7.79
N SER A 144 115.26 19.81 7.09
CA SER A 144 115.52 19.80 5.64
C SER A 144 114.48 19.02 4.82
N GLY A 145 114.22 19.45 3.59
CA GLY A 145 113.40 18.75 2.59
C GLY A 145 111.91 18.80 2.85
N GLY A 146 111.27 19.99 2.83
CA GLY A 146 109.83 20.14 3.12
C GLY A 146 108.93 19.43 2.11
N GLY A 147 109.33 19.37 0.85
CA GLY A 147 108.68 18.54 -0.16
C GLY A 147 109.21 17.11 -0.14
N LEU A 148 110.53 16.96 -0.28
CA LEU A 148 111.20 15.68 -0.40
C LEU A 148 112.40 15.56 0.53
N TYR A 149 112.39 14.58 1.42
CA TYR A 149 113.61 14.11 2.08
C TYR A 149 113.94 12.72 1.55
N ALA A 150 115.08 12.59 0.86
CA ALA A 150 115.56 11.33 0.30
C ALA A 150 116.95 11.00 0.86
N GLY A 151 117.02 10.07 1.81
CA GLY A 151 118.26 9.46 2.30
C GLY A 151 118.55 8.09 1.68
N GLY A 152 117.98 7.83 0.49
CA GLY A 152 118.04 6.57 -0.24
C GLY A 152 116.85 6.36 -1.18
N GLY A 153 116.90 5.30 -2.00
CA GLY A 153 115.81 4.93 -2.92
C GLY A 153 115.80 5.68 -4.26
N THR A 154 114.79 5.40 -5.10
CA THR A 154 114.68 5.94 -6.47
C THR A 154 113.41 6.77 -6.64
N GLN A 155 113.55 8.00 -7.14
CA GLN A 155 112.43 8.89 -7.45
C GLN A 155 112.40 9.17 -8.96
N MET A 156 111.27 8.88 -9.61
CA MET A 156 111.12 9.00 -11.06
C MET A 156 109.90 9.88 -11.38
N ASN A 157 110.03 10.73 -12.40
CA ASN A 157 108.91 11.53 -12.92
C ASN A 157 108.24 12.34 -11.79
N ILE A 158 109.01 13.16 -11.09
CA ILE A 158 108.50 13.92 -9.94
C ILE A 158 108.56 15.42 -10.17
N ARG A 159 107.60 16.15 -9.57
CA ARG A 159 107.65 17.60 -9.46
C ARG A 159 107.66 17.99 -7.98
N VAL A 160 108.66 18.73 -7.53
CA VAL A 160 108.72 19.25 -6.16
C VAL A 160 108.52 20.76 -6.24
N ALA A 161 107.34 21.24 -5.84
CA ALA A 161 106.99 22.65 -6.03
C ALA A 161 106.31 23.33 -4.85
N GLY A 162 106.70 24.58 -4.55
CA GLY A 162 106.02 25.38 -3.52
C GLY A 162 106.17 24.83 -2.11
N ASN A 163 107.33 24.24 -1.77
CA ASN A 163 107.61 23.69 -0.43
C ASN A 163 108.60 24.58 0.32
N ILE A 164 108.54 24.54 1.66
CA ILE A 164 109.39 25.33 2.54
C ILE A 164 110.18 24.44 3.49
N GLY A 165 111.43 24.77 3.74
CA GLY A 165 112.24 24.07 4.74
C GLY A 165 113.27 24.98 5.38
N TYR A 166 113.42 24.86 6.70
CA TYR A 166 114.29 25.75 7.48
C TYR A 166 115.74 25.72 6.99
N THR A 167 116.36 24.53 6.94
CA THR A 167 117.75 24.36 6.48
C THR A 167 117.85 24.11 4.98
N ALA A 168 117.04 23.21 4.42
CA ALA A 168 116.95 23.02 2.97
C ALA A 168 115.48 22.94 2.54
N GLY A 169 115.12 23.74 1.54
CA GLY A 169 113.75 24.18 1.32
C GLY A 169 112.78 23.16 0.74
N GLY A 170 113.04 22.78 -0.51
CA GLY A 170 112.20 21.88 -1.28
C GLY A 170 112.62 20.43 -1.12
N ALA A 171 113.90 20.15 -1.30
CA ALA A 171 114.42 18.79 -1.26
C ALA A 171 115.78 18.66 -0.59
N TRP A 172 115.97 17.54 0.11
CA TRP A 172 117.25 17.09 0.66
C TRP A 172 117.54 15.69 0.12
N LEU A 173 118.67 15.53 -0.58
CA LEU A 173 119.03 14.33 -1.33
C LEU A 173 120.40 13.79 -0.86
N ASP A 174 120.45 12.52 -0.48
CA ASP A 174 121.64 11.80 -0.04
C ASP A 174 121.51 10.30 -0.38
N ALA A 175 122.56 9.69 -0.93
CA ALA A 175 122.60 8.27 -1.33
C ALA A 175 121.40 7.76 -2.19
N CYS A 176 120.82 8.62 -3.05
CA CYS A 176 119.60 8.32 -3.81
C CYS A 176 119.73 8.56 -5.33
N THR A 177 118.75 8.11 -6.11
CA THR A 177 118.66 8.34 -7.56
C THR A 177 117.38 9.09 -7.91
N VAL A 178 117.50 10.24 -8.57
CA VAL A 178 116.35 10.99 -9.11
C VAL A 178 116.45 11.05 -10.64
N SER A 179 115.39 10.61 -11.32
CA SER A 179 115.25 10.73 -12.78
C SER A 179 114.01 11.52 -13.17
N ASN A 180 114.14 12.41 -14.16
CA ASN A 180 113.05 13.25 -14.67
C ASN A 180 112.36 14.08 -13.55
N GLY A 181 113.17 14.76 -12.73
CA GLY A 181 112.72 15.54 -11.58
C GLY A 181 112.66 17.05 -11.85
N LEU A 182 111.53 17.70 -11.57
CA LEU A 182 111.34 19.15 -11.72
C LEU A 182 111.17 19.83 -10.34
N PHE A 183 112.11 20.68 -9.95
CA PHE A 183 112.09 21.40 -8.68
C PHE A 183 111.81 22.89 -8.93
N THR A 184 110.67 23.41 -8.50
CA THR A 184 110.24 24.81 -8.80
C THR A 184 109.63 25.53 -7.62
N TYR A 185 109.86 26.84 -7.46
CA TYR A 185 109.22 27.66 -6.42
C TYR A 185 109.37 27.17 -4.96
N ASN A 186 110.43 26.42 -4.63
CA ASN A 186 110.70 26.01 -3.25
C ASN A 186 111.49 27.08 -2.49
N GLN A 187 111.26 27.20 -1.18
CA GLN A 187 111.82 28.27 -0.34
C GLN A 187 112.58 27.70 0.86
N THR A 188 113.62 28.39 1.31
CA THR A 188 114.38 28.03 2.51
C THR A 188 114.79 29.27 3.27
N GLU A 189 115.06 29.14 4.57
CA GLU A 189 115.49 30.26 5.40
C GLU A 189 117.01 30.37 5.51
N THR A 190 117.77 29.26 5.53
CA THR A 190 119.21 29.32 5.88
C THR A 190 120.20 28.80 4.85
N GLU A 191 119.83 27.87 3.95
CA GLU A 191 120.78 27.35 2.93
C GLU A 191 120.18 27.32 1.51
N SER A 192 119.97 26.13 0.93
CA SER A 192 119.61 25.92 -0.47
C SER A 192 118.20 25.36 -0.63
N THR A 193 117.52 25.78 -1.69
CA THR A 193 116.16 25.29 -2.03
C THR A 193 116.15 23.81 -2.42
N VAL A 194 117.28 23.26 -2.88
CA VAL A 194 117.55 21.82 -2.98
C VAL A 194 118.97 21.56 -2.49
N LYS A 195 119.16 20.65 -1.53
CA LYS A 195 120.48 20.26 -0.98
C LYS A 195 120.85 18.85 -1.45
N ILE A 196 122.05 18.70 -2.03
CA ILE A 196 122.55 17.44 -2.60
C ILE A 196 123.85 17.07 -1.87
N ASN A 197 123.88 15.88 -1.27
CA ASN A 197 125.04 15.34 -0.54
C ASN A 197 125.73 14.19 -1.32
N SER A 198 126.58 13.40 -0.67
CA SER A 198 127.45 12.39 -1.28
C SER A 198 126.65 11.19 -1.84
N HIS A 199 127.07 10.65 -3.00
CA HIS A 199 126.46 9.47 -3.66
C HIS A 199 125.03 9.66 -4.19
N VAL A 200 124.69 10.85 -4.71
CA VAL A 200 123.41 11.11 -5.40
C VAL A 200 123.59 11.04 -6.92
N LEU A 201 122.70 10.32 -7.61
CA LEU A 201 122.63 10.30 -9.07
C LEU A 201 121.40 11.08 -9.55
N LEU A 202 121.62 12.17 -10.29
CA LEU A 202 120.56 12.95 -10.94
C LEU A 202 120.61 12.71 -12.46
N THR A 203 119.47 12.41 -13.07
CA THR A 203 119.35 12.23 -14.52
C THR A 203 118.12 12.99 -15.02
N ASP A 204 118.27 13.83 -16.05
CA ASP A 204 117.19 14.62 -16.64
C ASP A 204 116.38 15.47 -15.63
N CYS A 205 117.06 16.08 -14.65
CA CYS A 205 116.41 16.91 -13.63
C CYS A 205 116.59 18.42 -13.90
N LEU A 206 115.54 19.21 -13.66
CA LEU A 206 115.54 20.69 -13.77
C LEU A 206 115.24 21.33 -12.41
N ILE A 207 116.05 22.30 -11.99
CA ILE A 207 115.89 23.06 -10.74
C ILE A 207 115.73 24.55 -11.09
N ASN A 208 114.56 25.15 -10.82
CA ASN A 208 114.23 26.55 -11.13
C ASN A 208 113.36 27.20 -10.02
N ASN A 209 113.98 27.85 -9.03
CA ASN A 209 113.31 28.37 -7.82
C ASN A 209 113.39 29.91 -7.69
N GLY A 210 112.76 30.68 -8.59
CA GLY A 210 112.61 32.15 -8.50
C GLY A 210 111.29 32.59 -7.81
N GLY A 211 111.28 33.73 -7.09
CA GLY A 211 110.16 34.24 -6.27
C GLY A 211 108.97 34.90 -7.00
N MET A 212 107.87 35.11 -6.26
CA MET A 212 106.46 35.35 -6.67
C MET A 212 106.14 36.63 -7.47
N SER A 213 105.41 36.48 -8.59
CA SER A 213 104.64 37.51 -9.31
C SER A 213 103.58 36.82 -10.22
N ALA A 214 102.41 36.45 -9.69
CA ALA A 214 101.33 35.76 -10.43
C ALA A 214 99.91 36.21 -9.99
N PRO A 215 98.87 36.05 -10.84
CA PRO A 215 97.44 36.22 -10.47
C PRO A 215 96.95 35.10 -9.54
N ASP A 216 95.89 35.33 -8.74
CA ASP A 216 95.36 34.38 -7.72
C ASP A 216 93.81 34.37 -7.73
N ILE A 217 93.16 33.29 -8.20
CA ILE A 217 91.70 33.15 -8.32
C ILE A 217 91.04 32.62 -7.04
N ARG A 218 89.88 33.19 -6.69
CA ARG A 218 89.00 32.67 -5.63
C ARG A 218 87.54 32.68 -6.10
N ILE A 219 86.81 31.60 -5.86
CA ILE A 219 85.37 31.53 -6.14
C ILE A 219 84.59 31.57 -4.82
N LEU A 220 83.55 32.39 -4.74
CA LEU A 220 82.69 32.57 -3.58
C LEU A 220 81.31 31.94 -3.82
N GLY A 221 80.78 31.26 -2.80
CA GLY A 221 79.42 30.73 -2.77
C GLY A 221 78.36 31.82 -2.74
N THR A 222 77.09 31.45 -2.86
CA THR A 222 75.96 32.38 -2.74
C THR A 222 75.88 33.09 -1.38
N ASN A 223 76.52 32.53 -0.35
CA ASN A 223 76.71 33.12 0.98
C ASN A 223 77.99 33.97 1.12
N ALA A 224 78.69 34.27 0.02
CA ALA A 224 79.96 35.00 -0.03
C ALA A 224 81.16 34.34 0.68
N ALA A 225 81.03 33.09 1.15
CA ALA A 225 82.14 32.32 1.66
C ALA A 225 82.97 31.72 0.52
N GLU A 226 84.29 31.60 0.70
CA GLU A 226 85.17 31.00 -0.31
C GLU A 226 84.87 29.51 -0.49
N LEU A 227 84.63 29.11 -1.74
CA LEU A 227 84.52 27.72 -2.16
C LEU A 227 85.93 27.21 -2.44
N VAL A 228 86.46 26.37 -1.55
CA VAL A 228 87.82 25.84 -1.65
C VAL A 228 87.99 25.02 -2.94
N ASN A 229 89.02 25.35 -3.75
CA ASN A 229 89.32 24.68 -5.01
C ASN A 229 89.39 23.14 -4.85
N GLY A 230 88.49 22.42 -5.55
CA GLY A 230 88.40 20.96 -5.55
C GLY A 230 87.80 20.34 -4.29
N ALA A 231 87.36 21.13 -3.30
CA ALA A 231 86.71 20.62 -2.10
C ALA A 231 85.26 20.20 -2.38
N PHE A 232 84.87 19.04 -1.86
CA PHE A 232 83.50 18.58 -1.90
C PHE A 232 82.72 19.21 -0.74
N THR A 233 82.06 20.33 -1.01
CA THR A 233 81.13 20.96 -0.05
C THR A 233 79.71 20.87 -0.62
N GLN A 234 78.91 19.95 -0.06
CA GLN A 234 77.47 19.87 -0.32
C GLN A 234 76.75 20.60 0.81
N ASP A 235 76.41 21.86 0.57
CA ASP A 235 75.66 22.67 1.52
C ASP A 235 74.67 23.55 0.74
N ALA A 236 73.41 23.53 1.15
CA ALA A 236 72.40 24.44 0.63
C ALA A 236 72.77 25.91 0.91
N GLY A 237 73.55 26.17 1.97
CA GLY A 237 74.04 27.49 2.35
C GLY A 237 75.12 28.07 1.43
N SER A 238 75.99 27.25 0.83
CA SER A 238 76.98 27.71 -0.15
C SER A 238 76.38 27.90 -1.55
N GLY A 239 75.23 27.28 -1.82
CA GLY A 239 74.55 27.30 -3.10
C GLY A 239 75.10 26.32 -4.14
N THR A 240 75.94 25.36 -3.73
CA THR A 240 76.41 24.27 -4.61
C THR A 240 75.38 23.14 -4.76
N ASP A 241 74.36 23.09 -3.91
CA ASP A 241 73.18 22.22 -4.05
C ASP A 241 71.95 23.01 -4.58
N PHE A 242 71.41 22.57 -5.71
CA PHE A 242 70.31 23.20 -6.44
C PHE A 242 68.93 22.67 -6.02
N GLY A 243 68.86 21.66 -5.15
CA GLY A 243 67.59 21.10 -4.66
C GLY A 243 66.83 20.29 -5.72
N GLN A 244 65.52 20.12 -5.51
CA GLN A 244 64.66 19.33 -6.40
C GLN A 244 64.11 20.18 -7.55
N ALA A 245 64.22 19.64 -8.77
CA ALA A 245 63.75 20.29 -9.98
C ALA A 245 62.99 19.32 -10.88
N HIS A 246 61.89 19.79 -11.46
CA HIS A 246 61.02 18.97 -12.29
C HIS A 246 61.64 18.70 -13.67
N VAL A 247 61.68 17.45 -14.09
CA VAL A 247 62.39 17.02 -15.32
C VAL A 247 61.84 17.68 -16.60
N LEU A 248 60.58 18.11 -16.61
CA LEU A 248 59.94 18.72 -17.78
C LEU A 248 59.83 20.25 -17.72
N THR A 249 59.90 20.85 -16.53
CA THR A 249 59.47 22.26 -16.32
C THR A 249 60.35 23.08 -15.38
N GLY A 250 61.33 22.48 -14.68
CA GLY A 250 62.10 23.16 -13.63
C GLY A 250 63.55 23.46 -14.02
N ALA A 251 63.85 24.75 -14.19
CA ALA A 251 65.20 25.30 -14.32
C ALA A 251 65.56 26.09 -13.05
N PHE A 252 66.75 25.89 -12.49
CA PHE A 252 67.23 26.71 -11.37
C PHE A 252 68.57 27.35 -11.68
N THR A 253 68.65 28.67 -11.58
CA THR A 253 69.89 29.43 -11.78
C THR A 253 70.44 29.91 -10.44
N ARG A 254 71.76 29.79 -10.25
CA ARG A 254 72.50 30.35 -9.12
C ARG A 254 73.72 31.14 -9.60
N THR A 255 74.08 32.17 -8.82
CA THR A 255 75.18 33.08 -9.13
C THR A 255 76.28 32.96 -8.07
N PHE A 256 77.52 32.71 -8.52
CA PHE A 256 78.73 32.61 -7.70
C PHE A 256 79.64 33.85 -7.93
N GLY A 257 80.44 34.24 -6.94
CA GLY A 257 81.41 35.32 -7.06
C GLY A 257 82.78 34.81 -7.51
N ILE A 258 83.53 35.56 -8.32
CA ILE A 258 84.94 35.28 -8.66
C ILE A 258 85.76 36.51 -8.26
N THR A 259 86.83 36.35 -7.48
CA THR A 259 87.71 37.45 -7.07
C THR A 259 89.17 37.17 -7.43
N ASN A 260 89.92 38.22 -7.74
CA ASN A 260 91.36 38.17 -7.95
C ASN A 260 92.10 38.73 -6.72
N GLN A 261 92.78 37.87 -5.97
CA GLN A 261 93.57 38.26 -4.79
C GLN A 261 95.05 38.46 -5.10
N GLY A 262 95.47 38.18 -6.35
CA GLY A 262 96.85 38.29 -6.80
C GLY A 262 97.18 39.70 -7.31
N ASN A 263 98.47 39.91 -7.60
CA ASN A 263 98.96 41.24 -8.01
C ASN A 263 98.92 41.46 -9.54
N ASN A 264 98.59 40.43 -10.32
CA ASN A 264 98.46 40.51 -11.78
C ASN A 264 96.99 40.33 -12.21
N PRO A 265 96.57 40.85 -13.37
CA PRO A 265 95.22 40.65 -13.89
C PRO A 265 94.88 39.17 -14.07
N LEU A 266 93.75 38.76 -13.49
CA LEU A 266 93.21 37.41 -13.61
C LEU A 266 92.30 37.33 -14.84
N VAL A 267 92.60 36.42 -15.75
CA VAL A 267 91.82 36.14 -16.96
C VAL A 267 91.16 34.79 -16.77
N VAL A 268 89.82 34.76 -16.73
CA VAL A 268 89.05 33.51 -16.81
C VAL A 268 88.91 33.16 -18.29
N SER A 269 89.58 32.09 -18.71
CA SER A 269 89.74 31.73 -20.12
C SER A 269 88.62 30.82 -20.64
N GLY A 270 87.83 30.23 -19.75
CA GLY A 270 86.67 29.43 -20.10
C GLY A 270 86.22 28.53 -18.95
N TRP A 271 85.34 27.59 -19.27
CA TRP A 271 84.85 26.59 -18.32
C TRP A 271 84.61 25.26 -19.00
N SER A 272 84.58 24.19 -18.22
CA SER A 272 84.14 22.86 -18.68
C SER A 272 83.46 22.10 -17.55
N MET A 273 82.51 21.22 -17.90
CA MET A 273 81.87 20.31 -16.95
C MET A 273 82.43 18.90 -17.16
N GLN A 274 82.77 18.22 -16.07
CA GLN A 274 83.22 16.82 -16.10
C GLN A 274 82.57 16.01 -14.98
N GLY A 275 82.61 14.68 -15.11
CA GLY A 275 81.97 13.76 -14.17
C GLY A 275 80.59 13.30 -14.65
N GLY A 276 79.72 12.97 -13.69
CA GLY A 276 78.34 12.57 -13.98
C GLY A 276 77.48 13.75 -14.47
N ASN A 277 76.34 13.43 -15.10
CA ASN A 277 75.23 14.36 -15.35
C ASN A 277 75.58 15.71 -16.00
N THR A 278 76.67 15.82 -16.75
CA THR A 278 77.18 17.11 -17.28
C THR A 278 76.17 17.85 -18.16
N GLY A 279 75.29 17.12 -18.86
CA GLY A 279 74.23 17.70 -19.69
C GLY A 279 73.08 18.34 -18.90
N ASP A 280 73.01 18.11 -17.58
CA ASP A 280 72.00 18.70 -16.70
C ASP A 280 72.41 20.11 -16.21
N TRP A 281 73.61 20.58 -16.58
CA TRP A 281 74.19 21.83 -16.08
C TRP A 281 74.67 22.72 -17.21
N GLN A 282 74.47 24.03 -17.07
CA GLN A 282 74.94 25.01 -18.04
C GLN A 282 75.48 26.24 -17.32
N VAL A 283 76.69 26.71 -17.69
CA VAL A 283 77.15 28.03 -17.26
C VAL A 283 76.57 29.07 -18.22
N LEU A 284 75.82 30.02 -17.68
CA LEU A 284 75.17 31.08 -18.45
C LEU A 284 76.10 32.27 -18.68
N SER A 285 76.93 32.62 -17.70
CA SER A 285 77.85 33.76 -17.79
C SER A 285 79.08 33.61 -16.87
N PHE A 286 80.22 34.19 -17.27
CA PHE A 286 81.44 34.35 -16.46
C PHE A 286 82.17 35.66 -16.85
N PRO A 287 83.15 36.18 -16.08
CA PRO A 287 83.76 37.47 -16.34
C PRO A 287 84.50 37.51 -17.68
N ALA A 288 84.02 38.33 -18.62
CA ALA A 288 84.57 38.42 -19.97
C ALA A 288 85.81 39.33 -20.09
N ALA A 289 86.05 40.21 -19.11
CA ALA A 289 87.21 41.08 -19.03
C ALA A 289 88.18 40.60 -17.93
N PRO A 290 89.51 40.81 -18.09
CA PRO A 290 90.47 40.51 -17.04
C PRO A 290 90.11 41.25 -15.74
N LEU A 291 90.02 40.51 -14.63
CA LEU A 291 89.79 41.08 -13.31
C LEU A 291 91.10 41.69 -12.80
N ALA A 292 91.13 42.99 -12.58
CA ALA A 292 92.25 43.67 -11.94
C ALA A 292 92.47 43.16 -10.50
N ALA A 293 93.68 43.33 -9.98
CA ALA A 293 94.03 42.96 -8.60
C ALA A 293 93.02 43.57 -7.60
N GLY A 294 92.46 42.74 -6.73
CA GLY A 294 91.47 43.13 -5.71
C GLY A 294 90.02 43.31 -6.20
N THR A 295 89.73 43.04 -7.48
CA THR A 295 88.36 43.18 -8.04
C THR A 295 87.62 41.85 -8.13
N ALA A 296 86.29 41.93 -8.31
CA ALA A 296 85.39 40.78 -8.37
C ALA A 296 84.51 40.78 -9.64
N GLY A 297 84.14 39.60 -10.10
CA GLY A 297 83.13 39.33 -11.13
C GLY A 297 82.18 38.21 -10.69
N THR A 298 81.29 37.76 -11.58
CA THR A 298 80.27 36.74 -11.29
C THR A 298 80.30 35.57 -12.26
N LEU A 299 79.84 34.41 -11.80
CA LEU A 299 79.69 33.16 -12.54
C LEU A 299 78.26 32.63 -12.33
N GLU A 300 77.45 32.58 -13.38
CA GLU A 300 76.07 32.08 -13.29
C GLU A 300 75.96 30.66 -13.84
N VAL A 301 75.34 29.78 -13.08
CA VAL A 301 75.18 28.36 -13.40
C VAL A 301 73.72 27.96 -13.25
N GLU A 302 73.22 27.21 -14.22
CA GLU A 302 71.86 26.74 -14.32
C GLU A 302 71.79 25.21 -14.25
N PHE A 303 70.78 24.69 -13.53
CA PHE A 303 70.46 23.28 -13.38
C PHE A 303 69.13 22.96 -14.09
N HIS A 304 69.18 22.02 -15.02
CA HIS A 304 68.04 21.45 -15.76
C HIS A 304 68.15 19.92 -15.78
N PRO A 305 67.52 19.19 -14.84
CA PRO A 305 67.64 17.74 -14.81
C PRO A 305 66.93 17.09 -15.99
N ARG A 306 67.65 16.32 -16.81
CA ARG A 306 67.06 15.61 -17.96
C ARG A 306 66.45 14.25 -17.62
N SER A 307 66.51 13.83 -16.35
CA SER A 307 65.99 12.53 -15.90
C SER A 307 65.79 12.54 -14.37
N ILE A 308 65.01 11.60 -13.85
CA ILE A 308 64.66 11.50 -12.42
C ILE A 308 65.86 11.03 -11.58
N GLY A 309 65.98 11.49 -10.33
CA GLY A 309 66.98 11.08 -9.35
C GLY A 309 68.16 12.04 -9.18
N PRO A 310 69.11 11.73 -8.28
CA PRO A 310 70.21 12.62 -7.90
C PRO A 310 71.16 12.90 -9.07
N ARG A 311 71.52 14.18 -9.24
CA ARG A 311 72.35 14.74 -10.32
C ARG A 311 73.57 15.41 -9.72
N ARG A 312 74.77 15.05 -10.19
CA ARG A 312 76.02 15.63 -9.68
C ARG A 312 77.01 15.86 -10.81
N SER A 313 77.69 17.00 -10.82
CA SER A 313 78.73 17.31 -11.80
C SER A 313 79.84 18.18 -11.20
N LEU A 314 81.00 18.21 -11.85
CA LEU A 314 82.16 19.01 -11.45
C LEU A 314 82.39 20.10 -12.50
N LEU A 315 82.30 21.36 -12.08
CA LEU A 315 82.56 22.53 -12.90
C LEU A 315 84.02 22.95 -12.75
N PHE A 316 84.76 22.95 -13.85
CA PHE A 316 86.10 23.52 -13.96
C PHE A 316 86.04 24.92 -14.57
N VAL A 317 86.67 25.89 -13.92
CA VAL A 317 86.83 27.27 -14.38
C VAL A 317 88.31 27.47 -14.70
N ALA A 318 88.62 27.63 -15.98
CA ALA A 318 89.99 27.80 -16.45
C ALA A 318 90.43 29.27 -16.29
N SER A 319 91.67 29.50 -15.85
CA SER A 319 92.21 30.84 -15.65
C SER A 319 93.71 30.93 -15.92
N ASN A 320 94.29 32.14 -15.87
CA ASN A 320 95.75 32.34 -15.99
C ASN A 320 96.49 32.28 -14.62
N ASP A 321 95.83 31.78 -13.57
CA ASP A 321 96.43 31.46 -12.28
C ASP A 321 97.26 30.17 -12.37
N PRO A 322 98.58 30.21 -12.18
CA PRO A 322 99.44 29.04 -12.38
C PRO A 322 99.34 27.97 -11.30
N ASP A 323 98.74 28.22 -10.14
CA ASP A 323 98.57 27.25 -9.05
C ASP A 323 97.14 26.78 -8.81
N ASP A 324 96.14 27.54 -9.28
CA ASP A 324 94.71 27.20 -9.19
C ASP A 324 93.98 27.16 -10.57
N ASP A 325 94.69 26.84 -11.66
CA ASP A 325 94.12 26.52 -12.98
C ASP A 325 94.10 25.01 -13.31
N PRO A 326 92.93 24.40 -13.58
CA PRO A 326 91.59 24.98 -13.45
C PRO A 326 91.08 24.98 -12.00
N TYR A 327 90.17 25.91 -11.69
CA TYR A 327 89.44 25.97 -10.41
C TYR A 327 88.21 25.06 -10.45
N ALA A 328 88.09 24.10 -9.56
CA ALA A 328 87.07 23.05 -9.60
C ALA A 328 85.99 23.20 -8.50
N LEU A 329 84.71 23.12 -8.88
CA LEU A 329 83.52 23.25 -8.02
C LEU A 329 82.55 22.07 -8.19
N TRP A 330 82.16 21.42 -7.09
CA TRP A 330 81.13 20.38 -7.11
C TRP A 330 79.72 20.97 -7.11
N LEU A 331 78.86 20.48 -8.00
CA LEU A 331 77.45 20.85 -8.12
C LEU A 331 76.55 19.62 -7.90
N SER A 332 75.42 19.79 -7.20
CA SER A 332 74.41 18.75 -7.01
C SER A 332 72.97 19.27 -7.12
N GLY A 333 72.03 18.40 -7.50
CA GLY A 333 70.58 18.62 -7.50
C GLY A 333 69.82 17.30 -7.69
N GLU A 334 68.49 17.30 -7.71
CA GLU A 334 67.68 16.08 -7.91
C GLU A 334 66.56 16.32 -8.94
N GLY A 335 66.44 15.45 -9.94
CA GLY A 335 65.31 15.46 -10.88
C GLY A 335 64.09 14.74 -10.31
N VAL A 336 62.91 15.35 -10.31
CA VAL A 336 61.66 14.74 -9.84
C VAL A 336 60.56 14.79 -10.92
N GLN A 337 59.62 13.84 -10.91
CA GLN A 337 58.49 13.82 -11.87
C GLN A 337 57.26 13.10 -11.29
N ALA A 338 56.06 13.63 -11.55
CA ALA A 338 54.79 13.01 -11.14
C ALA A 338 54.36 11.91 -12.14
N SER A 339 53.65 10.90 -11.65
CA SER A 339 53.10 9.81 -12.49
C SER A 339 51.79 9.32 -11.90
N MET A 340 50.80 9.10 -12.77
CA MET A 340 49.44 8.73 -12.36
C MET A 340 49.14 7.27 -12.71
N LEU A 341 48.42 6.58 -11.82
CA LEU A 341 47.78 5.29 -12.09
C LEU A 341 46.33 5.31 -11.61
N ALA A 342 45.37 4.95 -12.45
CA ALA A 342 43.97 4.79 -12.04
C ALA A 342 43.66 3.31 -11.78
N LEU A 343 43.01 3.03 -10.66
CA LEU A 343 42.55 1.71 -10.24
C LEU A 343 41.02 1.72 -10.10
N ALA A 344 40.40 0.57 -10.38
CA ALA A 344 38.99 0.33 -10.10
C ALA A 344 38.72 0.35 -8.58
N THR A 345 37.43 0.42 -8.19
CA THR A 345 36.95 0.41 -6.79
C THR A 345 37.53 -0.68 -5.90
N ASN A 346 37.94 -1.81 -6.49
CA ASN A 346 38.52 -2.93 -5.77
C ASN A 346 39.99 -2.69 -5.31
N GLY A 347 40.61 -1.58 -5.71
CA GLY A 347 41.94 -1.16 -5.27
C GLY A 347 43.11 -1.94 -5.88
N TYR A 348 42.86 -2.89 -6.79
CA TYR A 348 43.91 -3.73 -7.37
C TYR A 348 43.82 -3.87 -8.90
N THR A 349 42.67 -3.63 -9.52
CA THR A 349 42.54 -3.70 -10.97
C THR A 349 42.94 -2.38 -11.60
N VAL A 350 44.04 -2.40 -12.35
CA VAL A 350 44.53 -1.25 -13.12
C VAL A 350 43.62 -0.99 -14.32
N ILE A 351 43.18 0.27 -14.46
CA ILE A 351 42.52 0.76 -15.67
C ILE A 351 43.62 1.32 -16.57
N THR A 352 43.91 0.65 -17.68
CA THR A 352 45.02 1.06 -18.55
C THR A 352 44.77 2.43 -19.17
N ASN A 353 45.79 3.30 -19.18
CA ASN A 353 45.72 4.56 -19.92
C ASN A 353 45.44 4.28 -21.41
N GLU A 354 44.61 5.10 -22.04
CA GLU A 354 44.13 4.95 -23.43
C GLU A 354 43.21 3.73 -23.66
N SER A 355 42.68 3.10 -22.61
CA SER A 355 41.75 1.98 -22.79
C SER A 355 40.45 2.41 -23.47
N VAL A 356 40.05 1.69 -24.51
CA VAL A 356 38.80 1.91 -25.27
C VAL A 356 37.76 0.80 -25.05
N ASN A 357 38.03 -0.15 -24.15
CA ASN A 357 37.15 -1.29 -23.88
C ASN A 357 36.59 -1.20 -22.46
N PRO A 358 35.39 -0.61 -22.28
CA PRO A 358 34.66 -0.62 -21.02
C PRO A 358 34.37 -2.05 -20.54
N LEU A 359 34.47 -2.28 -19.23
CA LEU A 359 34.28 -3.58 -18.58
C LEU A 359 33.58 -3.39 -17.24
N ILE A 360 32.56 -4.22 -16.98
CA ILE A 360 31.82 -4.23 -15.70
C ILE A 360 32.78 -4.47 -14.53
N ALA A 361 33.75 -5.38 -14.68
CA ALA A 361 34.72 -5.70 -13.63
C ALA A 361 35.67 -4.54 -13.25
N GLN A 362 35.82 -3.55 -14.13
CA GLN A 362 36.65 -2.36 -13.89
C GLN A 362 35.82 -1.15 -13.43
N GLY A 363 34.49 -1.28 -13.38
CA GLY A 363 33.59 -0.14 -13.16
C GLY A 363 33.68 0.91 -14.27
N THR A 364 34.11 0.52 -15.48
CA THR A 364 34.10 1.37 -16.67
C THR A 364 32.85 1.15 -17.53
N ASP A 365 32.15 0.03 -17.34
CA ASP A 365 30.78 -0.18 -17.80
C ASP A 365 29.81 -0.06 -16.62
N PHE A 366 28.93 0.93 -16.69
CA PHE A 366 27.94 1.30 -15.67
C PHE A 366 26.65 0.47 -15.78
N GLY A 367 26.52 -0.38 -16.81
CA GLY A 367 25.35 -1.22 -17.03
C GLY A 367 24.10 -0.43 -17.46
N ASP A 368 22.94 -1.07 -17.28
CA ASP A 368 21.63 -0.52 -17.62
C ASP A 368 21.12 0.41 -16.50
N VAL A 369 20.78 1.66 -16.87
CA VAL A 369 20.22 2.67 -15.95
C VAL A 369 18.97 3.27 -16.56
N ARG A 370 17.94 3.44 -15.73
CA ARG A 370 16.64 3.96 -16.16
C ARG A 370 16.72 5.46 -16.41
N LEU A 371 16.23 5.91 -17.57
CA LEU A 371 16.34 7.30 -18.04
C LEU A 371 15.56 8.31 -17.17
N THR A 372 14.43 7.92 -16.56
CA THR A 372 13.41 8.89 -16.14
C THR A 372 13.01 8.83 -14.66
N SER A 373 13.60 7.95 -13.87
CA SER A 373 13.41 7.86 -12.41
C SER A 373 14.37 8.74 -11.59
N GLY A 374 15.32 9.42 -12.26
CA GLY A 374 16.46 10.03 -11.59
C GLY A 374 17.47 9.00 -11.07
N ASP A 375 17.33 7.74 -11.50
CA ASP A 375 18.29 6.69 -11.17
C ASP A 375 19.64 7.05 -11.77
N THR A 376 20.67 6.84 -10.96
CA THR A 376 22.06 7.05 -11.38
C THR A 376 22.89 5.87 -10.91
N MET A 377 23.90 5.52 -11.70
CA MET A 377 24.92 4.57 -11.29
C MET A 377 26.23 5.30 -11.05
N GLN A 378 26.93 4.95 -9.98
CA GLN A 378 28.19 5.60 -9.63
C GLN A 378 29.29 4.58 -9.39
N HIS A 379 30.48 4.86 -9.93
CA HIS A 379 31.69 4.10 -9.67
C HIS A 379 32.78 5.03 -9.13
N ALA A 380 33.54 4.53 -8.15
CA ALA A 380 34.69 5.24 -7.61
C ALA A 380 35.97 4.77 -8.31
N TYR A 381 36.86 5.72 -8.59
CA TYR A 381 38.19 5.46 -9.13
C TYR A 381 39.25 5.89 -8.12
N ILE A 382 40.20 5.01 -7.85
CA ILE A 382 41.32 5.27 -6.96
C ILE A 382 42.50 5.74 -7.82
N ILE A 383 42.94 6.96 -7.58
CA ILE A 383 44.05 7.59 -8.26
C ILE A 383 45.28 7.43 -7.37
N THR A 384 46.32 6.77 -7.88
CA THR A 384 47.58 6.56 -7.17
C THR A 384 48.67 7.42 -7.80
N ASN A 385 49.39 8.20 -6.99
CA ASN A 385 50.63 8.83 -7.42
C ASN A 385 51.78 7.84 -7.25
N ASN A 386 52.23 7.24 -8.35
CA ASN A 386 53.38 6.34 -8.37
C ASN A 386 54.68 7.02 -8.85
N GLY A 387 54.66 8.35 -8.99
CA GLY A 387 55.82 9.18 -9.31
C GLY A 387 56.63 9.56 -8.06
N THR A 388 57.63 10.42 -8.28
CA THR A 388 58.52 10.93 -7.23
C THR A 388 58.27 12.41 -6.90
N ALA A 389 57.38 13.09 -7.64
CA ALA A 389 56.89 14.43 -7.35
C ALA A 389 55.41 14.40 -6.96
N ILE A 390 54.93 15.47 -6.30
CA ILE A 390 53.50 15.66 -6.02
C ILE A 390 52.74 15.67 -7.36
N LEU A 391 51.70 14.85 -7.47
CA LEU A 391 50.80 14.79 -8.62
C LEU A 391 49.69 15.83 -8.43
N ASN A 392 49.59 16.80 -9.34
CA ASN A 392 48.53 17.80 -9.35
C ASN A 392 47.54 17.50 -10.47
N ILE A 393 46.29 17.25 -10.11
CA ILE A 393 45.19 17.00 -11.04
C ILE A 393 44.33 18.26 -11.07
N SER A 394 44.30 18.92 -12.21
CA SER A 394 43.62 20.19 -12.42
C SER A 394 42.11 20.04 -12.63
N ALA A 395 41.68 18.98 -13.31
CA ALA A 395 40.28 18.64 -13.53
C ALA A 395 40.14 17.18 -14.01
N ILE A 396 38.91 16.66 -13.95
CA ILE A 396 38.50 15.49 -14.71
C ILE A 396 37.42 15.94 -15.68
N THR A 397 37.66 15.71 -16.97
CA THR A 397 36.79 16.13 -18.07
C THR A 397 36.27 14.92 -18.84
N THR A 398 35.07 15.04 -19.38
CA THR A 398 34.50 14.08 -20.33
C THR A 398 34.64 14.64 -21.75
N THR A 399 34.94 13.78 -22.73
CA THR A 399 35.05 14.20 -24.14
C THR A 399 34.19 13.30 -25.03
N ASN A 400 33.61 13.87 -26.11
CA ASN A 400 32.72 13.24 -27.12
C ASN A 400 31.19 13.34 -26.88
N LEU A 401 30.40 12.66 -27.74
CA LEU A 401 28.96 12.89 -28.01
C LEU A 401 28.05 12.75 -26.78
N ASP A 402 28.32 11.80 -25.87
CA ASP A 402 27.48 11.50 -24.70
C ASP A 402 28.07 12.01 -23.38
N ALA A 403 29.01 12.97 -23.45
CA ALA A 403 29.69 13.53 -22.28
C ALA A 403 28.75 14.12 -21.21
N GLY A 404 27.55 14.56 -21.61
CA GLY A 404 26.51 15.08 -20.70
C GLY A 404 25.86 14.04 -19.79
N ASP A 405 26.01 12.75 -20.10
CA ASP A 405 25.44 11.66 -19.30
C ASP A 405 26.38 11.19 -18.18
N PHE A 406 27.62 11.69 -18.15
CA PHE A 406 28.63 11.31 -17.18
C PHE A 406 29.15 12.54 -16.45
N ALA A 407 29.07 12.54 -15.13
CA ALA A 407 29.50 13.66 -14.30
C ALA A 407 30.42 13.21 -13.17
N VAL A 408 31.39 14.06 -12.83
CA VAL A 408 32.18 13.90 -11.61
C VAL A 408 31.32 14.35 -10.44
N SER A 409 31.17 13.49 -9.43
CA SER A 409 30.29 13.73 -8.28
C SER A 409 30.63 14.96 -7.44
N ASP A 410 31.92 15.28 -7.29
CA ASP A 410 32.41 16.47 -6.60
C ASP A 410 33.48 17.19 -7.44
N PRO A 411 33.06 18.04 -8.39
CA PRO A 411 33.99 18.82 -9.20
C PRO A 411 34.77 19.85 -8.38
N SER A 412 34.29 20.22 -7.18
CA SER A 412 34.93 21.22 -6.32
C SER A 412 36.18 20.69 -5.60
N ALA A 413 36.39 19.37 -5.63
CA ALA A 413 37.59 18.71 -5.13
C ALA A 413 38.86 18.99 -5.96
N PHE A 414 38.75 19.69 -7.10
CA PHE A 414 39.87 20.04 -7.96
C PHE A 414 40.22 21.56 -7.90
N PRO A 415 41.51 21.95 -7.91
CA PRO A 415 42.69 21.11 -8.13
C PRO A 415 43.02 20.21 -6.93
N LEU A 416 43.40 18.97 -7.24
CA LEU A 416 43.69 17.91 -6.27
C LEU A 416 45.18 17.58 -6.30
N SER A 417 45.86 17.66 -5.16
CA SER A 417 47.27 17.28 -5.02
C SER A 417 47.41 15.95 -4.28
N VAL A 418 48.18 15.01 -4.85
CA VAL A 418 48.44 13.68 -4.29
C VAL A 418 49.94 13.52 -4.08
N GLU A 419 50.36 13.36 -2.81
CA GLU A 419 51.77 13.14 -2.45
C GLU A 419 52.33 11.84 -3.05
N PRO A 420 53.64 11.74 -3.32
CA PRO A 420 54.29 10.52 -3.81
C PRO A 420 53.96 9.30 -2.93
N GLY A 421 53.46 8.22 -3.53
CA GLY A 421 53.07 6.98 -2.84
C GLY A 421 51.69 7.01 -2.18
N ASN A 422 50.98 8.14 -2.19
CA ASN A 422 49.62 8.25 -1.68
C ASN A 422 48.57 8.02 -2.77
N ILE A 423 47.33 7.86 -2.31
CA ILE A 423 46.15 7.69 -3.16
C ILE A 423 45.13 8.80 -2.90
N ALA A 424 44.28 9.06 -3.89
CA ALA A 424 43.06 9.84 -3.77
C ALA A 424 41.90 9.11 -4.45
N THR A 425 40.66 9.46 -4.12
CA THR A 425 39.48 8.82 -4.69
C THR A 425 38.55 9.86 -5.30
N THR A 426 38.04 9.58 -6.50
CA THR A 426 36.98 10.36 -7.15
C THR A 426 35.83 9.42 -7.51
N ARG A 427 34.62 9.96 -7.73
CA ARG A 427 33.50 9.17 -8.25
C ARG A 427 32.90 9.80 -9.48
N VAL A 428 32.57 8.96 -10.44
CA VAL A 428 31.84 9.33 -11.65
C VAL A 428 30.45 8.73 -11.57
N VAL A 429 29.48 9.53 -11.97
CA VAL A 429 28.05 9.22 -12.00
C VAL A 429 27.63 9.12 -13.46
N PHE A 430 26.97 8.03 -13.82
CA PHE A 430 26.24 7.87 -15.07
C PHE A 430 24.75 8.14 -14.83
N ALA A 431 24.23 9.13 -15.54
CA ALA A 431 22.85 9.56 -15.56
C ALA A 431 22.44 9.71 -17.04
N PRO A 432 21.92 8.67 -17.69
CA PRO A 432 21.59 8.73 -19.12
C PRO A 432 20.57 9.84 -19.39
N GLN A 433 20.74 10.59 -20.48
CA GLN A 433 19.76 11.57 -20.98
C GLN A 433 19.02 11.10 -22.24
N ALA A 434 19.37 9.93 -22.78
CA ALA A 434 18.57 9.25 -23.81
C ALA A 434 18.76 7.73 -23.76
N LEU A 435 17.89 7.02 -24.48
CA LEU A 435 17.94 5.57 -24.62
C LEU A 435 19.15 5.05 -25.40
N GLY A 436 19.50 3.80 -25.13
CA GLY A 436 20.55 3.07 -25.83
C GLY A 436 21.91 3.22 -25.17
N TYR A 437 22.96 2.68 -25.81
CA TYR A 437 24.32 2.76 -25.30
C TYR A 437 24.85 4.18 -25.37
N ARG A 438 25.44 4.65 -24.27
CA ARG A 438 25.98 5.99 -24.05
C ARG A 438 27.45 5.85 -23.64
N ALA A 439 28.36 6.49 -24.37
CA ALA A 439 29.79 6.31 -24.12
C ALA A 439 30.58 7.62 -24.22
N THR A 440 31.56 7.78 -23.34
CA THR A 440 32.47 8.93 -23.34
C THR A 440 33.88 8.53 -22.91
N LEU A 441 34.85 9.41 -23.07
CA LEU A 441 36.19 9.27 -22.52
C LEU A 441 36.32 10.13 -21.27
N LEU A 442 36.61 9.51 -20.13
CA LEU A 442 37.06 10.21 -18.93
C LEU A 442 38.53 10.59 -19.08
N ARG A 443 38.84 11.87 -18.94
CA ARG A 443 40.18 12.45 -19.08
C ARG A 443 40.57 13.15 -17.78
N PHE A 444 41.74 12.79 -17.25
CA PHE A 444 42.34 13.41 -16.08
C PHE A 444 43.44 14.36 -16.56
N ASP A 445 43.25 15.65 -16.34
CA ASP A 445 44.20 16.71 -16.72
C ASP A 445 45.16 16.96 -15.56
N SER A 446 46.45 16.63 -15.72
CA SER A 446 47.44 16.61 -14.64
C SER A 446 48.86 17.01 -15.08
N ASP A 447 49.79 17.09 -14.13
CA ASP A 447 51.23 17.28 -14.39
C ASP A 447 52.02 15.96 -14.50
N ALA A 448 51.32 14.82 -14.62
CA ALA A 448 51.93 13.50 -14.71
C ALA A 448 52.64 13.27 -16.06
N VAL A 449 53.62 12.35 -16.08
CA VAL A 449 54.31 11.91 -17.31
C VAL A 449 53.37 11.33 -18.38
N ASN A 450 52.23 10.79 -17.94
CA ASN A 450 51.21 10.17 -18.77
C ASN A 450 49.97 11.05 -18.94
N ASP A 451 50.13 12.37 -18.80
CA ASP A 451 49.10 13.35 -19.13
C ASP A 451 48.87 13.45 -20.66
N PRO A 452 47.62 13.46 -21.14
CA PRO A 452 46.40 13.19 -20.37
C PRO A 452 46.21 11.69 -20.09
N TYR A 453 45.86 11.37 -18.85
CA TYR A 453 45.44 10.01 -18.49
C TYR A 453 43.96 9.86 -18.83
N ARG A 454 43.58 8.94 -19.73
CA ARG A 454 42.19 8.80 -20.16
C ARG A 454 41.76 7.37 -20.45
N PHE A 455 40.47 7.07 -20.29
CA PHE A 455 39.87 5.77 -20.64
C PHE A 455 38.38 5.91 -20.97
N ALA A 456 37.85 4.97 -21.75
CA ALA A 456 36.44 4.93 -22.14
C ALA A 456 35.55 4.40 -21.02
N VAL A 457 34.38 5.01 -20.90
CA VAL A 457 33.27 4.53 -20.08
C VAL A 457 32.01 4.35 -20.91
N LEU A 458 31.19 3.38 -20.51
CA LEU A 458 29.93 2.99 -21.17
C LEU A 458 28.83 2.89 -20.12
N GLY A 459 27.61 3.22 -20.50
CA GLY A 459 26.39 2.80 -19.82
C GLY A 459 25.27 2.68 -20.85
N ARG A 460 24.10 2.16 -20.46
CA ARG A 460 22.94 2.07 -21.35
C ARG A 460 21.71 2.68 -20.70
N GLY A 461 21.10 3.66 -21.37
CA GLY A 461 19.78 4.16 -21.00
C GLY A 461 18.71 3.15 -21.40
N VAL A 462 17.91 2.71 -20.44
CA VAL A 462 16.80 1.76 -20.64
C VAL A 462 15.48 2.29 -20.09
N GLU A 463 14.37 1.84 -20.66
CA GLU A 463 13.02 2.14 -20.17
C GLU A 463 12.03 1.04 -20.54
N PRO A 464 10.96 0.84 -19.74
CA PRO A 464 9.81 0.08 -20.19
C PRO A 464 9.01 0.90 -21.22
N GLU A 465 8.36 0.22 -22.16
CA GLU A 465 7.43 0.82 -23.13
C GLU A 465 6.24 -0.12 -23.26
N MET A 466 5.08 0.36 -22.85
CA MET A 466 3.82 -0.37 -22.90
C MET A 466 3.18 -0.22 -24.27
N GLN A 467 2.72 -1.34 -24.80
CA GLN A 467 1.90 -1.38 -26.01
C GLN A 467 0.64 -2.20 -25.74
N VAL A 468 -0.50 -1.76 -26.25
CA VAL A 468 -1.76 -2.52 -26.17
C VAL A 468 -2.23 -2.87 -27.58
N THR A 469 -2.59 -4.13 -27.79
CA THR A 469 -3.25 -4.61 -29.02
C THR A 469 -4.60 -5.22 -28.67
N GLY A 470 -5.55 -5.15 -29.61
CA GLY A 470 -6.85 -5.80 -29.50
C GLY A 470 -7.04 -6.90 -30.55
N LEU A 471 -8.17 -6.89 -31.25
CA LEU A 471 -8.48 -7.87 -32.31
C LEU A 471 -7.43 -7.85 -33.43
N ASP A 472 -7.14 -9.04 -33.98
CA ASP A 472 -6.17 -9.27 -35.05
C ASP A 472 -4.76 -8.66 -34.80
N ASP A 473 -4.36 -8.58 -33.52
CA ASP A 473 -3.10 -7.97 -33.06
C ASP A 473 -2.93 -6.49 -33.49
N LEU A 474 -4.03 -5.78 -33.78
CA LEU A 474 -4.00 -4.37 -34.14
C LEU A 474 -3.67 -3.50 -32.93
N ARG A 475 -2.72 -2.57 -33.11
CA ARG A 475 -2.25 -1.65 -32.07
C ARG A 475 -3.30 -0.58 -31.78
N ILE A 476 -3.69 -0.48 -30.51
CA ILE A 476 -4.53 0.59 -29.96
C ILE A 476 -3.60 1.66 -29.39
N ALA A 477 -3.66 2.89 -29.91
CA ALA A 477 -2.78 3.96 -29.46
C ALA A 477 -3.10 4.43 -28.03
N ASN A 478 -2.11 4.90 -27.28
CA ASN A 478 -2.39 5.56 -26.01
C ASN A 478 -3.15 6.88 -26.28
N ASN A 479 -4.17 7.14 -25.47
CA ASN A 479 -5.16 8.20 -25.60
C ASN A 479 -6.04 8.10 -26.86
N ASP A 480 -6.21 6.90 -27.42
CA ASP A 480 -7.19 6.70 -28.48
C ASP A 480 -8.60 6.99 -27.96
N MET A 481 -9.31 7.89 -28.62
CA MET A 481 -10.65 8.34 -28.26
C MET A 481 -11.71 7.88 -29.25
N THR A 482 -11.32 7.09 -30.24
CA THR A 482 -12.13 6.67 -31.37
C THR A 482 -12.21 5.15 -31.43
N PRO A 483 -13.20 4.54 -30.74
CA PRO A 483 -13.41 3.10 -30.81
C PRO A 483 -13.62 2.62 -32.26
N ASP A 484 -13.02 1.48 -32.61
CA ASP A 484 -13.06 0.85 -33.93
C ASP A 484 -13.43 -0.64 -33.80
N LEU A 485 -14.24 -1.13 -34.74
CA LEU A 485 -14.59 -2.55 -34.84
C LEU A 485 -13.37 -3.40 -35.24
N ALA A 486 -12.41 -2.80 -35.96
CA ALA A 486 -11.24 -3.52 -36.47
C ALA A 486 -10.29 -3.96 -35.35
N ASP A 487 -9.97 -3.06 -34.41
CA ASP A 487 -9.09 -3.36 -33.27
C ASP A 487 -9.86 -3.87 -32.04
N GLY A 488 -11.18 -3.99 -32.11
CA GLY A 488 -12.03 -4.53 -31.05
C GLY A 488 -12.32 -3.56 -29.91
N THR A 489 -11.95 -2.28 -30.03
CA THR A 489 -12.37 -1.25 -29.06
C THR A 489 -13.83 -0.85 -29.20
N ASP A 490 -14.43 -1.02 -30.38
CA ASP A 490 -15.89 -1.07 -30.58
C ASP A 490 -16.36 -2.54 -30.50
N PHE A 491 -17.16 -2.85 -29.49
CA PHE A 491 -17.73 -4.17 -29.26
C PHE A 491 -18.86 -4.48 -30.26
N GLY A 492 -19.41 -3.47 -30.95
CA GLY A 492 -20.52 -3.63 -31.88
C GLY A 492 -21.88 -3.78 -31.19
N LEU A 493 -22.84 -4.36 -31.93
CA LEU A 493 -24.23 -4.45 -31.49
C LEU A 493 -24.47 -5.67 -30.59
N CYS A 494 -24.84 -5.44 -29.34
CA CYS A 494 -25.29 -6.45 -28.40
C CYS A 494 -26.75 -6.85 -28.71
N VAL A 495 -26.98 -8.12 -29.08
CA VAL A 495 -28.30 -8.62 -29.52
C VAL A 495 -28.91 -9.62 -28.53
N THR A 496 -28.09 -10.47 -27.91
CA THR A 496 -28.56 -11.56 -27.03
C THR A 496 -27.56 -12.04 -25.97
N GLU A 497 -26.26 -11.76 -26.13
CA GLU A 497 -25.18 -12.22 -25.24
C GLU A 497 -24.17 -11.10 -25.03
N ALA A 498 -23.49 -11.10 -23.88
CA ALA A 498 -22.42 -10.14 -23.58
C ALA A 498 -21.24 -10.34 -24.55
N LEU A 499 -20.78 -9.27 -25.15
CA LEU A 499 -19.67 -9.31 -26.11
C LEU A 499 -18.36 -9.20 -25.35
N THR A 500 -17.47 -10.17 -25.51
CA THR A 500 -16.18 -10.20 -24.79
C THR A 500 -15.04 -10.04 -25.78
N GLN A 501 -14.10 -9.14 -25.45
CA GLN A 501 -12.89 -8.89 -26.22
C GLN A 501 -11.66 -9.10 -25.34
N THR A 502 -10.65 -9.73 -25.93
CA THR A 502 -9.33 -9.91 -25.32
C THR A 502 -8.40 -8.81 -25.83
N PHE A 503 -7.66 -8.20 -24.91
CA PHE A 503 -6.62 -7.21 -25.18
C PHE A 503 -5.30 -7.71 -24.63
N THR A 504 -4.20 -7.37 -25.32
CA THR A 504 -2.87 -7.85 -24.98
C THR A 504 -1.95 -6.67 -24.68
N ILE A 505 -1.40 -6.65 -23.47
CA ILE A 505 -0.33 -5.74 -23.06
C ILE A 505 1.00 -6.37 -23.47
N THR A 506 1.82 -5.64 -24.21
CA THR A 506 3.17 -6.05 -24.61
C THR A 506 4.18 -5.04 -24.07
N ASN A 507 5.26 -5.53 -23.45
CA ASN A 507 6.41 -4.68 -23.12
C ASN A 507 7.36 -4.60 -24.32
N ALA A 508 7.23 -3.57 -25.14
CA ALA A 508 8.10 -3.32 -26.29
C ALA A 508 9.39 -2.55 -25.90
N GLY A 509 9.55 -2.24 -24.62
CA GLY A 509 10.68 -1.48 -24.10
C GLY A 509 11.96 -2.31 -24.02
N THR A 510 12.96 -1.74 -23.35
CA THR A 510 14.25 -2.41 -23.11
C THR A 510 14.46 -2.79 -21.65
N TYR A 511 13.53 -2.42 -20.77
CA TYR A 511 13.49 -2.74 -19.35
C TYR A 511 12.18 -3.43 -18.98
N ALA A 512 12.12 -4.11 -17.83
CA ALA A 512 10.91 -4.75 -17.35
C ALA A 512 9.81 -3.69 -17.08
N LEU A 513 8.61 -3.94 -17.59
CA LEU A 513 7.42 -3.11 -17.38
C LEU A 513 6.70 -3.61 -16.12
N THR A 514 6.35 -2.71 -15.23
CA THR A 514 5.59 -2.99 -14.02
C THR A 514 4.23 -2.29 -14.09
N LEU A 515 3.15 -3.05 -14.10
CA LEU A 515 1.79 -2.56 -13.92
C LEU A 515 1.62 -2.13 -12.47
N THR A 516 1.07 -0.93 -12.28
CA THR A 516 0.82 -0.34 -10.97
C THR A 516 -0.69 -0.28 -10.72
N GLY A 517 -1.13 -0.22 -9.46
CA GLY A 517 -2.55 -0.26 -9.10
C GLY A 517 -3.10 -1.66 -8.84
N THR A 518 -4.19 -1.74 -8.08
CA THR A 518 -4.95 -2.97 -7.80
C THR A 518 -6.44 -2.62 -7.82
N PRO A 519 -7.20 -3.02 -8.85
CA PRO A 519 -6.80 -3.82 -10.03
C PRO A 519 -5.87 -3.08 -11.02
N TYR A 520 -5.19 -3.81 -11.91
CA TYR A 520 -4.23 -3.24 -12.89
C TYR A 520 -4.94 -2.54 -14.06
N VAL A 521 -6.06 -3.08 -14.51
CA VAL A 521 -6.92 -2.49 -15.55
C VAL A 521 -8.19 -1.98 -14.90
N VAL A 522 -8.52 -0.71 -15.13
CA VAL A 522 -9.68 -0.03 -14.56
C VAL A 522 -10.52 0.56 -15.69
N ILE A 523 -11.84 0.44 -15.57
CA ILE A 523 -12.80 1.09 -16.47
C ILE A 523 -13.32 2.37 -15.79
N GLY A 524 -13.31 3.47 -16.52
CA GLY A 524 -13.90 4.75 -16.11
C GLY A 524 -14.65 5.41 -17.27
N GLY A 525 -14.98 6.69 -17.14
CA GLY A 525 -15.64 7.45 -18.21
C GLY A 525 -17.16 7.55 -18.01
N THR A 526 -17.91 7.56 -19.12
CA THR A 526 -19.34 7.89 -19.14
C THR A 526 -20.22 6.75 -18.66
N ASN A 527 -19.93 5.52 -19.11
CA ASN A 527 -20.72 4.32 -18.81
C ASN A 527 -19.84 3.15 -18.33
N PRO A 528 -18.99 3.34 -17.31
CA PRO A 528 -18.06 2.30 -16.87
C PRO A 528 -18.77 1.03 -16.36
N GLU A 529 -20.00 1.15 -15.87
CA GLU A 529 -20.85 0.06 -15.39
C GLU A 529 -21.19 -0.96 -16.48
N ASP A 530 -21.17 -0.55 -17.75
CA ASP A 530 -21.50 -1.42 -18.88
C ASP A 530 -20.32 -2.26 -19.37
N PHE A 531 -19.10 -2.04 -18.87
CA PHE A 531 -17.90 -2.74 -19.32
C PHE A 531 -17.16 -3.36 -18.14
N ILE A 532 -16.99 -4.68 -18.18
CA ILE A 532 -16.44 -5.47 -17.08
C ILE A 532 -15.09 -6.02 -17.49
N VAL A 533 -14.04 -5.78 -16.69
CA VAL A 533 -12.80 -6.54 -16.83
C VAL A 533 -13.00 -7.95 -16.30
N THR A 534 -13.33 -8.90 -17.16
CA THR A 534 -13.60 -10.30 -16.83
C THR A 534 -12.33 -11.11 -16.57
N ARG A 535 -11.19 -10.68 -17.11
CA ARG A 535 -9.87 -11.24 -16.80
C ARG A 535 -8.85 -10.12 -16.61
N GLN A 536 -8.31 -9.99 -15.41
CA GLN A 536 -7.17 -9.10 -15.14
C GLN A 536 -5.85 -9.71 -15.64
N PRO A 537 -4.80 -8.91 -15.92
CA PRO A 537 -3.47 -9.43 -16.20
C PRO A 537 -2.98 -10.36 -15.08
N ALA A 538 -2.42 -11.51 -15.46
CA ALA A 538 -2.04 -12.57 -14.52
C ALA A 538 -0.82 -12.23 -13.63
N ALA A 539 -0.08 -11.17 -13.95
CA ALA A 539 1.12 -10.76 -13.22
C ALA A 539 1.28 -9.23 -13.24
N ALA A 540 1.99 -8.69 -12.24
CA ALA A 540 2.29 -7.27 -12.15
C ALA A 540 3.45 -6.84 -13.06
N THR A 541 4.33 -7.76 -13.47
CA THR A 541 5.60 -7.44 -14.15
C THR A 541 5.77 -8.23 -15.43
N LEU A 542 6.16 -7.56 -16.51
CA LEU A 542 6.48 -8.16 -17.80
C LEU A 542 7.96 -7.93 -18.11
N ALA A 543 8.68 -9.02 -18.38
CA ALA A 543 10.03 -8.93 -18.94
C ALA A 543 10.02 -8.26 -20.33
N THR A 544 11.17 -7.82 -20.80
CA THR A 544 11.34 -7.26 -22.15
C THR A 544 10.80 -8.22 -23.22
N GLY A 545 9.88 -7.75 -24.06
CA GLY A 545 9.20 -8.53 -25.10
C GLY A 545 8.12 -9.49 -24.59
N GLY A 546 7.84 -9.51 -23.27
CA GLY A 546 6.76 -10.31 -22.70
C GLY A 546 5.37 -9.72 -22.94
N THR A 547 4.34 -10.57 -22.86
CA THR A 547 2.94 -10.19 -23.03
C THR A 547 2.07 -10.63 -21.85
N LEU A 548 0.97 -9.92 -21.61
CA LEU A 548 -0.10 -10.31 -20.70
C LEU A 548 -1.46 -9.94 -21.29
N ASP A 549 -2.42 -10.84 -21.16
CA ASP A 549 -3.76 -10.60 -21.67
C ASP A 549 -4.70 -10.15 -20.54
N PHE A 550 -5.66 -9.31 -20.90
CA PHE A 550 -6.85 -9.02 -20.11
C PHE A 550 -8.10 -9.12 -20.99
N GLU A 551 -9.25 -9.39 -20.39
CA GLU A 551 -10.52 -9.50 -21.11
C GLU A 551 -11.49 -8.46 -20.57
N ILE A 552 -12.18 -7.79 -21.48
CA ILE A 552 -13.28 -6.88 -21.16
C ILE A 552 -14.53 -7.44 -21.84
N SER A 553 -15.64 -7.44 -21.11
CA SER A 553 -16.94 -7.84 -21.59
C SER A 553 -17.90 -6.66 -21.51
N PHE A 554 -18.66 -6.43 -22.58
CA PHE A 554 -19.68 -5.40 -22.67
C PHE A 554 -21.06 -5.97 -22.28
N PHE A 555 -21.66 -5.36 -21.27
CA PHE A 555 -22.94 -5.68 -20.64
C PHE A 555 -23.79 -4.39 -20.55
N PRO A 556 -24.55 -4.03 -21.58
CA PRO A 556 -25.33 -2.78 -21.56
C PRO A 556 -26.38 -2.76 -20.45
N SER A 557 -26.60 -1.60 -19.85
CA SER A 557 -27.72 -1.28 -18.94
C SER A 557 -28.87 -0.50 -19.61
N MET A 558 -28.73 -0.10 -20.88
CA MET A 558 -29.82 0.51 -21.66
C MET A 558 -29.61 0.23 -23.13
N ALA A 559 -30.70 0.21 -23.90
CA ALA A 559 -30.70 0.04 -25.34
C ALA A 559 -30.22 1.28 -26.14
N THR A 560 -29.05 1.82 -25.78
CA THR A 560 -28.38 2.93 -26.46
C THR A 560 -26.90 2.62 -26.68
N THR A 561 -26.19 3.48 -27.41
CA THR A 561 -24.72 3.45 -27.45
C THR A 561 -24.15 3.74 -26.07
N ARG A 562 -23.23 2.89 -25.62
CA ARG A 562 -22.54 2.97 -24.33
C ARG A 562 -21.05 3.15 -24.57
N THR A 563 -20.41 4.03 -23.81
CA THR A 563 -18.98 4.33 -23.98
C THR A 563 -18.27 4.38 -22.64
N ALA A 564 -17.06 3.84 -22.60
CA ALA A 564 -16.21 3.90 -21.43
C ALA A 564 -14.75 4.14 -21.82
N ARG A 565 -13.89 4.22 -20.81
CA ARG A 565 -12.46 4.40 -20.95
C ARG A 565 -11.74 3.30 -20.19
N VAL A 566 -10.85 2.59 -20.86
CA VAL A 566 -9.89 1.68 -20.23
C VAL A 566 -8.68 2.48 -19.77
N SER A 567 -8.22 2.24 -18.55
CA SER A 567 -7.00 2.84 -17.98
C SER A 567 -6.12 1.75 -17.39
N ILE A 568 -4.85 1.76 -17.74
CA ILE A 568 -3.82 0.84 -17.28
C ILE A 568 -2.68 1.68 -16.69
N TYR A 569 -2.44 1.53 -15.39
CA TYR A 569 -1.37 2.25 -14.71
C TYR A 569 -0.10 1.42 -14.77
N SER A 570 1.03 2.06 -15.01
CA SER A 570 2.33 1.38 -15.03
C SER A 570 3.46 2.29 -14.62
N ASP A 571 4.67 1.77 -14.65
CA ASP A 571 5.88 2.57 -14.51
C ASP A 571 6.41 3.11 -15.85
N ASP A 572 5.72 2.85 -16.97
CA ASP A 572 6.01 3.53 -18.23
C ASP A 572 5.46 4.96 -18.22
N ILE A 573 6.37 5.91 -18.05
CA ILE A 573 6.08 7.33 -17.86
C ILE A 573 5.90 8.12 -19.17
N TYR A 574 6.15 7.51 -20.34
CA TYR A 574 5.87 8.17 -21.64
C TYR A 574 4.37 8.22 -21.92
N ASN A 575 3.64 7.36 -21.24
CA ASN A 575 2.21 7.51 -21.09
C ASN A 575 1.91 8.73 -20.22
N THR A 576 0.98 9.57 -20.65
CA THR A 576 0.58 10.78 -19.90
C THR A 576 0.25 10.43 -18.45
N ASN A 577 0.99 10.99 -17.49
CA ASN A 577 0.88 10.66 -16.05
C ASN A 577 1.09 9.17 -15.69
N ALA A 578 1.82 8.41 -16.51
CA ALA A 578 2.03 6.97 -16.37
C ALA A 578 0.77 6.10 -16.53
N ILE A 579 -0.19 6.58 -17.34
CA ILE A 579 -1.47 5.90 -17.63
C ILE A 579 -1.60 5.63 -19.14
N TYR A 580 -1.69 4.37 -19.52
CA TYR A 580 -2.11 3.96 -20.86
C TYR A 580 -3.63 3.90 -20.89
N GLN A 581 -4.28 4.68 -21.75
CA GLN A 581 -5.74 4.77 -21.79
C GLN A 581 -6.29 4.78 -23.21
N PHE A 582 -7.46 4.18 -23.40
CA PHE A 582 -8.18 4.22 -24.68
C PHE A 582 -9.69 4.14 -24.43
N ALA A 583 -10.47 4.69 -25.36
CA ALA A 583 -11.93 4.61 -25.32
C ALA A 583 -12.41 3.26 -25.85
N ILE A 584 -13.50 2.78 -25.26
CA ILE A 584 -14.24 1.61 -25.75
C ILE A 584 -15.71 1.99 -25.92
N ARG A 585 -16.39 1.29 -26.82
CA ARG A 585 -17.81 1.50 -27.13
C ARG A 585 -18.51 0.17 -27.32
N GLY A 586 -19.80 0.12 -27.01
CA GLY A 586 -20.70 -0.92 -27.45
C GLY A 586 -22.05 -0.30 -27.80
N ASP A 587 -22.74 -0.88 -28.77
CA ASP A 587 -24.10 -0.47 -29.13
C ASP A 587 -25.09 -1.51 -28.60
N CYS A 588 -26.22 -1.06 -28.07
CA CYS A 588 -27.37 -1.91 -27.82
C CYS A 588 -28.59 -1.32 -28.53
N SER A 589 -29.46 -2.19 -29.08
CA SER A 589 -30.69 -1.76 -29.77
C SER A 589 -31.91 -2.46 -29.20
N ILE A 590 -33.03 -1.74 -29.19
CA ILE A 590 -34.37 -2.14 -28.69
C ILE A 590 -35.01 -3.38 -29.35
N SER A 591 -34.28 -4.16 -30.13
CA SER A 591 -34.84 -5.36 -30.77
C SER A 591 -35.35 -6.39 -29.74
N ASN A 592 -34.81 -6.39 -28.52
CA ASN A 592 -35.35 -7.08 -27.35
C ASN A 592 -35.17 -6.19 -26.11
N LEU A 593 -36.28 -5.84 -25.44
CA LEU A 593 -36.23 -5.09 -24.17
C LEU A 593 -35.57 -5.90 -23.05
N PHE A 594 -35.78 -7.22 -23.06
CA PHE A 594 -35.24 -8.13 -22.06
C PHE A 594 -34.09 -8.97 -22.65
N VAL A 595 -32.93 -8.93 -22.02
CA VAL A 595 -31.71 -9.65 -22.45
C VAL A 595 -31.29 -10.66 -21.39
N ASN A 596 -31.04 -11.90 -21.81
CA ASN A 596 -30.58 -12.95 -20.90
C ASN A 596 -29.12 -12.68 -20.50
N ILE A 597 -28.83 -12.60 -19.20
CA ILE A 597 -27.47 -12.32 -18.70
C ILE A 597 -26.57 -13.57 -18.61
N GLN A 598 -27.10 -14.74 -18.95
CA GLN A 598 -26.40 -16.04 -18.98
C GLN A 598 -25.71 -16.42 -17.66
N ALA A 599 -26.29 -16.01 -16.53
CA ALA A 599 -25.82 -16.41 -15.22
C ALA A 599 -25.76 -17.94 -15.08
N THR A 600 -24.67 -18.46 -14.51
CA THR A 600 -24.49 -19.90 -14.30
C THR A 600 -25.31 -20.36 -13.09
N LEU A 601 -26.59 -20.62 -13.32
CA LEU A 601 -27.54 -21.06 -12.30
C LEU A 601 -27.95 -22.52 -12.50
N ARG A 602 -28.35 -23.17 -11.40
CA ARG A 602 -28.94 -24.52 -11.45
C ARG A 602 -30.25 -24.48 -12.23
N ARG A 603 -30.32 -25.29 -13.28
CA ARG A 603 -31.49 -25.41 -14.17
C ARG A 603 -32.50 -26.36 -13.54
N VAL A 604 -33.61 -25.82 -13.04
CA VAL A 604 -34.62 -26.60 -12.31
C VAL A 604 -36.04 -26.37 -12.85
N GLY A 605 -36.95 -27.29 -12.53
CA GLY A 605 -38.39 -27.11 -12.69
C GLY A 605 -39.16 -27.64 -11.47
N SER A 606 -40.48 -27.52 -11.48
CA SER A 606 -41.30 -27.68 -10.26
C SER A 606 -40.72 -26.81 -9.13
N SER A 607 -40.46 -25.56 -9.49
CA SER A 607 -39.54 -24.68 -8.79
C SER A 607 -40.26 -23.64 -7.94
N ALA A 608 -39.48 -22.97 -7.10
CA ALA A 608 -39.81 -21.69 -6.48
C ALA A 608 -38.56 -20.80 -6.55
N ILE A 609 -38.75 -19.50 -6.77
CA ILE A 609 -37.68 -18.53 -6.98
C ILE A 609 -38.09 -17.20 -6.39
N GLU A 610 -37.22 -16.55 -5.61
CA GLU A 610 -37.49 -15.24 -5.01
C GLU A 610 -36.22 -14.40 -4.89
N TRP A 611 -36.39 -13.08 -5.05
CA TRP A 611 -35.37 -12.08 -4.81
C TRP A 611 -35.34 -11.69 -3.33
N GLY A 612 -34.15 -11.48 -2.78
CA GLY A 612 -33.96 -10.89 -1.45
C GLY A 612 -32.50 -10.55 -1.19
N ASP A 613 -32.21 -9.34 -0.72
CA ASP A 613 -30.87 -8.93 -0.27
C ASP A 613 -30.60 -9.53 1.12
N PHE A 614 -29.99 -10.72 1.16
CA PHE A 614 -29.83 -11.44 2.44
C PHE A 614 -28.65 -10.89 3.26
N ASN A 615 -27.69 -10.21 2.62
CA ASN A 615 -26.45 -9.78 3.25
C ASN A 615 -26.37 -8.25 3.44
N ASN A 616 -27.44 -7.52 3.12
CA ASN A 616 -27.53 -6.06 3.20
C ASN A 616 -26.42 -5.35 2.40
N ASP A 617 -25.97 -5.93 1.28
CA ASP A 617 -24.99 -5.28 0.39
C ASP A 617 -25.66 -4.35 -0.64
N GLY A 618 -26.99 -4.29 -0.60
CA GLY A 618 -27.84 -3.52 -1.47
C GLY A 618 -28.27 -4.31 -2.70
N LEU A 619 -27.54 -5.33 -3.16
CA LEU A 619 -27.85 -6.03 -4.40
C LEU A 619 -28.80 -7.20 -4.13
N PRO A 620 -29.97 -7.28 -4.79
CA PRO A 620 -30.88 -8.40 -4.56
C PRO A 620 -30.25 -9.75 -4.95
N ASP A 621 -30.28 -10.69 -4.02
CA ASP A 621 -29.82 -12.06 -4.22
C ASP A 621 -30.96 -13.00 -4.62
N LEU A 622 -30.62 -14.17 -5.17
CA LEU A 622 -31.60 -15.07 -5.75
C LEU A 622 -31.63 -16.42 -5.04
N THR A 623 -32.79 -16.80 -4.48
CA THR A 623 -33.03 -18.17 -4.01
C THR A 623 -33.67 -19.01 -5.10
N VAL A 624 -33.15 -20.21 -5.35
CA VAL A 624 -33.67 -21.17 -6.34
C VAL A 624 -33.93 -22.52 -5.68
N LEU A 625 -35.18 -22.96 -5.69
CA LEU A 625 -35.64 -24.28 -5.23
C LEU A 625 -36.20 -25.08 -6.41
N GLY A 626 -35.88 -26.37 -6.52
CA GLY A 626 -36.50 -27.22 -7.55
C GLY A 626 -35.78 -28.52 -7.89
N PHE A 627 -36.17 -29.12 -9.02
CA PHE A 627 -35.68 -30.41 -9.50
C PHE A 627 -35.01 -30.32 -10.87
N ASP A 628 -33.82 -30.91 -11.03
CA ASP A 628 -33.05 -30.90 -12.30
C ASP A 628 -33.32 -32.12 -13.21
N GLY A 629 -34.22 -33.03 -12.79
CA GLY A 629 -34.43 -34.32 -13.44
C GLY A 629 -33.83 -35.51 -12.69
N THR A 630 -32.89 -35.27 -11.79
CA THR A 630 -32.21 -36.29 -10.98
C THR A 630 -32.25 -35.96 -9.49
N ASN A 631 -31.88 -34.73 -9.14
CA ASN A 631 -31.68 -34.25 -7.77
C ASN A 631 -32.55 -33.03 -7.49
N ARG A 632 -32.76 -32.78 -6.20
CA ARG A 632 -33.54 -31.65 -5.66
C ARG A 632 -32.59 -30.67 -5.01
N TYR A 633 -32.85 -29.39 -5.18
CA TYR A 633 -31.95 -28.33 -4.73
C TYR A 633 -32.71 -27.21 -4.06
N SER A 634 -32.01 -26.51 -3.16
CA SER A 634 -32.39 -25.22 -2.60
C SER A 634 -31.07 -24.47 -2.46
N ASP A 635 -30.87 -23.50 -3.33
CA ASP A 635 -29.62 -22.76 -3.47
C ASP A 635 -29.89 -21.26 -3.28
N ILE A 636 -28.96 -20.57 -2.63
CA ILE A 636 -28.93 -19.10 -2.59
C ILE A 636 -27.74 -18.66 -3.46
N TYR A 637 -28.02 -17.80 -4.43
CA TYR A 637 -27.03 -17.18 -5.29
C TYR A 637 -26.83 -15.73 -4.88
N GLN A 638 -25.67 -15.43 -4.32
CA GLN A 638 -25.29 -14.06 -4.01
C GLN A 638 -25.03 -13.30 -5.31
N ASN A 639 -25.62 -12.12 -5.43
CA ASN A 639 -25.36 -11.15 -6.47
C ASN A 639 -24.08 -10.38 -6.14
N LEU A 640 -23.07 -10.50 -6.98
CA LEU A 640 -21.79 -9.80 -6.83
C LEU A 640 -21.75 -8.51 -7.65
N GLY A 641 -22.90 -8.09 -8.17
CA GLY A 641 -23.06 -6.95 -9.06
C GLY A 641 -22.72 -7.28 -10.50
N MET A 642 -23.17 -6.42 -11.41
CA MET A 642 -22.84 -6.47 -12.83
C MET A 642 -23.14 -7.84 -13.48
N GLY A 643 -24.26 -8.48 -13.12
CA GLY A 643 -24.71 -9.75 -13.68
C GLY A 643 -23.96 -11.00 -13.19
N ARG A 644 -23.11 -10.88 -12.16
CA ARG A 644 -22.35 -12.01 -11.60
C ARG A 644 -23.05 -12.59 -10.39
N PHE A 645 -23.31 -13.90 -10.43
CA PHE A 645 -23.94 -14.64 -9.34
C PHE A 645 -23.05 -15.79 -8.88
N THR A 646 -22.95 -15.99 -7.57
CA THR A 646 -22.24 -17.13 -6.97
C THR A 646 -23.11 -17.87 -5.98
N ASN A 647 -23.13 -19.21 -6.06
CA ASN A 647 -23.83 -20.01 -5.06
C ASN A 647 -23.03 -20.01 -3.75
N ILE A 648 -23.66 -19.60 -2.64
CA ILE A 648 -23.01 -19.54 -1.31
C ILE A 648 -22.94 -20.89 -0.61
N ASN A 649 -23.58 -21.92 -1.15
CA ASN A 649 -23.68 -23.27 -0.58
C ASN A 649 -24.19 -23.25 0.87
N ALA A 650 -25.32 -22.59 1.11
CA ALA A 650 -25.94 -22.39 2.42
C ALA A 650 -26.38 -23.68 3.16
N ASN A 651 -26.07 -24.87 2.62
CA ASN A 651 -26.43 -26.18 3.18
C ASN A 651 -27.93 -26.38 3.43
N LEU A 652 -28.77 -25.76 2.60
CA LEU A 652 -30.22 -25.92 2.64
C LEU A 652 -30.62 -27.33 2.17
N PRO A 653 -31.73 -27.89 2.70
CA PRO A 653 -32.26 -29.18 2.25
C PRO A 653 -32.72 -29.07 0.78
N GLY A 654 -32.36 -30.05 -0.04
CA GLY A 654 -32.81 -30.09 -1.44
C GLY A 654 -34.30 -30.41 -1.57
N LEU A 655 -35.08 -29.46 -2.10
CA LEU A 655 -36.54 -29.54 -2.20
C LEU A 655 -37.04 -29.30 -3.63
N GLN A 656 -38.28 -29.73 -3.88
CA GLN A 656 -39.02 -29.46 -5.12
C GLN A 656 -40.51 -29.28 -4.80
N SER A 657 -41.27 -28.74 -5.76
CA SER A 657 -42.73 -28.61 -5.69
C SER A 657 -43.18 -27.92 -4.40
N GLY A 658 -42.56 -26.80 -4.02
CA GLY A 658 -42.91 -26.07 -2.80
C GLY A 658 -42.78 -24.56 -3.00
N GLY A 659 -42.47 -23.84 -1.92
CA GLY A 659 -42.34 -22.39 -1.91
C GLY A 659 -41.12 -21.93 -1.11
N VAL A 660 -40.69 -20.70 -1.36
CA VAL A 660 -39.66 -19.98 -0.61
C VAL A 660 -40.23 -18.59 -0.31
N ALA A 661 -39.93 -18.03 0.86
CA ALA A 661 -40.19 -16.63 1.16
C ALA A 661 -39.14 -16.08 2.11
N TRP A 662 -38.68 -14.87 1.80
CA TRP A 662 -37.80 -14.08 2.63
C TRP A 662 -38.61 -13.19 3.58
N GLY A 663 -38.13 -13.02 4.81
CA GLY A 663 -38.71 -12.12 5.81
C GLY A 663 -37.81 -12.03 7.03
N ASP A 664 -37.76 -10.88 7.70
CA ASP A 664 -37.02 -10.68 8.96
C ASP A 664 -37.97 -11.04 10.12
N TYR A 665 -38.07 -12.33 10.45
CA TYR A 665 -39.12 -12.80 11.38
C TYR A 665 -38.80 -12.49 12.85
N ASN A 666 -37.54 -12.20 13.17
CA ASN A 666 -37.08 -11.90 14.52
C ASN A 666 -36.67 -10.43 14.70
N ASN A 667 -36.98 -9.58 13.71
CA ASN A 667 -36.76 -8.13 13.76
C ASN A 667 -35.30 -7.74 14.07
N ASP A 668 -34.33 -8.49 13.52
CA ASP A 668 -32.90 -8.29 13.75
C ASP A 668 -32.17 -7.54 12.63
N GLY A 669 -32.89 -7.24 11.54
CA GLY A 669 -32.39 -6.48 10.41
C GLY A 669 -31.75 -7.32 9.32
N TRP A 670 -31.81 -8.65 9.40
CA TRP A 670 -31.36 -9.58 8.35
C TRP A 670 -32.55 -10.35 7.79
N LEU A 671 -32.59 -10.56 6.47
CA LEU A 671 -33.63 -11.40 5.88
C LEU A 671 -33.36 -12.87 6.22
N ASP A 672 -34.39 -13.54 6.75
CA ASP A 672 -34.43 -14.98 7.00
C ASP A 672 -35.24 -15.71 5.93
N LEU A 673 -35.00 -17.02 5.80
CA LEU A 673 -35.59 -17.82 4.74
C LEU A 673 -36.55 -18.88 5.30
N ALA A 674 -37.82 -18.81 4.89
CA ALA A 674 -38.75 -19.94 5.02
C ALA A 674 -38.83 -20.71 3.70
N LEU A 675 -38.83 -22.04 3.79
CA LEU A 675 -38.98 -22.93 2.65
C LEU A 675 -39.89 -24.13 2.96
N CYS A 676 -40.60 -24.62 1.94
CA CYS A 676 -41.36 -25.86 2.00
C CYS A 676 -41.19 -26.68 0.72
N GLY A 677 -41.53 -27.97 0.78
CA GLY A 677 -41.53 -28.85 -0.38
C GLY A 677 -41.32 -30.31 -0.02
N ILE A 678 -40.94 -31.11 -1.02
CA ILE A 678 -40.68 -32.54 -0.84
C ILE A 678 -39.20 -32.90 -1.08
N SER A 679 -38.54 -33.42 -0.06
CA SER A 679 -37.19 -33.98 -0.10
C SER A 679 -37.22 -35.50 -0.34
N SER A 680 -36.06 -36.11 -0.59
CA SER A 680 -35.94 -37.58 -0.69
C SER A 680 -36.39 -38.30 0.59
N ASN A 681 -36.39 -37.60 1.73
CA ASN A 681 -36.77 -38.11 3.04
C ASN A 681 -38.22 -37.77 3.44
N GLY A 682 -38.98 -37.12 2.55
CA GLY A 682 -40.37 -36.72 2.79
C GLY A 682 -40.61 -35.22 2.71
N VAL A 683 -41.82 -34.82 3.08
CA VAL A 683 -42.32 -33.44 3.04
C VAL A 683 -41.72 -32.63 4.19
N LEU A 684 -41.25 -31.41 3.91
CA LEU A 684 -40.57 -30.53 4.86
C LEU A 684 -41.11 -29.09 4.76
N THR A 685 -41.20 -28.43 5.90
CA THR A 685 -41.31 -26.97 6.03
C THR A 685 -40.29 -26.56 7.10
N ALA A 686 -39.48 -25.54 6.84
CA ALA A 686 -38.47 -25.07 7.79
C ALA A 686 -38.20 -23.56 7.63
N ILE A 687 -37.75 -22.94 8.72
CA ILE A 687 -37.29 -21.55 8.78
C ILE A 687 -35.79 -21.58 9.09
N PHE A 688 -35.01 -20.82 8.33
CA PHE A 688 -33.58 -20.66 8.48
C PHE A 688 -33.26 -19.23 8.88
N ARG A 689 -32.76 -19.07 10.10
CA ARG A 689 -32.24 -17.78 10.58
C ARG A 689 -30.95 -17.44 9.88
N ASN A 690 -30.84 -16.21 9.41
CA ASN A 690 -29.61 -15.62 8.89
C ASN A 690 -28.81 -14.99 10.04
N HIS A 691 -27.51 -15.28 10.14
CA HIS A 691 -26.67 -14.71 11.19
C HIS A 691 -25.94 -13.42 10.77
N GLY A 692 -26.18 -12.93 9.56
CA GLY A 692 -25.54 -11.73 9.00
C GLY A 692 -24.09 -11.93 8.55
N ASP A 693 -23.55 -13.15 8.71
CA ASP A 693 -22.20 -13.53 8.27
C ASP A 693 -22.22 -14.46 7.04
N GLY A 694 -23.38 -14.55 6.37
CA GLY A 694 -23.63 -15.45 5.25
C GLY A 694 -23.91 -16.90 5.64
N THR A 695 -24.06 -17.20 6.93
CA THR A 695 -24.47 -18.51 7.42
C THR A 695 -25.95 -18.55 7.82
N PHE A 696 -26.56 -19.71 7.61
CA PHE A 696 -27.97 -19.96 7.88
C PHE A 696 -28.14 -21.14 8.83
N ALA A 697 -29.00 -20.99 9.84
CA ALA A 697 -29.29 -22.02 10.82
C ALA A 697 -30.79 -22.35 10.86
N ASN A 698 -31.14 -23.63 10.76
CA ASN A 698 -32.52 -24.07 10.97
C ASN A 698 -32.90 -23.89 12.44
N ILE A 699 -33.97 -23.13 12.71
CA ILE A 699 -34.46 -22.88 14.07
C ILE A 699 -35.21 -24.09 14.67
N ASN A 700 -35.50 -25.11 13.87
CA ASN A 700 -36.22 -26.32 14.24
C ASN A 700 -37.63 -26.05 14.80
N ALA A 701 -38.30 -25.03 14.27
CA ALA A 701 -39.71 -24.74 14.57
C ALA A 701 -40.60 -25.95 14.26
N THR A 702 -41.61 -26.19 15.09
CA THR A 702 -42.54 -27.31 14.93
C THR A 702 -43.60 -27.00 13.87
N LEU A 703 -43.20 -27.04 12.60
CA LEU A 703 -44.04 -26.73 11.45
C LEU A 703 -44.52 -28.01 10.75
N GLN A 704 -45.75 -27.96 10.23
CA GLN A 704 -46.28 -29.05 9.41
C GLN A 704 -45.64 -28.99 8.03
N GLY A 705 -44.98 -30.06 7.62
CA GLY A 705 -44.43 -30.18 6.27
C GLY A 705 -45.52 -30.05 5.20
N ALA A 706 -45.30 -29.19 4.21
CA ALA A 706 -46.18 -29.02 3.05
C ALA A 706 -45.41 -29.07 1.71
N TYR A 707 -46.03 -29.63 0.66
CA TYR A 707 -45.59 -29.55 -0.74
C TYR A 707 -46.80 -29.36 -1.66
N THR A 708 -46.57 -29.08 -2.94
CA THR A 708 -47.57 -28.63 -3.92
C THR A 708 -48.44 -27.48 -3.42
N GLY A 709 -47.86 -26.55 -2.68
CA GLY A 709 -48.52 -25.33 -2.23
C GLY A 709 -47.50 -24.21 -2.09
N GLY A 710 -47.70 -23.33 -1.12
CA GLY A 710 -46.79 -22.22 -0.86
C GLY A 710 -46.75 -21.85 0.61
N LEU A 711 -45.88 -20.89 0.90
CA LEU A 711 -45.78 -20.23 2.20
C LEU A 711 -45.62 -18.73 1.98
N ILE A 712 -46.14 -17.92 2.89
CA ILE A 712 -46.05 -16.46 2.85
C ILE A 712 -45.95 -15.90 4.27
N TRP A 713 -45.16 -14.85 4.43
CA TRP A 713 -45.03 -14.07 5.67
C TRP A 713 -46.06 -12.95 5.72
N GLY A 714 -46.62 -12.68 6.90
CA GLY A 714 -47.43 -11.48 7.16
C GLY A 714 -47.87 -11.42 8.62
N ASP A 715 -47.91 -10.21 9.18
CA ASP A 715 -48.42 -9.92 10.52
C ASP A 715 -49.96 -9.90 10.48
N TYR A 716 -50.60 -11.02 10.84
CA TYR A 716 -52.06 -11.12 10.69
C TYR A 716 -52.83 -10.55 11.89
N ASP A 717 -52.21 -10.44 13.06
CA ASP A 717 -52.87 -9.95 14.28
C ASP A 717 -52.40 -8.58 14.77
N ASN A 718 -51.56 -7.92 13.97
CA ASN A 718 -51.03 -6.57 14.11
C ASN A 718 -50.16 -6.39 15.35
N ASP A 719 -49.47 -7.43 15.80
CA ASP A 719 -48.56 -7.37 16.95
C ASP A 719 -47.12 -7.00 16.59
N GLY A 720 -46.81 -6.92 15.29
CA GLY A 720 -45.52 -6.52 14.74
C GLY A 720 -44.59 -7.67 14.34
N ASP A 721 -44.90 -8.90 14.78
CA ASP A 721 -44.11 -10.08 14.43
C ASP A 721 -44.62 -10.72 13.13
N LEU A 722 -43.71 -11.18 12.27
CA LEU A 722 -44.12 -11.84 11.02
C LEU A 722 -44.63 -13.27 11.30
N ASP A 723 -45.89 -13.53 10.94
CA ASP A 723 -46.49 -14.86 11.00
C ASP A 723 -46.37 -15.63 9.69
N LEU A 724 -46.43 -16.96 9.77
CA LEU A 724 -46.25 -17.83 8.62
C LEU A 724 -47.54 -18.54 8.23
N PHE A 725 -48.07 -18.26 7.03
CA PHE A 725 -49.11 -19.10 6.43
C PHE A 725 -48.48 -20.20 5.57
N ILE A 726 -49.04 -21.42 5.65
CA ILE A 726 -48.67 -22.55 4.78
C ILE A 726 -49.92 -23.17 4.14
N SER A 727 -49.79 -23.60 2.89
CA SER A 727 -50.78 -24.44 2.20
C SER A 727 -50.13 -25.57 1.41
N GLY A 728 -50.90 -26.61 1.08
CA GLY A 728 -50.45 -27.71 0.22
C GLY A 728 -50.88 -29.08 0.72
N SER A 729 -50.06 -30.08 0.42
CA SER A 729 -50.21 -31.46 0.86
C SER A 729 -49.14 -31.82 1.88
N THR A 730 -49.54 -32.53 2.93
CA THR A 730 -48.66 -33.31 3.81
C THR A 730 -48.47 -34.71 3.22
N GLN A 731 -47.83 -35.63 3.94
CA GLN A 731 -47.74 -37.03 3.51
C GLN A 731 -49.10 -37.76 3.46
N SER A 732 -50.12 -37.28 4.19
CA SER A 732 -51.38 -38.01 4.40
C SER A 732 -52.65 -37.20 4.18
N SER A 733 -52.56 -35.86 4.11
CA SER A 733 -53.71 -34.95 4.04
C SER A 733 -53.32 -33.59 3.46
N MET A 734 -54.28 -32.79 3.02
CA MET A 734 -54.03 -31.38 2.65
C MET A 734 -53.97 -30.50 3.90
N VAL A 735 -53.28 -29.36 3.81
CA VAL A 735 -53.12 -28.41 4.90
C VAL A 735 -53.31 -26.98 4.38
N SER A 736 -53.98 -26.15 5.18
CA SER A 736 -53.97 -24.68 5.12
C SER A 736 -53.90 -24.22 6.57
N ARG A 737 -52.84 -23.52 6.97
CA ARG A 737 -52.59 -23.22 8.38
C ARG A 737 -51.77 -21.95 8.56
N ILE A 738 -52.15 -21.14 9.54
CA ILE A 738 -51.38 -19.99 10.03
C ILE A 738 -50.60 -20.42 11.26
N TYR A 739 -49.34 -20.02 11.34
CA TYR A 739 -48.46 -20.18 12.49
C TYR A 739 -48.15 -18.80 13.06
N ARG A 740 -48.65 -18.50 14.26
CA ARG A 740 -48.37 -17.24 14.95
C ARG A 740 -46.94 -17.26 15.50
N ASN A 741 -46.18 -16.22 15.24
CA ASN A 741 -44.86 -16.01 15.84
C ASN A 741 -45.02 -15.41 17.23
N ASN A 742 -44.61 -16.11 18.29
CA ASN A 742 -44.67 -15.60 19.66
C ASN A 742 -43.32 -15.00 20.12
N GLY A 743 -42.42 -14.74 19.17
CA GLY A 743 -41.03 -14.40 19.43
C GLY A 743 -40.20 -15.60 19.90
N ASN A 744 -38.91 -15.37 20.14
CA ASN A 744 -37.96 -16.37 20.67
C ASN A 744 -37.94 -17.72 19.92
N ASP A 745 -38.15 -17.71 18.59
CA ASP A 745 -38.22 -18.90 17.72
C ASP A 745 -39.43 -19.81 17.96
N GLU A 746 -40.44 -19.34 18.70
CA GLU A 746 -41.64 -20.11 19.02
C GLU A 746 -42.80 -19.79 18.06
N PHE A 747 -43.19 -20.79 17.26
CA PHE A 747 -44.32 -20.70 16.33
C PHE A 747 -45.49 -21.57 16.78
N GLU A 748 -46.67 -20.97 16.98
CA GLU A 748 -47.90 -21.64 17.41
C GLU A 748 -48.85 -21.88 16.23
N ALA A 749 -49.30 -23.14 16.06
CA ALA A 749 -50.27 -23.49 15.04
C ALA A 749 -51.69 -23.00 15.39
N MET A 750 -52.20 -22.03 14.63
CA MET A 750 -53.53 -21.46 14.84
C MET A 750 -54.64 -22.36 14.24
N SER A 751 -55.75 -22.47 14.97
CA SER A 751 -56.89 -23.33 14.60
C SER A 751 -58.04 -22.52 14.00
N PHE A 752 -57.83 -22.00 12.78
CA PHE A 752 -58.88 -21.35 12.00
C PHE A 752 -59.57 -22.35 11.05
N ASN A 753 -60.82 -22.07 10.69
CA ASN A 753 -61.58 -22.89 9.74
C ASN A 753 -61.21 -22.55 8.27
N LEU A 754 -59.92 -22.68 7.95
CA LEU A 754 -59.40 -22.49 6.60
C LEU A 754 -59.58 -23.79 5.81
N LEU A 755 -60.00 -23.69 4.54
CA LEU A 755 -60.19 -24.84 3.68
C LEU A 755 -58.81 -25.40 3.31
N PRO A 756 -58.50 -26.67 3.64
CA PRO A 756 -57.24 -27.29 3.23
C PRO A 756 -57.22 -27.46 1.71
N VAL A 757 -56.17 -26.97 1.06
CA VAL A 757 -56.03 -27.03 -0.41
C VAL A 757 -54.63 -27.49 -0.82
N ARG A 758 -54.53 -28.05 -2.03
CA ARG A 758 -53.25 -28.30 -2.72
C ARG A 758 -53.21 -27.64 -4.09
N ASP A 759 -52.04 -27.67 -4.73
CA ASP A 759 -51.76 -27.10 -6.05
C ASP A 759 -52.18 -25.62 -6.14
N GLY A 760 -52.01 -24.89 -5.04
CA GLY A 760 -52.55 -23.54 -4.85
C GLY A 760 -51.49 -22.48 -4.57
N ARG A 761 -51.96 -21.24 -4.42
CA ARG A 761 -51.20 -20.06 -3.98
C ARG A 761 -52.01 -19.31 -2.95
N ALA A 762 -51.33 -18.50 -2.16
CA ALA A 762 -51.96 -17.60 -1.21
C ALA A 762 -51.31 -16.21 -1.28
N ALA A 763 -52.06 -15.20 -0.89
CA ALA A 763 -51.56 -13.84 -0.75
C ALA A 763 -52.27 -13.15 0.43
N TRP A 764 -51.51 -12.40 1.20
CA TRP A 764 -52.08 -11.44 2.14
C TRP A 764 -52.61 -10.25 1.37
N ILE A 765 -53.85 -9.85 1.66
CA ILE A 765 -54.52 -8.74 1.02
C ILE A 765 -55.33 -8.01 2.07
N ASP A 766 -55.16 -6.72 2.18
CA ASP A 766 -56.17 -5.88 2.81
C ASP A 766 -57.24 -5.54 1.75
N VAL A 767 -58.35 -6.25 1.73
CA VAL A 767 -59.37 -6.04 0.69
C VAL A 767 -60.36 -4.93 1.05
N ASP A 768 -60.54 -4.65 2.34
CA ASP A 768 -61.62 -3.81 2.87
C ASP A 768 -61.14 -2.50 3.52
N LYS A 769 -59.82 -2.34 3.64
CA LYS A 769 -59.12 -1.19 4.23
C LYS A 769 -59.35 -0.99 5.71
N ASP A 770 -59.51 -2.07 6.47
CA ASP A 770 -59.89 -2.01 7.89
C ASP A 770 -58.73 -2.03 8.92
N GLY A 771 -57.49 -2.18 8.47
CA GLY A 771 -56.29 -2.31 9.30
C GLY A 771 -55.78 -3.75 9.47
N TRP A 772 -56.53 -4.78 9.07
CA TRP A 772 -56.15 -6.19 9.22
C TRP A 772 -55.80 -6.81 7.87
N LEU A 773 -54.86 -7.77 7.84
CA LEU A 773 -54.56 -8.52 6.62
C LEU A 773 -55.54 -9.68 6.46
N ASP A 774 -56.21 -9.74 5.31
CA ASP A 774 -57.05 -10.85 4.88
C ASP A 774 -56.23 -11.87 4.09
N LEU A 775 -56.75 -13.10 4.00
CA LEU A 775 -56.08 -14.19 3.29
C LEU A 775 -56.84 -14.59 2.03
N MET A 776 -56.23 -14.38 0.86
CA MET A 776 -56.69 -14.93 -0.41
C MET A 776 -56.02 -16.28 -0.66
N LEU A 777 -56.80 -17.30 -1.01
CA LEU A 777 -56.35 -18.68 -1.18
C LEU A 777 -56.93 -19.33 -2.44
N THR A 778 -56.06 -19.87 -3.28
CA THR A 778 -56.42 -20.71 -4.45
C THR A 778 -55.97 -22.15 -4.25
N GLY A 779 -56.47 -23.08 -5.05
CA GLY A 779 -56.00 -24.47 -5.07
C GLY A 779 -57.12 -25.46 -5.35
N ASN A 780 -56.91 -26.70 -4.97
CA ASN A 780 -57.84 -27.81 -5.13
C ASN A 780 -58.18 -28.39 -3.76
N ASP A 781 -59.47 -28.47 -3.43
CA ASP A 781 -59.97 -29.03 -2.17
C ASP A 781 -60.18 -30.55 -2.21
N ASN A 782 -59.50 -31.22 -3.14
CA ASN A 782 -59.65 -32.62 -3.53
C ASN A 782 -60.91 -32.96 -4.33
N THR A 783 -61.87 -32.03 -4.48
CA THR A 783 -63.07 -32.22 -5.29
C THR A 783 -63.12 -31.28 -6.49
N THR A 784 -62.77 -30.01 -6.29
CA THR A 784 -62.84 -28.97 -7.32
C THR A 784 -61.73 -27.93 -7.13
N PRO A 785 -61.33 -27.21 -8.20
CA PRO A 785 -60.58 -25.98 -8.07
C PRO A 785 -61.38 -24.93 -7.27
N VAL A 786 -60.71 -24.22 -6.36
CA VAL A 786 -61.32 -23.26 -5.44
C VAL A 786 -60.51 -21.96 -5.38
N THR A 787 -61.23 -20.87 -5.16
CA THR A 787 -60.69 -19.56 -4.78
C THR A 787 -61.51 -19.09 -3.58
N ARG A 788 -60.85 -18.62 -2.52
CA ARG A 788 -61.46 -18.24 -1.25
C ARG A 788 -60.80 -16.97 -0.71
N LEU A 789 -61.60 -16.05 -0.20
CA LEU A 789 -61.15 -14.91 0.60
C LEU A 789 -61.58 -15.16 2.03
N TYR A 790 -60.63 -15.15 2.95
CA TYR A 790 -60.87 -15.20 4.38
C TYR A 790 -60.63 -13.81 4.94
N ARG A 791 -61.71 -13.13 5.31
CA ARG A 791 -61.64 -11.83 5.94
C ARG A 791 -61.23 -11.96 7.39
N ASN A 792 -60.23 -11.20 7.76
CA ASN A 792 -59.73 -11.10 9.11
C ASN A 792 -60.48 -9.98 9.83
N THR A 793 -61.11 -10.31 10.95
CA THR A 793 -61.74 -9.30 11.82
C THR A 793 -61.12 -9.46 13.20
N SER A 794 -60.13 -8.63 13.48
CA SER A 794 -59.42 -8.58 14.76
C SER A 794 -58.76 -9.91 15.17
N GLY A 795 -58.02 -10.53 14.24
CA GLY A 795 -57.29 -11.78 14.45
C GLY A 795 -58.13 -13.05 14.23
N THR A 796 -59.36 -12.91 13.71
CA THR A 796 -60.25 -14.05 13.42
C THR A 796 -60.66 -14.11 11.96
N PHE A 797 -60.55 -15.29 11.35
CA PHE A 797 -60.80 -15.46 9.91
C PHE A 797 -62.18 -16.04 9.62
N THR A 798 -62.90 -15.38 8.71
CA THR A 798 -64.19 -15.83 8.19
C THR A 798 -64.19 -15.88 6.67
N ASN A 799 -64.64 -16.99 6.09
CA ASN A 799 -64.75 -17.11 4.63
C ASN A 799 -65.83 -16.16 4.08
N GLN A 800 -65.47 -15.33 3.12
CA GLN A 800 -66.36 -14.32 2.52
C GLN A 800 -66.79 -14.69 1.09
N PRO A 801 -67.98 -14.26 0.65
CA PRO A 801 -68.36 -14.28 -0.76
C PRO A 801 -67.42 -13.39 -1.59
N ILE A 802 -66.91 -13.90 -2.71
CA ILE A 802 -65.99 -13.18 -3.61
C ILE A 802 -66.57 -12.88 -4.99
N GLY A 803 -67.88 -13.06 -5.16
CA GLY A 803 -68.56 -12.86 -6.45
C GLY A 803 -68.34 -14.03 -7.41
N ALA A 804 -68.32 -13.75 -8.71
CA ALA A 804 -68.20 -14.77 -9.77
C ALA A 804 -66.73 -15.10 -10.11
N VAL A 805 -65.83 -15.05 -9.11
CA VAL A 805 -64.42 -15.42 -9.29
C VAL A 805 -64.33 -16.93 -9.45
N ALA A 806 -63.70 -17.38 -10.54
CA ALA A 806 -63.49 -18.80 -10.79
C ALA A 806 -62.57 -19.43 -9.73
N GLY A 807 -62.89 -20.65 -9.32
CA GLY A 807 -61.96 -21.48 -8.57
C GLY A 807 -60.82 -21.92 -9.49
N VAL A 808 -59.56 -21.76 -9.04
CA VAL A 808 -58.38 -22.11 -9.85
C VAL A 808 -57.38 -22.94 -9.05
N ASN A 809 -56.70 -23.87 -9.71
CA ASN A 809 -55.54 -24.58 -9.19
C ASN A 809 -54.44 -24.72 -10.25
N LEU A 810 -53.27 -25.24 -9.87
CA LEU A 810 -52.11 -25.43 -10.73
C LEU A 810 -51.73 -24.13 -11.47
N GLY A 811 -51.68 -22.99 -10.79
CA GLY A 811 -51.31 -21.72 -11.42
C GLY A 811 -50.89 -20.67 -10.39
N GLY A 812 -50.90 -19.40 -10.82
CA GLY A 812 -50.46 -18.26 -10.04
C GLY A 812 -51.62 -17.45 -9.43
N LEU A 813 -51.28 -16.70 -8.38
CA LEU A 813 -52.10 -15.65 -7.78
C LEU A 813 -51.18 -14.44 -7.57
N ALA A 814 -51.53 -13.29 -8.14
CA ALA A 814 -50.82 -12.04 -7.94
C ALA A 814 -51.79 -10.93 -7.51
N VAL A 815 -51.40 -10.13 -6.52
CA VAL A 815 -52.18 -9.02 -5.96
C VAL A 815 -51.50 -7.70 -6.31
N GLY A 816 -52.27 -6.74 -6.84
CA GLY A 816 -51.75 -5.43 -7.27
C GLY A 816 -52.88 -4.51 -7.72
N ASP A 817 -52.65 -3.21 -7.82
CA ASP A 817 -53.66 -2.22 -8.23
C ASP A 817 -53.63 -2.00 -9.75
N LEU A 818 -54.52 -2.66 -10.49
CA LEU A 818 -54.50 -2.66 -11.95
C LEU A 818 -54.90 -1.28 -12.52
N ASN A 819 -55.80 -0.56 -11.86
CA ASN A 819 -56.40 0.67 -12.41
C ASN A 819 -56.01 1.94 -11.63
N THR A 820 -55.11 1.81 -10.65
CA THR A 820 -54.63 2.88 -9.76
C THR A 820 -55.75 3.57 -8.96
N ASP A 821 -56.82 2.83 -8.63
CA ASP A 821 -57.93 3.38 -7.84
C ASP A 821 -57.70 3.26 -6.32
N GLY A 822 -56.58 2.66 -5.94
CA GLY A 822 -56.14 2.41 -4.58
C GLY A 822 -56.72 1.15 -3.98
N MET A 823 -57.50 0.35 -4.70
CA MET A 823 -57.96 -0.96 -4.27
C MET A 823 -57.07 -2.05 -4.87
N LEU A 824 -56.86 -3.12 -4.11
CA LEU A 824 -56.06 -4.24 -4.59
C LEU A 824 -56.90 -5.17 -5.46
N ASP A 825 -56.41 -5.42 -6.66
CA ASP A 825 -56.96 -6.34 -7.66
C ASP A 825 -56.18 -7.65 -7.68
N ILE A 826 -56.70 -8.64 -8.40
CA ILE A 826 -56.07 -9.97 -8.48
C ILE A 826 -55.92 -10.45 -9.93
N ALA A 827 -54.79 -11.07 -10.23
CA ALA A 827 -54.60 -11.89 -11.42
C ALA A 827 -54.51 -13.36 -11.04
N LEU A 828 -55.25 -14.21 -11.76
CA LEU A 828 -55.27 -15.65 -11.59
C LEU A 828 -54.86 -16.33 -12.88
N THR A 829 -54.01 -17.36 -12.78
CA THR A 829 -53.75 -18.35 -13.84
C THR A 829 -53.99 -19.75 -13.29
N GLY A 830 -54.17 -20.76 -14.15
CA GLY A 830 -54.36 -22.14 -13.74
C GLY A 830 -55.44 -22.90 -14.51
N TYR A 831 -56.07 -23.82 -13.79
CA TYR A 831 -57.13 -24.70 -14.26
C TYR A 831 -58.39 -24.50 -13.40
N ASP A 832 -59.55 -24.34 -14.04
CA ASP A 832 -60.85 -24.26 -13.38
C ASP A 832 -61.70 -25.52 -13.67
N ALA A 833 -62.97 -25.52 -13.26
CA ALA A 833 -63.88 -26.64 -13.52
C ALA A 833 -64.17 -26.89 -15.01
N ASN A 834 -63.87 -25.94 -15.89
CA ASN A 834 -64.17 -25.97 -17.33
C ASN A 834 -62.92 -26.11 -18.21
N GLY A 835 -61.71 -25.95 -17.67
CA GLY A 835 -60.46 -26.09 -18.41
C GLY A 835 -59.40 -25.08 -17.97
N LEU A 836 -58.62 -24.61 -18.94
CA LEU A 836 -57.60 -23.57 -18.70
C LEU A 836 -58.28 -22.24 -18.36
N ALA A 837 -57.84 -21.61 -17.28
CA ALA A 837 -58.40 -20.35 -16.78
C ALA A 837 -57.28 -19.35 -16.48
N SER A 838 -57.35 -18.17 -17.09
CA SER A 838 -56.54 -17.02 -16.70
C SER A 838 -57.37 -15.77 -16.81
N THR A 839 -57.47 -15.02 -15.71
CA THR A 839 -58.40 -13.89 -15.61
C THR A 839 -57.88 -12.90 -14.59
N VAL A 840 -58.02 -11.61 -14.93
CA VAL A 840 -57.76 -10.51 -14.01
C VAL A 840 -59.09 -10.02 -13.48
N TYR A 841 -59.20 -9.84 -12.17
CA TYR A 841 -60.40 -9.38 -11.50
C TYR A 841 -60.13 -8.08 -10.76
N GLN A 842 -61.00 -7.11 -10.96
CA GLN A 842 -60.98 -5.82 -10.29
C GLN A 842 -61.88 -5.84 -9.05
N TYR A 843 -61.40 -5.28 -7.95
CA TYR A 843 -62.17 -5.10 -6.73
C TYR A 843 -62.84 -3.73 -6.70
N SER A 844 -64.17 -3.71 -6.76
CA SER A 844 -64.93 -2.46 -6.60
C SER A 844 -65.38 -2.34 -5.14
N GLY A 845 -64.67 -1.56 -4.33
CA GLY A 845 -64.96 -1.40 -2.90
C GLY A 845 -66.40 -0.97 -2.57
N GLY A 846 -67.14 -0.41 -3.54
CA GLY A 846 -68.57 -0.10 -3.39
C GLY A 846 -69.53 -1.29 -3.41
N THR A 847 -69.12 -2.46 -3.94
CA THR A 847 -69.95 -3.68 -3.96
C THR A 847 -69.44 -4.77 -3.00
N GLY A 848 -68.20 -4.64 -2.53
CA GLY A 848 -67.54 -5.64 -1.70
C GLY A 848 -67.13 -6.91 -2.44
N LEU A 849 -67.16 -6.92 -3.78
CA LEU A 849 -66.94 -8.11 -4.60
C LEU A 849 -65.99 -7.82 -5.77
N PHE A 850 -65.32 -8.89 -6.24
CA PHE A 850 -64.51 -8.89 -7.44
C PHE A 850 -65.35 -9.03 -8.72
N SER A 851 -64.92 -8.37 -9.78
CA SER A 851 -65.52 -8.42 -11.11
C SER A 851 -64.46 -8.63 -12.19
N ILE A 852 -64.80 -9.26 -13.30
CA ILE A 852 -63.84 -9.54 -14.38
C ILE A 852 -63.40 -8.20 -15.02
N ALA A 853 -62.09 -7.96 -15.08
CA ALA A 853 -61.53 -6.83 -15.80
C ALA A 853 -61.74 -6.98 -17.32
N SER A 854 -61.79 -5.89 -18.08
CA SER A 854 -61.93 -5.92 -19.54
C SER A 854 -60.75 -6.56 -20.29
N SER A 855 -59.69 -6.91 -19.58
CA SER A 855 -58.43 -7.43 -20.08
C SER A 855 -58.49 -8.94 -20.34
N VAL A 856 -58.02 -9.38 -21.51
CA VAL A 856 -57.90 -10.80 -21.86
C VAL A 856 -56.42 -11.20 -21.82
N ILE A 857 -56.07 -12.02 -20.85
CA ILE A 857 -54.76 -12.68 -20.77
C ILE A 857 -54.89 -14.11 -21.30
N GLU A 858 -53.79 -14.68 -21.78
CA GLU A 858 -53.83 -16.02 -22.33
C GLU A 858 -54.12 -17.07 -21.24
N PRO A 859 -54.95 -18.09 -21.54
CA PRO A 859 -55.25 -19.14 -20.58
C PRO A 859 -54.05 -20.08 -20.40
N LEU A 860 -53.39 -19.98 -19.25
CA LEU A 860 -52.19 -20.72 -18.88
C LEU A 860 -52.41 -21.54 -17.61
N TRP A 861 -51.80 -22.73 -17.53
CA TRP A 861 -51.76 -23.58 -16.33
C TRP A 861 -50.34 -24.09 -16.06
N LEU A 862 -50.12 -24.67 -14.88
CA LEU A 862 -48.84 -25.11 -14.36
C LEU A 862 -47.78 -24.00 -14.47
N GLY A 863 -48.09 -22.80 -13.99
CA GLY A 863 -47.15 -21.70 -14.01
C GLY A 863 -47.41 -20.72 -12.89
N ASP A 864 -47.02 -19.47 -13.13
CA ASP A 864 -47.06 -18.40 -12.14
C ASP A 864 -47.44 -17.07 -12.79
N CYS A 865 -47.85 -16.09 -11.99
CA CYS A 865 -48.02 -14.71 -12.45
C CYS A 865 -47.56 -13.72 -11.37
N LYS A 866 -47.07 -12.55 -11.82
CA LYS A 866 -46.52 -11.49 -10.96
C LYS A 866 -46.85 -10.11 -11.54
N TRP A 867 -47.05 -9.14 -10.65
CA TRP A 867 -47.17 -7.73 -11.00
C TRP A 867 -45.82 -7.02 -10.89
N GLY A 868 -45.62 -5.97 -11.68
CA GLY A 868 -44.49 -5.04 -11.60
C GLY A 868 -44.54 -4.07 -12.78
N ASP A 869 -44.05 -2.85 -12.63
CA ASP A 869 -43.94 -1.89 -13.73
C ASP A 869 -42.78 -2.27 -14.67
N MET A 870 -43.07 -2.96 -15.78
CA MET A 870 -42.04 -3.57 -16.66
C MET A 870 -41.57 -2.60 -17.75
N ASN A 871 -42.34 -1.55 -18.02
CA ASN A 871 -42.03 -0.54 -19.02
C ASN A 871 -41.74 0.85 -18.40
N ASN A 872 -41.68 0.92 -17.06
CA ASN A 872 -41.45 2.11 -16.26
C ASN A 872 -42.43 3.25 -16.58
N ASP A 873 -43.72 2.95 -16.71
CA ASP A 873 -44.77 3.94 -16.99
C ASP A 873 -45.58 4.37 -15.74
N GLY A 874 -45.23 3.85 -14.57
CA GLY A 874 -45.84 4.12 -13.28
C GLY A 874 -47.08 3.28 -12.99
N ARG A 875 -47.30 2.20 -13.73
CA ARG A 875 -48.46 1.30 -13.55
C ARG A 875 -48.00 -0.15 -13.47
N TYR A 876 -48.74 -0.95 -12.71
CA TYR A 876 -48.48 -2.38 -12.64
C TYR A 876 -48.75 -3.08 -13.97
N ASP A 877 -47.73 -3.70 -14.54
CA ASP A 877 -47.81 -4.66 -15.65
C ASP A 877 -47.87 -6.09 -15.11
N LEU A 878 -48.35 -7.02 -15.95
CA LEU A 878 -48.48 -8.42 -15.57
C LEU A 878 -47.52 -9.30 -16.37
N ILE A 879 -46.74 -10.15 -15.69
CA ILE A 879 -46.06 -11.27 -16.33
C ILE A 879 -46.73 -12.59 -15.94
N ALA A 880 -46.98 -13.46 -16.92
CA ALA A 880 -47.57 -14.78 -16.70
C ALA A 880 -46.78 -15.87 -17.42
N SER A 881 -46.63 -17.02 -16.78
CA SER A 881 -46.01 -18.22 -17.35
C SER A 881 -46.92 -19.43 -17.24
N GLY A 882 -46.65 -20.44 -18.07
CA GLY A 882 -47.33 -21.73 -18.01
C GLY A 882 -47.49 -22.36 -19.38
N ALA A 883 -48.22 -23.46 -19.42
CA ALA A 883 -48.62 -24.12 -20.65
C ALA A 883 -50.02 -23.66 -21.09
N GLY A 884 -50.22 -23.43 -22.38
CA GLY A 884 -51.53 -23.26 -22.99
C GLY A 884 -52.12 -24.60 -23.47
N ALA A 885 -53.11 -24.52 -24.36
CA ALA A 885 -53.67 -25.70 -25.03
C ALA A 885 -52.57 -26.46 -25.79
N LEU A 886 -52.61 -27.80 -25.76
CA LEU A 886 -51.63 -28.67 -26.41
C LEU A 886 -50.18 -28.53 -25.87
N ASP A 887 -49.99 -28.15 -24.61
CA ASP A 887 -48.67 -27.95 -23.98
C ASP A 887 -47.82 -26.84 -24.62
N GLN A 888 -48.47 -25.81 -25.17
CA GLN A 888 -47.79 -24.62 -25.67
C GLN A 888 -47.22 -23.79 -24.52
N ARG A 889 -45.95 -24.00 -24.18
CA ARG A 889 -45.29 -23.34 -23.05
C ARG A 889 -45.00 -21.89 -23.40
N LYS A 890 -45.29 -20.99 -22.47
CA LYS A 890 -45.21 -19.54 -22.68
C LYS A 890 -44.76 -18.81 -21.43
N VAL A 891 -44.11 -17.68 -21.66
CA VAL A 891 -43.90 -16.60 -20.70
C VAL A 891 -44.27 -15.33 -21.46
N GLN A 892 -45.24 -14.56 -20.95
CA GLN A 892 -45.81 -13.42 -21.64
C GLN A 892 -45.93 -12.25 -20.67
N ILE A 893 -45.39 -11.10 -21.09
CA ILE A 893 -45.57 -9.81 -20.40
C ILE A 893 -46.78 -9.11 -21.00
N TYR A 894 -47.57 -8.45 -20.18
CA TYR A 894 -48.70 -7.63 -20.58
C TYR A 894 -48.55 -6.24 -19.97
N THR A 895 -48.40 -5.22 -20.80
CA THR A 895 -48.31 -3.84 -20.34
C THR A 895 -49.70 -3.25 -20.07
N ASN A 896 -49.78 -2.36 -19.09
CA ASN A 896 -51.02 -1.82 -18.56
C ASN A 896 -51.26 -0.36 -18.95
N ALA A 897 -52.13 -0.15 -19.93
CA ALA A 897 -52.60 1.17 -20.27
C ALA A 897 -53.92 1.49 -19.53
N ALA A 898 -53.81 2.03 -18.31
CA ALA A 898 -54.95 2.49 -17.50
C ALA A 898 -56.04 1.42 -17.26
N GLY A 899 -55.62 0.24 -16.82
CA GLY A 899 -56.48 -0.90 -16.48
C GLY A 899 -56.71 -1.89 -17.62
N VAL A 900 -56.13 -1.63 -18.80
CA VAL A 900 -56.22 -2.50 -19.98
C VAL A 900 -54.86 -3.11 -20.28
N LEU A 901 -54.79 -4.43 -20.15
CA LEU A 901 -53.57 -5.20 -20.41
C LEU A 901 -53.42 -5.56 -21.89
N SER A 902 -52.23 -5.35 -22.44
CA SER A 902 -51.87 -5.67 -23.83
C SER A 902 -50.58 -6.48 -23.88
N ALA A 903 -50.55 -7.56 -24.67
CA ALA A 903 -49.36 -8.40 -24.78
C ALA A 903 -48.16 -7.62 -25.34
N MET A 904 -47.05 -7.64 -24.61
CA MET A 904 -45.77 -7.06 -25.01
C MET A 904 -44.85 -8.13 -25.60
N PRO A 905 -44.29 -7.95 -26.80
CA PRO A 905 -43.30 -8.87 -27.34
C PRO A 905 -42.05 -8.91 -26.46
N ALA A 906 -41.70 -10.10 -25.97
CA ALA A 906 -40.46 -10.36 -25.24
C ALA A 906 -39.91 -11.72 -25.66
N ASN A 907 -38.60 -11.82 -25.86
CA ASN A 907 -37.93 -13.07 -26.27
C ASN A 907 -37.63 -13.96 -25.05
N LEU A 908 -38.67 -14.28 -24.30
CA LEU A 908 -38.59 -15.13 -23.11
C LEU A 908 -38.84 -16.60 -23.46
N PRO A 909 -38.19 -17.55 -22.77
CA PRO A 909 -38.35 -18.96 -23.06
C PRO A 909 -39.72 -19.41 -22.57
N GLY A 910 -40.46 -20.14 -23.39
CA GLY A 910 -41.73 -20.73 -22.96
C GLY A 910 -41.54 -21.77 -21.86
N LEU A 911 -42.17 -21.61 -20.70
CA LEU A 911 -42.02 -22.49 -19.54
C LEU A 911 -43.34 -23.10 -19.04
N ARG A 912 -43.25 -24.23 -18.34
CA ARG A 912 -44.29 -24.81 -17.49
C ARG A 912 -43.68 -25.38 -16.22
N GLY A 913 -44.50 -25.70 -15.22
CA GLY A 913 -44.05 -26.04 -13.88
C GLY A 913 -43.09 -24.99 -13.34
N SER A 914 -43.39 -23.73 -13.64
CA SER A 914 -42.48 -22.60 -13.50
C SER A 914 -42.77 -21.75 -12.26
N ALA A 915 -41.74 -21.03 -11.84
CA ALA A 915 -41.84 -19.93 -10.89
C ALA A 915 -41.11 -18.71 -11.48
N MET A 916 -41.59 -17.52 -11.13
CA MET A 916 -41.00 -16.26 -11.58
C MET A 916 -41.02 -15.24 -10.45
N THR A 917 -40.01 -14.37 -10.45
CA THR A 917 -39.96 -13.19 -9.58
C THR A 917 -39.38 -12.03 -10.37
N VAL A 918 -39.71 -10.81 -9.95
CA VAL A 918 -39.39 -9.58 -10.66
C VAL A 918 -38.76 -8.61 -9.68
N GLY A 919 -37.72 -7.90 -10.07
CA GLY A 919 -36.94 -7.04 -9.17
C GLY A 919 -35.79 -6.40 -9.91
N ASP A 920 -35.34 -5.24 -9.44
CA ASP A 920 -34.19 -4.52 -10.01
C ASP A 920 -32.88 -5.14 -9.49
N MET A 921 -32.27 -6.02 -10.29
CA MET A 921 -31.14 -6.85 -9.86
C MET A 921 -29.79 -6.13 -9.98
N ASP A 922 -29.72 -4.99 -10.67
CA ASP A 922 -28.50 -4.24 -10.88
C ASP A 922 -28.59 -2.74 -10.60
N HIS A 923 -29.72 -2.31 -10.05
CA HIS A 923 -29.99 -0.95 -9.58
C HIS A 923 -29.99 0.10 -10.67
N ASP A 924 -30.38 -0.27 -11.89
CA ASP A 924 -30.55 0.68 -12.99
C ASP A 924 -31.95 1.33 -13.00
N GLY A 925 -32.84 0.88 -12.12
CA GLY A 925 -34.22 1.37 -11.99
C GLY A 925 -35.20 0.65 -12.91
N ASP A 926 -34.79 -0.41 -13.62
CA ASP A 926 -35.67 -1.22 -14.44
C ASP A 926 -35.95 -2.56 -13.75
N LEU A 927 -37.21 -3.01 -13.73
CA LEU A 927 -37.51 -4.32 -13.15
C LEU A 927 -37.02 -5.45 -14.07
N ASP A 928 -36.15 -6.30 -13.53
CA ASP A 928 -35.63 -7.51 -14.16
C ASP A 928 -36.46 -8.75 -13.83
N ILE A 929 -36.24 -9.83 -14.59
CA ILE A 929 -37.00 -11.07 -14.46
C ILE A 929 -36.07 -12.24 -14.14
N ALA A 930 -36.38 -12.93 -13.05
CA ALA A 930 -35.87 -14.28 -12.80
C ALA A 930 -36.96 -15.31 -13.06
N LEU A 931 -36.62 -16.38 -13.77
CA LEU A 931 -37.54 -17.46 -14.09
C LEU A 931 -36.87 -18.83 -13.99
N ALA A 932 -37.63 -19.80 -13.51
CA ALA A 932 -37.25 -21.20 -13.49
C ALA A 932 -38.40 -22.09 -13.94
N GLY A 933 -38.13 -23.21 -14.63
CA GLY A 933 -39.17 -24.12 -15.10
C GLY A 933 -38.72 -25.08 -16.19
N LEU A 934 -39.67 -25.80 -16.79
CA LEU A 934 -39.41 -26.76 -17.86
C LEU A 934 -39.74 -26.18 -19.25
N SER A 935 -38.71 -25.91 -20.04
CA SER A 935 -38.83 -25.54 -21.46
C SER A 935 -38.92 -26.77 -22.39
N THR A 936 -39.29 -26.56 -23.65
CA THR A 936 -39.30 -27.63 -24.68
C THR A 936 -37.94 -28.33 -24.82
N ASN A 937 -36.84 -27.65 -24.46
CA ASN A 937 -35.46 -28.13 -24.53
C ASN A 937 -34.90 -28.59 -23.17
N GLY A 938 -35.74 -28.76 -22.15
CA GLY A 938 -35.35 -29.19 -20.79
C GLY A 938 -35.51 -28.09 -19.74
N TYR A 939 -35.03 -28.36 -18.52
CA TYR A 939 -35.12 -27.41 -17.40
C TYR A 939 -34.33 -26.14 -17.69
N VAL A 940 -34.83 -25.00 -17.24
CA VAL A 940 -34.23 -23.67 -17.45
C VAL A 940 -34.36 -22.92 -16.13
N THR A 941 -33.27 -22.27 -15.73
CA THR A 941 -33.28 -21.17 -14.76
C THR A 941 -32.48 -20.05 -15.41
N ALA A 942 -33.06 -18.87 -15.54
CA ALA A 942 -32.46 -17.77 -16.28
C ALA A 942 -32.86 -16.42 -15.69
N LEU A 943 -31.97 -15.46 -15.87
CA LEU A 943 -32.12 -14.07 -15.46
C LEU A 943 -32.14 -13.21 -16.73
N TYR A 944 -33.11 -12.30 -16.79
CA TYR A 944 -33.34 -11.41 -17.91
C TYR A 944 -33.30 -9.98 -17.40
N ARG A 945 -32.31 -9.23 -17.89
CA ARG A 945 -32.17 -7.80 -17.63
C ARG A 945 -33.14 -7.01 -18.49
N ASN A 946 -33.81 -6.02 -17.92
CA ASN A 946 -34.59 -5.02 -18.63
C ASN A 946 -33.70 -3.86 -19.09
N LEU A 947 -33.81 -3.45 -20.34
CA LEU A 947 -32.95 -2.41 -20.95
C LEU A 947 -33.79 -1.22 -21.40
N ALA A 948 -34.78 -0.82 -20.59
CA ALA A 948 -35.68 0.26 -20.95
C ALA A 948 -34.89 1.55 -21.19
N ILE A 949 -35.35 2.38 -22.11
CA ILE A 949 -34.67 3.65 -22.43
C ILE A 949 -34.93 4.68 -21.32
N SER A 950 -36.06 4.55 -20.62
CA SER A 950 -36.40 5.38 -19.47
C SER A 950 -36.45 4.49 -18.24
N SER A 951 -35.63 4.81 -17.24
CA SER A 951 -35.66 4.12 -15.97
C SER A 951 -36.78 4.62 -15.05
N ASN A 952 -37.15 3.77 -14.09
CA ASN A 952 -37.96 4.22 -12.98
C ASN A 952 -37.16 5.21 -12.11
N GLN A 953 -37.86 6.11 -11.44
CA GLN A 953 -37.27 6.99 -10.43
C GLN A 953 -38.06 6.77 -9.16
N ALA A 954 -37.37 6.44 -8.06
CA ALA A 954 -38.02 6.26 -6.78
C ALA A 954 -38.79 7.52 -6.36
N PRO A 955 -39.85 7.40 -5.52
CA PRO A 955 -40.62 8.55 -5.09
C PRO A 955 -39.73 9.63 -4.45
N LEU A 956 -39.88 10.87 -4.93
CA LEU A 956 -38.93 11.97 -4.71
C LEU A 956 -38.77 12.39 -3.24
N THR A 957 -39.78 12.15 -2.41
CA THR A 957 -39.81 12.58 -1.00
C THR A 957 -40.41 11.51 -0.12
N ALA A 958 -39.84 11.34 1.08
CA ALA A 958 -40.46 10.58 2.15
C ALA A 958 -41.87 11.11 2.46
N PRO A 959 -42.82 10.26 2.92
CA PRO A 959 -44.16 10.71 3.32
C PRO A 959 -44.16 11.83 4.37
N ALA A 960 -45.20 12.64 4.40
CA ALA A 960 -45.34 13.75 5.35
C ALA A 960 -46.54 13.54 6.30
N GLY A 961 -46.84 14.51 7.16
CA GLY A 961 -48.07 14.51 7.96
C GLY A 961 -48.18 13.37 8.98
N LEU A 962 -47.04 12.91 9.53
CA LEU A 962 -47.01 11.79 10.48
C LEU A 962 -47.86 12.08 11.72
N SER A 963 -48.75 11.15 12.06
CA SER A 963 -49.62 11.20 13.23
C SER A 963 -49.68 9.83 13.90
N ALA A 964 -49.58 9.83 15.23
CA ALA A 964 -49.71 8.64 16.08
C ALA A 964 -50.80 8.86 17.12
N VAL A 965 -51.82 7.99 17.14
CA VAL A 965 -52.96 8.08 18.04
C VAL A 965 -53.04 6.81 18.88
N LEU A 966 -52.75 6.92 20.18
CA LEU A 966 -52.95 5.84 21.14
C LEU A 966 -54.44 5.65 21.42
N THR A 967 -54.94 4.43 21.28
CA THR A 967 -56.38 4.12 21.46
C THR A 967 -56.67 3.42 22.79
N ASN A 968 -55.80 2.51 23.23
CA ASN A 968 -55.99 1.68 24.43
C ASN A 968 -54.77 1.63 25.36
N GLY A 969 -53.82 2.57 25.22
CA GLY A 969 -52.62 2.69 26.06
C GLY A 969 -51.48 1.71 25.73
N ASN A 970 -51.73 0.66 24.93
CA ASN A 970 -50.74 -0.26 24.35
C ASN A 970 -50.96 -0.53 22.85
N GLU A 971 -51.86 0.23 22.23
CA GLU A 971 -52.20 0.14 20.80
C GLU A 971 -52.12 1.55 20.21
N VAL A 972 -51.52 1.66 19.02
CA VAL A 972 -51.38 2.91 18.30
C VAL A 972 -51.91 2.77 16.88
N ILE A 973 -52.55 3.83 16.41
CA ILE A 973 -52.84 4.01 15.00
C ILE A 973 -51.86 5.04 14.43
N LEU A 974 -51.01 4.61 13.52
CA LEU A 974 -50.02 5.42 12.82
C LEU A 974 -50.60 5.83 11.46
N SER A 975 -50.50 7.09 11.07
CA SER A 975 -51.01 7.59 9.78
C SER A 975 -50.13 8.66 9.17
N TRP A 976 -50.16 8.78 7.84
CA TRP A 976 -49.37 9.74 7.07
C TRP A 976 -50.13 10.28 5.86
N ASP A 977 -49.66 11.42 5.34
CA ASP A 977 -50.15 12.01 4.09
C ASP A 977 -49.66 11.19 2.88
N PRO A 978 -50.43 11.13 1.78
CA PRO A 978 -49.99 10.49 0.54
C PRO A 978 -48.68 11.11 0.03
N ALA A 979 -47.75 10.26 -0.38
CA ALA A 979 -46.54 10.70 -1.07
C ALA A 979 -46.82 11.06 -2.54
N ALA A 980 -45.83 11.68 -3.19
CA ALA A 980 -45.86 12.01 -4.61
C ALA A 980 -44.73 11.27 -5.34
N ASP A 981 -45.02 10.86 -6.57
CA ASP A 981 -44.08 10.26 -7.49
C ASP A 981 -44.26 10.88 -8.90
N GLU A 982 -43.23 10.79 -9.75
CA GLU A 982 -43.27 11.36 -11.10
C GLU A 982 -44.24 10.61 -12.01
N LYS A 983 -44.30 9.27 -11.90
CA LYS A 983 -45.06 8.42 -12.82
C LYS A 983 -46.20 7.68 -12.12
N THR A 984 -45.95 7.14 -10.93
CA THR A 984 -46.90 6.36 -10.16
C THR A 984 -47.91 7.29 -9.46
N PRO A 985 -49.22 7.15 -9.73
CA PRO A 985 -50.23 7.95 -9.05
C PRO A 985 -50.24 7.71 -7.54
N ALA A 986 -50.54 8.73 -6.74
CA ALA A 986 -50.52 8.64 -5.26
C ALA A 986 -51.44 7.57 -4.64
N ASN A 987 -52.45 7.09 -5.38
CA ASN A 987 -53.29 5.97 -4.96
C ASN A 987 -52.68 4.59 -5.27
N GLY A 988 -51.77 4.50 -6.24
CA GLY A 988 -51.03 3.28 -6.57
C GLY A 988 -49.71 3.13 -5.79
N LEU A 989 -49.31 4.14 -5.00
CA LEU A 989 -48.16 4.03 -4.11
C LEU A 989 -48.46 3.09 -2.93
N SER A 990 -47.52 2.20 -2.65
CA SER A 990 -47.51 1.37 -1.45
C SER A 990 -46.55 1.92 -0.40
N TYR A 991 -46.61 1.42 0.84
CA TYR A 991 -45.84 1.98 1.95
C TYR A 991 -45.19 0.90 2.82
N ASN A 992 -43.96 1.18 3.24
CA ASN A 992 -43.22 0.39 4.21
C ASN A 992 -43.10 1.13 5.53
N LEU A 993 -43.44 0.47 6.61
CA LEU A 993 -43.43 0.99 7.97
C LEU A 993 -42.35 0.27 8.78
N TYR A 994 -41.60 1.01 9.59
CA TYR A 994 -40.83 0.45 10.69
C TYR A 994 -41.36 0.97 12.02
N VAL A 995 -41.33 0.13 13.05
CA VAL A 995 -41.70 0.49 14.42
C VAL A 995 -40.73 -0.18 15.40
N GLY A 996 -40.29 0.56 16.40
CA GLY A 996 -39.40 0.04 17.42
C GLY A 996 -39.20 1.02 18.57
N THR A 997 -38.07 0.92 19.24
CA THR A 997 -37.69 1.77 20.37
C THR A 997 -36.55 2.71 19.98
N THR A 998 -36.21 3.66 20.85
CA THR A 998 -35.05 4.54 20.64
C THR A 998 -33.71 3.78 20.54
N ASN A 999 -33.63 2.58 21.11
CA ASN A 999 -32.41 1.76 21.08
C ASN A 999 -32.35 0.83 19.87
N ASN A 1000 -33.51 0.34 19.41
CA ASN A 1000 -33.63 -0.49 18.23
C ASN A 1000 -34.90 -0.06 17.45
N PRO A 1001 -34.74 0.73 16.36
CA PRO A 1001 -35.87 1.27 15.59
C PRO A 1001 -36.74 0.23 14.91
N ILE A 1002 -36.30 -1.02 14.80
CA ILE A 1002 -37.06 -2.10 14.15
C ILE A 1002 -37.56 -3.16 15.14
N ALA A 1003 -37.37 -2.94 16.45
CA ALA A 1003 -37.60 -3.96 17.49
C ALA A 1003 -39.04 -4.51 17.57
N ILE A 1004 -40.01 -3.81 17.00
CA ILE A 1004 -41.42 -4.21 17.01
C ILE A 1004 -41.86 -4.64 15.63
N MET A 1005 -41.46 -3.90 14.59
CA MET A 1005 -41.80 -4.19 13.20
C MET A 1005 -40.64 -3.80 12.30
N SER A 1006 -40.03 -4.80 11.66
CA SER A 1006 -38.94 -4.59 10.72
C SER A 1006 -39.45 -4.19 9.33
N PRO A 1007 -38.83 -3.17 8.71
CA PRO A 1007 -39.10 -2.84 7.32
C PRO A 1007 -38.36 -3.79 6.38
N HIS A 1008 -38.96 -4.12 5.24
CA HIS A 1008 -38.26 -4.79 4.13
C HIS A 1008 -37.29 -3.85 3.36
N ALA A 1009 -36.55 -2.99 4.05
CA ALA A 1009 -35.63 -2.00 3.48
C ALA A 1009 -34.55 -1.59 4.48
N ASP A 1010 -33.42 -1.12 3.96
CA ASP A 1010 -32.38 -0.48 4.77
C ASP A 1010 -32.85 0.90 5.26
N LEU A 1011 -32.76 1.13 6.57
CA LEU A 1011 -33.21 2.38 7.21
C LEU A 1011 -32.38 3.61 6.83
N THR A 1012 -31.12 3.41 6.46
CA THR A 1012 -30.16 4.49 6.19
C THR A 1012 -30.26 4.94 4.73
N THR A 1013 -30.27 3.98 3.80
CA THR A 1013 -30.29 4.27 2.36
C THR A 1013 -31.69 4.36 1.80
N GLY A 1014 -32.68 3.69 2.43
CA GLY A 1014 -34.00 3.47 1.86
C GLY A 1014 -34.02 2.37 0.78
N GLN A 1015 -32.91 1.69 0.53
CA GLN A 1015 -32.89 0.61 -0.47
C GLN A 1015 -33.74 -0.57 -0.01
N ARG A 1016 -34.44 -1.19 -0.96
CA ARG A 1016 -35.35 -2.29 -0.72
C ARG A 1016 -34.57 -3.59 -0.56
N ARG A 1017 -34.92 -4.37 0.47
CA ARG A 1017 -34.38 -5.73 0.65
C ARG A 1017 -35.24 -6.77 -0.05
N LEU A 1018 -36.54 -6.49 -0.19
CA LEU A 1018 -37.49 -7.30 -0.95
C LEU A 1018 -38.15 -6.49 -2.06
N SER A 1019 -38.25 -7.11 -3.23
CA SER A 1019 -39.00 -6.58 -4.37
C SER A 1019 -40.49 -6.87 -4.20
N GLY A 1020 -41.29 -5.83 -4.11
CA GLY A 1020 -42.73 -5.94 -3.87
C GLY A 1020 -43.32 -4.72 -3.16
N MET A 1021 -44.63 -4.76 -2.93
CA MET A 1021 -45.30 -3.77 -2.07
C MET A 1021 -44.70 -3.76 -0.66
N GLY A 1022 -44.78 -2.61 0.00
CA GLY A 1022 -44.37 -2.48 1.40
C GLY A 1022 -45.29 -3.24 2.35
N ASN A 1023 -44.83 -3.43 3.59
CA ASN A 1023 -45.55 -4.22 4.61
C ASN A 1023 -46.93 -3.64 5.01
N THR A 1024 -47.26 -2.40 4.64
CA THR A 1024 -48.59 -1.81 4.83
C THR A 1024 -49.44 -1.72 3.55
N GLN A 1025 -48.98 -2.34 2.46
CA GLN A 1025 -49.63 -2.32 1.15
C GLN A 1025 -49.98 -0.88 0.71
N LEU A 1026 -51.17 -0.63 0.15
CA LEU A 1026 -51.60 0.71 -0.29
C LEU A 1026 -52.13 1.59 0.85
N ARG A 1027 -52.03 1.16 2.11
CA ARG A 1027 -52.59 1.90 3.24
C ARG A 1027 -51.77 3.14 3.55
N ARG A 1028 -52.46 4.13 4.11
CA ARG A 1028 -51.86 5.37 4.66
C ARG A 1028 -52.00 5.45 6.19
N GLN A 1029 -52.42 4.34 6.77
CA GLN A 1029 -52.67 4.18 8.18
C GLN A 1029 -52.47 2.70 8.54
N TRP A 1030 -51.82 2.44 9.66
CA TRP A 1030 -51.59 1.10 10.18
C TRP A 1030 -51.77 1.08 11.68
N THR A 1031 -52.34 -0.01 12.18
CA THR A 1031 -52.54 -0.23 13.62
C THR A 1031 -51.45 -1.16 14.11
N VAL A 1032 -50.77 -0.79 15.19
CA VAL A 1032 -49.79 -1.66 15.88
C VAL A 1032 -50.27 -1.87 17.31
N ARG A 1033 -50.29 -3.13 17.72
CA ARG A 1033 -50.79 -3.60 19.02
C ARG A 1033 -49.63 -4.06 19.89
N ASN A 1034 -49.94 -4.39 21.14
CA ASN A 1034 -49.00 -4.95 22.11
C ASN A 1034 -47.72 -4.12 22.33
N LEU A 1035 -47.83 -2.78 22.23
CA LEU A 1035 -46.70 -1.89 22.46
C LEU A 1035 -46.18 -1.99 23.90
N PRO A 1036 -44.84 -1.97 24.09
CA PRO A 1036 -44.24 -2.07 25.40
C PRO A 1036 -44.55 -0.84 26.26
N ALA A 1037 -45.14 -1.05 27.44
CA ALA A 1037 -45.51 0.03 28.35
C ALA A 1037 -44.28 0.78 28.88
N GLY A 1038 -44.36 2.11 28.93
CA GLY A 1038 -43.29 2.96 29.45
C GLY A 1038 -42.11 3.20 28.50
N GLU A 1039 -42.14 2.66 27.29
CA GLU A 1039 -41.13 2.88 26.26
C GLU A 1039 -41.46 4.10 25.38
N THR A 1040 -40.42 4.75 24.85
CA THR A 1040 -40.54 5.71 23.75
C THR A 1040 -40.44 4.95 22.43
N ILE A 1041 -41.53 4.98 21.67
CA ILE A 1041 -41.61 4.32 20.37
C ILE A 1041 -41.07 5.25 19.30
N VAL A 1042 -40.25 4.70 18.41
CA VAL A 1042 -39.75 5.36 17.21
C VAL A 1042 -40.32 4.64 16.00
N TRP A 1043 -40.80 5.40 15.02
CA TRP A 1043 -41.37 4.84 13.80
C TRP A 1043 -41.14 5.76 12.61
N GLY A 1044 -41.24 5.20 11.42
CA GLY A 1044 -41.14 5.95 10.19
C GLY A 1044 -41.63 5.15 8.99
N VAL A 1045 -41.92 5.87 7.91
CA VAL A 1045 -42.55 5.30 6.73
C VAL A 1045 -41.77 5.68 5.47
N GLN A 1046 -41.79 4.78 4.49
CA GLN A 1046 -41.23 4.95 3.16
C GLN A 1046 -42.35 4.73 2.13
N ALA A 1047 -42.45 5.59 1.13
CA ALA A 1047 -43.28 5.35 -0.05
C ALA A 1047 -42.53 4.48 -1.06
N ILE A 1048 -43.26 3.59 -1.74
CA ILE A 1048 -42.78 2.68 -2.77
C ILE A 1048 -43.70 2.78 -3.99
N ASP A 1049 -43.09 2.90 -5.16
CA ASP A 1049 -43.80 2.97 -6.44
C ASP A 1049 -44.12 1.58 -7.04
N SER A 1050 -44.72 1.56 -8.24
CA SER A 1050 -45.05 0.32 -8.97
C SER A 1050 -43.83 -0.38 -9.58
N GLY A 1051 -42.69 0.32 -9.69
CA GLY A 1051 -41.37 -0.24 -10.02
C GLY A 1051 -40.65 -0.80 -8.79
N TYR A 1052 -41.33 -0.87 -7.64
CA TYR A 1052 -40.80 -1.32 -6.36
C TYR A 1052 -39.61 -0.52 -5.83
N ALA A 1053 -39.36 0.70 -6.32
CA ALA A 1053 -38.32 1.55 -5.79
C ALA A 1053 -38.84 2.33 -4.56
N GLY A 1054 -38.03 2.38 -3.50
CA GLY A 1054 -38.36 3.05 -2.24
C GLY A 1054 -37.78 4.45 -2.15
N SER A 1055 -38.57 5.41 -1.67
CA SER A 1055 -38.08 6.73 -1.21
C SER A 1055 -37.17 6.61 0.01
N GLN A 1056 -36.54 7.69 0.48
CA GLN A 1056 -35.96 7.66 1.83
C GLN A 1056 -37.06 7.49 2.89
N PHE A 1057 -36.71 6.92 4.05
CA PHE A 1057 -37.61 6.92 5.20
C PHE A 1057 -37.79 8.33 5.76
N THR A 1058 -38.96 8.59 6.35
CA THR A 1058 -39.19 9.80 7.15
C THR A 1058 -38.20 9.92 8.31
N ALA A 1059 -37.88 11.15 8.71
CA ALA A 1059 -37.19 11.39 9.98
C ALA A 1059 -38.02 10.79 11.13
N GLY A 1060 -37.44 9.81 11.85
CA GLY A 1060 -38.16 8.97 12.80
C GLY A 1060 -39.01 9.75 13.79
N ALA A 1061 -40.34 9.60 13.70
CA ALA A 1061 -41.29 10.19 14.61
C ALA A 1061 -41.36 9.39 15.91
N GLN A 1062 -41.73 10.06 17.00
CA GLN A 1062 -41.71 9.47 18.33
C GLN A 1062 -42.98 9.76 19.12
N PHE A 1063 -43.36 8.83 19.98
CA PHE A 1063 -44.39 9.01 21.00
C PHE A 1063 -44.11 8.09 22.20
N ASP A 1064 -44.58 8.48 23.37
CA ASP A 1064 -44.39 7.70 24.60
C ASP A 1064 -45.60 6.80 24.86
N VAL A 1065 -45.34 5.53 25.15
CA VAL A 1065 -46.38 4.61 25.60
C VAL A 1065 -46.56 4.78 27.11
N PRO A 1066 -47.75 5.13 27.61
CA PRO A 1066 -47.96 5.37 29.02
C PRO A 1066 -47.72 4.10 29.84
N ASN A 1067 -47.07 4.24 31.00
CA ASN A 1067 -47.14 3.22 32.04
C ASN A 1067 -48.56 3.22 32.61
N LEU A 1068 -49.40 2.30 32.14
CA LEU A 1068 -50.68 2.03 32.78
C LEU A 1068 -50.39 1.36 34.13
N PRO A 1069 -50.84 1.91 35.27
CA PRO A 1069 -50.66 1.25 36.56
C PRO A 1069 -51.42 -0.07 36.56
N ASP A 1070 -50.81 -1.14 37.09
CA ASP A 1070 -51.45 -2.44 37.33
C ASP A 1070 -52.85 -2.22 37.93
N PHE A 1071 -53.90 -2.54 37.17
CA PHE A 1071 -55.26 -2.37 37.63
C PHE A 1071 -55.52 -3.34 38.80
N VAL A 1072 -55.74 -2.81 40.01
CA VAL A 1072 -56.35 -3.56 41.10
C VAL A 1072 -57.87 -3.40 40.97
N ILE A 1073 -58.54 -4.37 40.35
CA ILE A 1073 -59.99 -4.51 40.52
C ILE A 1073 -60.23 -4.97 41.96
N SER A 1074 -60.75 -4.10 42.81
CA SER A 1074 -61.29 -4.46 44.13
C SER A 1074 -62.83 -4.40 44.09
N ASP A 1075 -63.47 -5.56 44.22
CA ASP A 1075 -64.89 -5.85 44.45
C ASP A 1075 -65.93 -5.12 43.59
N ILE A 1076 -66.49 -5.85 42.61
CA ILE A 1076 -67.77 -5.49 41.97
C ILE A 1076 -68.87 -6.41 42.54
N GLN A 1077 -69.86 -5.85 43.25
CA GLN A 1077 -71.06 -6.58 43.70
C GLN A 1077 -72.31 -6.17 42.91
N ILE A 1078 -72.88 -7.10 42.14
CA ILE A 1078 -74.11 -6.90 41.37
C ILE A 1078 -75.26 -7.59 42.12
N ARG A 1079 -76.25 -6.86 42.64
CA ARG A 1079 -77.50 -7.42 43.20
C ARG A 1079 -78.65 -7.27 42.20
N LEU A 1080 -79.30 -8.37 41.84
CA LEU A 1080 -80.54 -8.35 41.07
C LEU A 1080 -81.73 -8.49 42.03
N VAL A 1081 -82.79 -7.72 41.85
CA VAL A 1081 -84.03 -7.80 42.65
C VAL A 1081 -85.19 -7.93 41.65
N PRO A 1082 -86.18 -8.84 41.85
CA PRO A 1082 -86.58 -9.50 43.11
C PRO A 1082 -85.87 -10.82 43.46
N PHE A 1083 -84.93 -11.30 42.63
CA PHE A 1083 -84.28 -12.60 42.83
C PHE A 1083 -83.02 -12.46 43.69
N LEU A 1084 -83.07 -12.90 44.95
CA LEU A 1084 -82.01 -12.84 45.97
C LEU A 1084 -80.68 -13.57 45.58
N ALA A 1085 -79.98 -13.06 44.57
CA ALA A 1085 -78.66 -13.50 44.13
C ALA A 1085 -77.77 -12.27 43.86
N SER A 1086 -76.50 -12.35 44.26
CA SER A 1086 -75.48 -11.38 43.89
C SER A 1086 -74.29 -12.04 43.20
N VAL A 1087 -73.76 -11.39 42.17
CA VAL A 1087 -72.49 -11.79 41.53
C VAL A 1087 -71.39 -10.92 42.10
N GLU A 1088 -70.30 -11.54 42.54
CA GLU A 1088 -69.13 -10.88 43.11
C GLU A 1088 -67.89 -11.26 42.29
N VAL A 1089 -67.15 -10.26 41.81
CA VAL A 1089 -65.87 -10.47 41.13
C VAL A 1089 -64.77 -9.99 42.07
N SER A 1090 -63.92 -10.91 42.53
CA SER A 1090 -62.87 -10.60 43.51
C SER A 1090 -61.51 -11.15 43.09
N ASN A 1091 -60.46 -10.39 43.46
CA ASN A 1091 -59.07 -10.79 43.28
C ASN A 1091 -58.66 -11.65 44.49
N ILE A 1092 -58.34 -12.94 44.28
CA ILE A 1092 -57.69 -13.73 45.31
C ILE A 1092 -56.21 -13.40 45.25
N GLY A 1093 -55.82 -12.34 45.96
CA GLY A 1093 -54.41 -11.95 46.05
C GLY A 1093 -53.57 -13.10 46.61
N THR A 1094 -52.65 -13.64 45.81
CA THR A 1094 -51.45 -14.30 46.32
C THR A 1094 -50.27 -13.39 46.11
N THR A 1095 -49.62 -13.02 47.22
CA THR A 1095 -48.33 -12.37 47.24
C THR A 1095 -47.32 -13.14 46.38
N THR A 1096 -46.57 -12.40 45.56
CA THR A 1096 -45.44 -12.78 44.69
C THR A 1096 -45.75 -13.36 43.30
N GLY A 1097 -45.73 -12.49 42.28
CA GLY A 1097 -45.01 -12.75 41.03
C GLY A 1097 -45.68 -13.59 39.94
N SER A 1098 -46.96 -13.94 40.04
CA SER A 1098 -47.69 -14.64 38.97
C SER A 1098 -49.02 -13.94 38.70
N ALA A 1099 -49.30 -13.70 37.42
CA ALA A 1099 -50.48 -12.99 36.91
C ALA A 1099 -51.77 -13.52 37.56
N GLY A 1100 -52.45 -12.66 38.32
CA GLY A 1100 -53.60 -13.05 39.15
C GLY A 1100 -54.82 -13.40 38.30
N LEU A 1101 -55.36 -14.59 38.48
CA LEU A 1101 -56.66 -14.97 37.91
C LEU A 1101 -57.79 -14.23 38.64
N LEU A 1102 -58.67 -13.55 37.91
CA LEU A 1102 -59.92 -12.99 38.46
C LEU A 1102 -60.92 -14.12 38.65
N SER A 1103 -61.51 -14.28 39.85
CA SER A 1103 -62.55 -15.29 40.13
C SER A 1103 -63.93 -14.66 40.20
N VAL A 1104 -64.92 -15.27 39.53
CA VAL A 1104 -66.33 -14.83 39.57
C VAL A 1104 -67.14 -15.71 40.51
N TRP A 1105 -67.75 -15.12 41.52
CA TRP A 1105 -68.55 -15.77 42.55
C TRP A 1105 -70.04 -15.48 42.39
N LEU A 1106 -70.88 -16.47 42.69
CA LEU A 1106 -72.32 -16.31 42.82
C LEU A 1106 -72.73 -16.53 44.28
N ASN A 1107 -73.23 -15.47 44.93
CA ASN A 1107 -73.65 -15.46 46.33
C ASN A 1107 -75.19 -15.47 46.41
N ARG A 1108 -75.76 -16.40 47.19
CA ARG A 1108 -77.21 -16.51 47.41
C ARG A 1108 -77.60 -15.87 48.75
N ALA A 1109 -78.62 -15.01 48.78
CA ALA A 1109 -79.28 -14.67 50.04
C ALA A 1109 -80.45 -15.64 50.30
N ALA A 1110 -80.30 -16.53 51.27
CA ALA A 1110 -81.38 -17.42 51.68
C ALA A 1110 -82.44 -16.64 52.47
N TYR A 1111 -83.67 -16.53 51.96
CA TYR A 1111 -84.83 -16.28 52.80
C TYR A 1111 -85.16 -17.59 53.54
N ALA A 1112 -84.57 -17.80 54.72
CA ALA A 1112 -84.92 -18.89 55.62
C ALA A 1112 -85.53 -18.33 56.90
N PRO A 1113 -86.77 -18.69 57.26
CA PRO A 1113 -87.24 -18.51 58.62
C PRO A 1113 -86.41 -19.42 59.53
N SER A 1114 -85.77 -18.84 60.54
CA SER A 1114 -85.04 -19.51 61.63
C SER A 1114 -83.82 -20.38 61.28
N GLY A 1115 -82.62 -19.86 61.56
CA GLY A 1115 -81.62 -20.62 62.32
C GLY A 1115 -80.53 -21.42 61.59
N ALA A 1116 -80.14 -21.11 60.35
CA ALA A 1116 -78.92 -21.67 59.75
C ALA A 1116 -78.17 -20.64 58.90
N SER A 1117 -76.98 -20.23 59.34
CA SER A 1117 -76.04 -19.40 58.59
C SER A 1117 -75.11 -20.29 57.78
N GLY A 1118 -75.28 -20.31 56.45
CA GLY A 1118 -74.33 -20.89 55.52
C GLY A 1118 -74.41 -20.13 54.21
N ASP A 1119 -73.42 -19.29 53.93
CA ASP A 1119 -73.22 -18.68 52.62
C ASP A 1119 -72.94 -19.79 51.59
N LEU A 1120 -73.82 -19.92 50.60
CA LEU A 1120 -73.59 -20.75 49.43
C LEU A 1120 -72.99 -19.85 48.35
N SER A 1121 -71.67 -19.68 48.38
CA SER A 1121 -70.87 -18.99 47.36
C SER A 1121 -70.26 -20.04 46.42
N GLN A 1122 -70.53 -19.97 45.11
CA GLN A 1122 -69.93 -20.87 44.10
C GLN A 1122 -69.11 -20.07 43.08
N VAL A 1123 -67.90 -20.53 42.76
CA VAL A 1123 -67.09 -20.00 41.65
C VAL A 1123 -67.71 -20.47 40.33
N VAL A 1124 -68.02 -19.53 39.44
CA VAL A 1124 -68.68 -19.79 38.14
C VAL A 1124 -67.77 -19.53 36.94
N GLY A 1125 -66.56 -19.00 37.15
CA GLY A 1125 -65.52 -18.86 36.11
C GLY A 1125 -64.27 -18.14 36.62
N SER A 1126 -63.20 -18.15 35.82
CA SER A 1126 -61.94 -17.45 36.09
C SER A 1126 -61.36 -16.82 34.81
N ILE A 1127 -60.86 -15.58 34.88
CA ILE A 1127 -60.38 -14.83 33.71
C ILE A 1127 -58.89 -14.51 33.88
N ALA A 1128 -58.12 -14.71 32.81
CA ALA A 1128 -56.71 -14.34 32.73
C ALA A 1128 -56.54 -12.82 32.48
N PRO A 1129 -55.47 -12.17 33.00
CA PRO A 1129 -55.17 -10.77 32.69
C PRO A 1129 -54.99 -10.56 31.17
N GLY A 1130 -55.49 -9.46 30.61
CA GLY A 1130 -55.47 -9.22 29.16
C GLY A 1130 -56.57 -9.91 28.35
N ALA A 1131 -57.40 -10.77 28.96
CA ALA A 1131 -58.43 -11.54 28.25
C ALA A 1131 -59.84 -10.93 28.39
N SER A 1132 -60.64 -11.14 27.34
CA SER A 1132 -62.09 -10.90 27.31
C SER A 1132 -62.82 -12.24 27.24
N GLU A 1133 -63.69 -12.53 28.20
CA GLU A 1133 -64.40 -13.82 28.27
C GLU A 1133 -65.91 -13.64 28.51
N ILE A 1134 -66.72 -14.55 27.96
CA ILE A 1134 -68.16 -14.64 28.21
C ILE A 1134 -68.39 -15.70 29.27
N ILE A 1135 -68.88 -15.30 30.44
CA ILE A 1135 -69.26 -16.25 31.50
C ILE A 1135 -70.77 -16.40 31.49
N GLU A 1136 -71.23 -17.62 31.20
CA GLU A 1136 -72.64 -18.00 31.30
C GLU A 1136 -72.96 -18.57 32.68
N PHE A 1137 -74.00 -18.05 33.33
CA PHE A 1137 -74.49 -18.61 34.60
C PHE A 1137 -76.02 -18.67 34.61
N THR A 1138 -76.59 -19.69 35.23
CA THR A 1138 -78.05 -19.89 35.30
C THR A 1138 -78.53 -19.61 36.73
N ALA A 1139 -79.44 -18.65 36.91
CA ALA A 1139 -80.06 -18.42 38.21
C ALA A 1139 -81.26 -19.37 38.39
N PHE A 1140 -81.27 -20.17 39.45
CA PHE A 1140 -82.39 -21.07 39.77
C PHE A 1140 -83.55 -20.31 40.42
N SER A 1141 -84.78 -20.57 39.99
CA SER A 1141 -85.99 -20.00 40.59
C SER A 1141 -86.46 -20.77 41.84
N LEU A 1142 -87.13 -20.06 42.75
CA LEU A 1142 -87.83 -20.62 43.93
C LEU A 1142 -88.92 -21.63 43.49
N PRO A 1143 -89.33 -22.57 44.37
CA PRO A 1143 -90.22 -23.64 43.99
C PRO A 1143 -91.65 -23.11 43.84
N THR A 1144 -92.02 -22.71 42.62
CA THR A 1144 -93.29 -23.00 41.92
C THR A 1144 -93.44 -22.12 40.67
N ASN A 1145 -93.29 -22.74 39.49
CA ASN A 1145 -93.83 -22.30 38.19
C ASN A 1145 -93.32 -21.00 37.51
N MET A 1146 -92.02 -20.70 37.45
CA MET A 1146 -91.49 -19.77 36.42
C MET A 1146 -90.08 -20.13 35.88
N VAL A 1147 -89.88 -19.70 34.64
CA VAL A 1147 -88.84 -19.97 33.62
C VAL A 1147 -87.38 -19.89 34.14
N THR A 1148 -86.51 -20.79 33.64
CA THR A 1148 -85.04 -20.71 33.80
C THR A 1148 -84.47 -19.58 32.94
N ASN A 1149 -83.83 -18.60 33.56
CA ASN A 1149 -83.11 -17.53 32.86
C ASN A 1149 -81.60 -17.80 32.92
N THR A 1150 -80.94 -17.77 31.77
CA THR A 1150 -79.49 -17.82 31.65
C THR A 1150 -78.98 -16.39 31.53
N PHE A 1151 -77.95 -16.06 32.31
CA PHE A 1151 -77.31 -14.76 32.32
C PHE A 1151 -75.94 -14.92 31.67
N ARG A 1152 -75.59 -13.99 30.78
CA ARG A 1152 -74.26 -13.89 30.18
C ARG A 1152 -73.62 -12.59 30.62
N ALA A 1153 -72.44 -12.67 31.23
CA ALA A 1153 -71.62 -11.50 31.54
C ALA A 1153 -70.39 -11.51 30.64
N TYR A 1154 -70.18 -10.41 29.92
CA TYR A 1154 -68.99 -10.14 29.13
C TYR A 1154 -68.03 -9.36 30.02
N ILE A 1155 -66.90 -9.96 30.35
CA ILE A 1155 -65.94 -9.37 31.29
C ILE A 1155 -64.60 -9.22 30.56
N ASN A 1156 -64.12 -7.98 30.51
CA ASN A 1156 -62.81 -7.62 30.02
C ASN A 1156 -61.92 -7.31 31.25
N SER A 1157 -60.79 -8.01 31.37
CA SER A 1157 -59.87 -7.86 32.50
C SER A 1157 -59.10 -6.52 32.50
N ASP A 1158 -59.08 -5.80 31.38
CA ASP A 1158 -58.31 -4.56 31.22
C ASP A 1158 -59.18 -3.29 31.27
N SER A 1159 -60.50 -3.39 31.10
CA SER A 1159 -61.37 -2.21 30.99
C SER A 1159 -62.86 -2.46 31.32
N ALA A 1160 -63.14 -2.93 32.54
CA ALA A 1160 -64.48 -3.08 33.12
C ALA A 1160 -65.41 -4.09 32.39
N ILE A 1161 -66.57 -4.35 33.00
CA ILE A 1161 -67.63 -5.22 32.42
C ILE A 1161 -68.17 -4.53 31.16
N GLU A 1162 -67.98 -5.12 30.00
CA GLU A 1162 -68.38 -4.51 28.72
C GLU A 1162 -69.88 -4.67 28.43
N GLU A 1163 -70.48 -5.80 28.83
CA GLU A 1163 -71.90 -6.09 28.56
C GLU A 1163 -72.49 -7.13 29.53
N ILE A 1164 -73.73 -6.95 29.99
CA ILE A 1164 -74.50 -7.99 30.67
C ILE A 1164 -75.77 -8.24 29.85
N MET A 1165 -75.90 -9.44 29.31
CA MET A 1165 -77.03 -9.85 28.48
C MET A 1165 -77.96 -10.79 29.26
N LEU A 1166 -79.27 -10.46 29.24
CA LEU A 1166 -80.35 -11.28 29.75
C LEU A 1166 -80.98 -12.06 28.59
N GLU A 1167 -80.68 -13.34 28.46
CA GLU A 1167 -81.28 -14.19 27.43
C GLU A 1167 -82.14 -15.29 28.06
N ASN A 1168 -83.43 -15.30 27.69
CA ASN A 1168 -84.34 -16.36 28.07
C ASN A 1168 -84.32 -17.45 26.99
N ASN A 1169 -83.90 -18.65 27.38
CA ASN A 1169 -83.59 -19.72 26.43
C ASN A 1169 -84.85 -20.53 26.08
N GLN A 1170 -85.70 -20.00 25.18
CA GLN A 1170 -86.65 -20.79 24.40
C GLN A 1170 -86.69 -20.29 22.94
N ALA A 1171 -86.50 -21.26 22.04
CA ALA A 1171 -86.32 -21.19 20.59
C ALA A 1171 -87.19 -20.23 19.75
N THR A 1172 -86.58 -19.75 18.65
CA THR A 1172 -87.20 -19.45 17.35
C THR A 1172 -88.44 -18.54 17.35
N ASN A 1173 -88.33 -17.34 17.90
CA ASN A 1173 -89.04 -16.14 17.41
C ASN A 1173 -88.49 -14.90 18.11
N ARG A 1174 -88.14 -13.86 17.33
CA ARG A 1174 -87.80 -12.52 17.83
C ARG A 1174 -89.03 -11.87 18.48
N TYR A 1175 -89.31 -12.21 19.74
CA TYR A 1175 -90.11 -11.39 20.66
C TYR A 1175 -89.55 -11.56 22.06
N ILE A 1176 -88.71 -10.60 22.48
CA ILE A 1176 -88.27 -10.44 23.87
C ILE A 1176 -89.53 -10.23 24.71
N HIS A 1177 -89.83 -11.15 25.62
CA HIS A 1177 -90.85 -10.92 26.65
C HIS A 1177 -90.34 -9.80 27.55
N ARG A 1178 -91.07 -8.67 27.57
CA ARG A 1178 -90.73 -7.44 28.30
C ARG A 1178 -90.45 -7.73 29.79
N ILE A 1179 -89.35 -7.19 30.31
CA ILE A 1179 -89.11 -7.10 31.76
C ILE A 1179 -90.09 -6.06 32.30
N TYR A 1180 -91.06 -6.48 33.13
CA TYR A 1180 -92.13 -5.61 33.63
C TYR A 1180 -91.83 -4.95 34.99
N GLU A 1181 -90.65 -5.15 35.60
CA GLU A 1181 -90.33 -4.61 36.93
C GLU A 1181 -89.08 -3.69 36.92
N PRO A 1182 -89.04 -2.63 37.75
CA PRO A 1182 -87.86 -1.78 37.92
C PRO A 1182 -86.71 -2.55 38.56
N PHE A 1183 -85.46 -2.25 38.19
CA PHE A 1183 -84.26 -2.85 38.80
C PHE A 1183 -83.17 -1.78 39.01
N TRP A 1184 -82.13 -2.12 39.78
CA TRP A 1184 -80.97 -1.27 40.00
C TRP A 1184 -79.67 -2.08 40.01
N ILE A 1185 -78.55 -1.42 39.65
CA ILE A 1185 -77.20 -1.99 39.62
C ILE A 1185 -76.31 -1.08 40.48
N GLN A 1186 -75.47 -1.67 41.34
CA GLN A 1186 -74.47 -0.96 42.11
C GLN A 1186 -73.06 -1.31 41.62
N ALA A 1187 -72.19 -0.32 41.55
CA ALA A 1187 -70.76 -0.47 41.29
C ALA A 1187 -69.96 0.39 42.27
N VAL A 1188 -68.74 -0.04 42.58
CA VAL A 1188 -67.75 0.74 43.34
C VAL A 1188 -66.52 0.88 42.47
N ALA A 1189 -66.01 2.11 42.35
CA ALA A 1189 -64.77 2.39 41.65
C ALA A 1189 -63.79 3.09 42.58
N MET A 1190 -62.53 2.65 42.57
CA MET A 1190 -61.43 3.28 43.30
C MET A 1190 -60.40 3.93 42.36
N THR A 1191 -60.73 4.00 41.06
CA THR A 1191 -59.84 4.44 39.97
C THR A 1191 -60.19 5.84 39.50
N ASN A 1192 -59.31 6.46 38.70
CA ASN A 1192 -59.46 7.84 38.23
C ASN A 1192 -60.51 8.01 37.10
N ASN A 1193 -60.90 6.91 36.45
CA ASN A 1193 -61.84 6.88 35.33
C ASN A 1193 -62.86 5.74 35.50
N VAL A 1194 -64.14 6.03 35.29
CA VAL A 1194 -65.24 5.04 35.34
C VAL A 1194 -66.00 5.05 34.03
N TYR A 1195 -66.00 3.89 33.36
CA TYR A 1195 -66.78 3.63 32.16
C TYR A 1195 -67.94 2.70 32.50
N LEU A 1196 -69.16 3.19 32.33
CA LEU A 1196 -70.36 2.36 32.46
C LEU A 1196 -71.02 2.26 31.10
N ARG A 1197 -71.09 1.04 30.55
CA ARG A 1197 -71.82 0.72 29.32
C ARG A 1197 -73.10 -0.04 29.62
N TRP A 1198 -74.17 0.26 28.90
CA TRP A 1198 -75.42 -0.50 28.98
C TRP A 1198 -76.16 -0.52 27.63
N ILE A 1199 -77.00 -1.55 27.45
CA ILE A 1199 -77.79 -1.74 26.23
C ILE A 1199 -78.79 -0.61 26.07
N ASN A 1200 -78.97 -0.11 24.83
CA ASN A 1200 -80.00 0.89 24.52
C ASN A 1200 -81.38 0.36 24.97
N PRO A 1201 -82.10 1.04 25.90
CA PRO A 1201 -83.39 0.57 26.41
C PRO A 1201 -84.40 0.24 25.30
N THR A 1202 -84.33 0.93 24.15
CA THR A 1202 -85.23 0.66 23.02
C THR A 1202 -85.03 -0.71 22.38
N ASN A 1203 -83.83 -1.30 22.49
CA ASN A 1203 -83.52 -2.63 21.94
C ASN A 1203 -84.16 -3.78 22.74
N ILE A 1204 -84.58 -3.51 23.99
CA ILE A 1204 -85.33 -4.44 24.85
C ILE A 1204 -86.78 -4.00 25.08
N GLY A 1205 -87.29 -3.07 24.26
CA GLY A 1205 -88.68 -2.62 24.29
C GLY A 1205 -89.03 -1.55 25.34
N MET A 1206 -88.03 -0.87 25.90
CA MET A 1206 -88.15 0.22 26.87
C MET A 1206 -88.01 1.60 26.19
N SER A 1207 -88.62 2.65 26.73
CA SER A 1207 -88.54 4.02 26.20
C SER A 1207 -87.24 4.70 26.63
N ALA A 1208 -86.66 5.58 25.80
CA ALA A 1208 -85.39 6.30 26.07
C ALA A 1208 -85.42 7.28 27.28
N THR A 1209 -86.53 7.35 28.03
CA THR A 1209 -86.74 8.26 29.18
C THR A 1209 -86.60 7.57 30.55
N GLN A 1210 -85.97 6.39 30.61
CA GLN A 1210 -86.20 5.39 31.65
C GLN A 1210 -84.98 4.95 32.49
N VAL A 1211 -83.80 5.57 32.33
CA VAL A 1211 -82.57 5.23 33.07
C VAL A 1211 -82.07 6.45 33.86
N LYS A 1212 -81.65 6.24 35.11
CA LYS A 1212 -80.99 7.26 35.94
C LYS A 1212 -79.68 6.69 36.50
N LEU A 1213 -78.62 7.48 36.47
CA LEU A 1213 -77.34 7.18 37.12
C LEU A 1213 -77.17 8.08 38.34
N HIS A 1214 -76.62 7.51 39.42
CA HIS A 1214 -76.23 8.24 40.62
C HIS A 1214 -74.80 7.92 40.98
N HIS A 1215 -74.12 8.94 41.48
CA HIS A 1215 -72.74 8.85 41.95
C HIS A 1215 -72.67 9.42 43.38
N SER A 1216 -71.95 8.75 44.27
CA SER A 1216 -71.71 9.15 45.66
C SER A 1216 -70.29 8.78 46.06
N THR A 1217 -69.62 9.62 46.85
CA THR A 1217 -68.33 9.27 47.48
C THR A 1217 -68.49 8.69 48.89
N VAL A 1218 -69.74 8.42 49.31
CA VAL A 1218 -70.12 7.88 50.63
C VAL A 1218 -70.83 6.54 50.46
N ASN A 1219 -70.58 5.58 51.38
CA ASN A 1219 -71.18 4.24 51.41
C ASN A 1219 -72.73 4.27 51.27
N TYR A 1220 -73.29 3.21 50.67
CA TYR A 1220 -74.75 2.97 50.61
C TYR A 1220 -75.35 2.73 52.01
N PRO A 1221 -76.59 3.19 52.31
CA PRO A 1221 -77.54 3.96 51.50
C PRO A 1221 -77.54 5.45 51.92
N ALA A 1222 -77.18 6.37 51.03
CA ALA A 1222 -77.33 7.79 51.33
C ALA A 1222 -78.79 8.23 51.09
N THR A 1223 -79.49 8.61 52.16
CA THR A 1223 -80.79 9.27 52.07
C THR A 1223 -80.65 10.64 51.41
N THR A 1224 -81.35 10.84 50.29
CA THR A 1224 -81.64 12.10 49.58
C THR A 1224 -80.49 12.84 48.87
N LEU A 1225 -80.71 13.00 47.55
CA LEU A 1225 -80.41 14.15 46.68
C LEU A 1225 -79.02 14.79 46.85
N ASP A 1226 -78.04 14.23 46.15
CA ASP A 1226 -76.94 15.02 45.60
C ASP A 1226 -76.66 14.57 44.15
N GLY A 1227 -76.68 15.53 43.21
CA GLY A 1227 -76.15 15.39 41.85
C GLY A 1227 -76.95 14.59 40.82
N THR A 1228 -78.18 15.01 40.51
CA THR A 1228 -78.97 14.52 39.35
C THR A 1228 -78.28 14.77 38.00
N GLU A 1229 -77.77 13.72 37.35
CA GLU A 1229 -77.78 13.64 35.88
C GLU A 1229 -78.97 12.78 35.43
N VAL A 1230 -80.00 13.45 34.93
CA VAL A 1230 -81.09 12.80 34.18
C VAL A 1230 -80.61 12.70 32.75
N TYR A 1231 -80.11 11.53 32.34
CA TYR A 1231 -79.75 11.30 30.96
C TYR A 1231 -81.03 11.19 30.11
N GLN A 1232 -81.17 12.04 29.09
CA GLN A 1232 -82.19 11.93 28.04
C GLN A 1232 -81.47 11.87 26.69
N GLY A 1233 -81.19 10.66 26.19
CA GLY A 1233 -80.45 10.47 24.93
C GLY A 1233 -80.19 9.00 24.60
N SER A 1234 -79.57 8.75 23.45
CA SER A 1234 -79.32 7.41 22.88
C SER A 1234 -77.88 6.89 23.03
N ALA A 1235 -77.00 7.57 23.78
CA ALA A 1235 -75.62 7.12 23.96
C ALA A 1235 -75.51 6.00 25.02
N GLN A 1236 -74.67 5.02 24.71
CA GLN A 1236 -74.54 3.73 25.40
C GLN A 1236 -73.46 3.72 26.50
N VAL A 1237 -72.82 4.87 26.77
CA VAL A 1237 -71.60 4.97 27.58
C VAL A 1237 -71.65 6.20 28.48
N PHE A 1238 -71.43 6.01 29.77
CA PHE A 1238 -71.12 7.08 30.72
C PHE A 1238 -69.63 7.04 31.07
N ASN A 1239 -68.97 8.20 31.02
CA ASN A 1239 -67.57 8.36 31.37
C ASN A 1239 -67.42 9.42 32.46
N HIS A 1240 -66.91 9.03 33.63
CA HIS A 1240 -66.54 9.96 34.69
C HIS A 1240 -65.05 9.92 34.92
N THR A 1241 -64.40 11.07 34.78
CA THR A 1241 -62.96 11.25 34.92
C THR A 1241 -62.65 12.22 36.07
N GLY A 1242 -61.47 12.10 36.70
CA GLY A 1242 -61.02 13.01 37.76
C GLY A 1242 -61.31 12.56 39.20
N LEU A 1243 -61.52 11.26 39.42
CA LEU A 1243 -61.71 10.69 40.74
C LEU A 1243 -60.38 10.57 41.49
N THR A 1244 -60.40 10.75 42.81
CA THR A 1244 -59.20 10.57 43.63
C THR A 1244 -58.87 9.08 43.74
N PRO A 1245 -57.68 8.62 43.30
CA PRO A 1245 -57.31 7.21 43.40
C PRO A 1245 -57.39 6.71 44.85
N ASN A 1246 -57.87 5.48 45.04
CA ASN A 1246 -58.06 4.83 46.35
C ASN A 1246 -59.12 5.45 47.28
N VAL A 1247 -59.95 6.35 46.78
CA VAL A 1247 -61.16 6.81 47.48
C VAL A 1247 -62.37 6.14 46.81
N PRO A 1248 -63.15 5.31 47.53
CA PRO A 1248 -64.25 4.57 46.93
C PRO A 1248 -65.36 5.53 46.47
N SER A 1249 -65.65 5.45 45.17
CA SER A 1249 -66.74 6.14 44.49
C SER A 1249 -67.82 5.12 44.14
N PHE A 1250 -69.02 5.35 44.65
CA PHE A 1250 -70.15 4.46 44.61
C PHE A 1250 -71.13 4.91 43.51
N TYR A 1251 -71.40 4.04 42.54
CA TYR A 1251 -72.32 4.28 41.44
C TYR A 1251 -73.57 3.40 41.54
N THR A 1252 -74.77 3.99 41.45
CA THR A 1252 -76.01 3.24 41.33
C THR A 1252 -76.74 3.61 40.05
N ILE A 1253 -77.01 2.62 39.20
CA ILE A 1253 -77.86 2.76 38.02
C ILE A 1253 -79.26 2.29 38.40
N TRP A 1254 -80.26 3.14 38.24
CA TRP A 1254 -81.67 2.74 38.31
C TRP A 1254 -82.27 2.64 36.92
N VAL A 1255 -83.05 1.59 36.70
CA VAL A 1255 -83.81 1.36 35.47
C VAL A 1255 -85.27 1.14 35.84
N THR A 1256 -86.17 1.97 35.28
CA THR A 1256 -87.62 1.88 35.48
C THR A 1256 -88.33 1.50 34.19
N HIS A 1257 -89.43 0.76 34.25
CA HIS A 1257 -90.18 0.38 33.04
C HIS A 1257 -91.19 1.45 32.58
N ASP A 1258 -91.51 2.46 33.40
CA ASP A 1258 -92.54 3.48 33.08
C ASP A 1258 -92.08 4.94 33.30
N GLY A 1259 -90.84 5.14 33.75
CA GLY A 1259 -90.29 6.48 34.02
C GLY A 1259 -90.70 7.07 35.37
N THR A 1260 -91.62 6.42 36.10
CA THR A 1260 -92.31 7.00 37.26
C THR A 1260 -92.22 6.15 38.53
N ASN A 1261 -92.22 4.82 38.43
CA ASN A 1261 -92.08 3.90 39.56
C ASN A 1261 -90.62 3.44 39.69
N TRP A 1262 -89.98 3.86 40.79
CA TRP A 1262 -88.60 3.52 41.11
C TRP A 1262 -88.55 2.69 42.39
N LEU A 1263 -87.83 1.56 42.38
CA LEU A 1263 -87.52 0.80 43.58
C LEU A 1263 -86.25 1.39 44.23
N ALA A 1264 -86.38 1.87 45.45
CA ALA A 1264 -85.22 2.26 46.24
C ALA A 1264 -84.38 0.99 46.56
N PRO A 1265 -83.04 1.07 46.49
CA PRO A 1265 -82.21 -0.02 46.98
C PRO A 1265 -82.50 -0.19 48.49
N PRO A 1266 -82.61 -1.44 48.98
CA PRO A 1266 -82.74 -1.69 50.41
C PRO A 1266 -81.51 -1.12 51.15
N PRO A 1267 -81.69 -0.71 52.41
CA PRO A 1267 -80.63 -0.07 53.17
C PRO A 1267 -79.44 -0.98 53.47
#